data_AF-A0A1Q9C1P9-F1
#
_entry.id   AF-A0A1Q9C1P9-F1
#
_cell.length_a   1.000
_cell.length_b   1.000
_cell.length_c   1.000
_cell.angle_alpha   90.00
_cell.angle_beta   90.00
_cell.angle_gamma   90.00
#
_symmetry.space_group_name_H-M   'P 1'
#
loop_
_entity.id
_entity.type
_entity.pdbx_description
1 polymer ?
#
loop_
_entity_poly.entity_id
_entity_poly.type
_entity_poly.pdbx_seq_one_letter_code
_entity_poly.pdbx_strand_id
1 'polypeptide(L)'
;MSAAKFEKNLAALERSELHQGLDWDPIDTRLGQNSAAEYWTHRSRNFCSVEKGDTTFWVMRSQATDKEQPAEATMKEATARLLVDMPFMSETQVVQALQTAGVYACNDDSDTKRMHLTVLDSHFTVHCLVMEGGLPGAYYPKLHSAPCKRFCTCGTFVQCAECPHIYFVAALEHELDLDLLPERKKPGQGARSAAREVQEEMLLPGSTFSAVVPEKEEEITARDPKNVGSVDGKTQETATCPSENQKQMDEAAETRKMRVRASIFEPEYQRGAAYSLSSPKAPPLLASMMRAFRRFPLAKAAKVVQQRALPAQYARAFSAQPEAFKAAYEAHVADRAAEGGLPPLALDSSQAESVVEMLKKAPADGAFYVDLLRNRVNPGVDDSSYVKANFLRDIIHGTVSTPLVSKADAVEMLGWMQGGYNVAPLVEALDLDPELASGAVKGLSRMILMFDAYHDVEDKMKKGNPFAKQVVESWANADWFTSRPTVPEKVTLCVFKVTGETNTDDLSPAPDAWSRPDIPLHALAMLKFPRDGITNASEQIADLKTKGHQLAYVGDVVGTGSSRKSATNSILWYMGQDIPCAPNKRTGGFVIGGVIAPIFFNTMEDSGALPLEMDVKDLNMGDLIDLCVYDQVVKKHGSDEVITKFDLKHGLMLDQVQAGGRIPLIIGRGLTNKARESLNLGMSTTFKQMAQPDVNVKGFTLAQKMVGRACGVDGVVPGAYCEPRMGTVGSQDTTGPMTRDELKDLACLGFQADLVMQSFCHTAAYPRPVDVITHRTLPKFIADRGGVALRPGDGIIHSWLNRMLLPDEVGTGGDSHTRFPLGISFPAGSGLVAFGAATGVMPLNMPESVLVRFSGKMQPGVTLRDLVHAIPYYAIQQGLLTVEKKGKKNIFNGRILEIEGLPDLKCEQAFELSDASAERSAAGCTIKLNEDSVKEYLTSNITLLKWMISEGYSDPRTLARRVSKMEKWLESPSLLEADKEAEYAAVININLDELKEPVLCCPNDPDDAKTLTEIGTAGIDEVFIGSCMTNIGHYRAAGKMLSQFDGQLSTRLWIAPPTKMDEEQLTKEGYYSIYGKVGARTEMPGCSLCMGNQARVADNATVVSTSTRNFPNRLGKGANVYLASAELAAVAAVLGRLPTNEEYLKYHGELAKNEDSIYKYLNFDQVEDYVAKADKEEQEEDEEPIPFAETVWNVALVLGFTESGEGGWLDILLTLILACMSLSAVSAFMQSLFVLVILSPSFLGEPFESEIQIARTWRANIAHDSKYKEQRQNASAP
;
A
#
# COMPACT_ATOMS: atom_id res chain seq x y z
N MET A 1 20.60 28.41 59.63
CA MET A 1 20.36 27.87 60.99
C MET A 1 20.59 26.37 60.97
N SER A 2 20.66 25.71 62.13
CA SER A 2 21.50 24.52 62.37
C SER A 2 20.96 23.17 61.88
N ALA A 3 21.89 22.21 61.74
CA ALA A 3 21.67 20.86 61.20
C ALA A 3 20.78 19.93 62.05
N ALA A 4 20.44 20.32 63.29
CA ALA A 4 19.66 19.52 64.25
C ALA A 4 18.21 19.19 63.83
N LYS A 5 17.77 19.61 62.63
CA LYS A 5 16.46 19.27 62.06
C LYS A 5 16.53 18.19 60.96
N PHE A 6 17.73 17.77 60.54
CA PHE A 6 17.90 16.79 59.46
C PHE A 6 17.86 15.34 59.98
N GLU A 7 18.60 15.05 61.06
CA GLU A 7 18.68 13.71 61.67
C GLU A 7 17.32 13.18 62.15
N LYS A 8 16.41 14.06 62.60
CA LYS A 8 15.14 13.67 63.19
C LYS A 8 14.11 13.12 62.19
N ASN A 9 14.31 13.32 60.89
CA ASN A 9 13.45 12.77 59.84
C ASN A 9 14.01 11.49 59.21
N LEU A 10 15.29 11.16 59.44
CA LEU A 10 15.92 9.97 58.86
C LEU A 10 15.50 8.67 59.58
N ALA A 11 15.19 8.77 60.88
CA ALA A 11 14.83 7.64 61.75
C ALA A 11 13.38 7.11 61.57
N ALA A 12 12.70 7.46 60.47
CA ALA A 12 11.30 7.09 60.20
C ALA A 12 11.11 6.27 58.90
N LEU A 13 12.20 5.92 58.21
CA LEU A 13 12.17 5.27 56.88
C LEU A 13 12.87 3.90 56.81
N GLU A 14 13.14 3.28 57.96
CA GLU A 14 13.63 1.89 58.06
C GLU A 14 12.66 1.01 58.88
N ARG A 15 11.70 0.35 58.20
CA ARG A 15 11.04 -0.89 58.66
C ARG A 15 10.07 -1.48 57.63
N SER A 16 9.90 -2.81 57.74
CA SER A 16 8.95 -3.69 57.04
C SER A 16 9.11 -3.83 55.52
N GLU A 17 9.02 -5.07 55.06
CA GLU A 17 9.17 -5.52 53.68
C GLU A 17 7.87 -6.21 53.21
N LEU A 18 7.82 -6.51 51.91
CA LEU A 18 7.11 -7.65 51.28
C LEU A 18 5.56 -7.70 51.18
N HIS A 19 5.16 -7.79 49.89
CA HIS A 19 4.14 -8.67 49.29
C HIS A 19 2.67 -8.23 49.04
N GLN A 20 2.31 -8.46 47.76
CA GLN A 20 1.01 -8.87 47.17
C GLN A 20 -0.14 -7.84 47.11
N GLY A 21 -1.00 -8.04 46.09
CA GLY A 21 -2.19 -7.22 45.80
C GLY A 21 -2.09 -6.45 44.47
N LEU A 22 -2.70 -6.98 43.40
CA LEU A 22 -3.05 -6.22 42.20
C LEU A 22 -4.56 -5.91 42.27
N ASP A 23 -4.91 -4.81 42.92
CA ASP A 23 -6.26 -4.24 42.90
C ASP A 23 -6.29 -2.99 42.02
N TRP A 24 -7.38 -2.84 41.25
CA TRP A 24 -7.67 -1.63 40.46
C TRP A 24 -8.67 -0.76 41.22
N ASP A 25 -8.22 0.39 41.72
CA ASP A 25 -9.07 1.47 42.25
C ASP A 25 -8.39 2.84 41.95
N PRO A 26 -9.05 4.00 42.09
CA PRO A 26 -9.02 4.97 40.99
C PRO A 26 -8.00 6.10 41.18
N ILE A 27 -7.90 6.95 40.15
CA ILE A 27 -6.95 8.06 40.06
C ILE A 27 -7.20 9.11 41.18
N ASP A 28 -6.37 9.14 42.23
CA ASP A 28 -6.33 10.27 43.20
C ASP A 28 -5.82 11.53 42.49
N THR A 29 -6.64 12.58 42.51
CA THR A 29 -6.44 13.82 41.77
C THR A 29 -5.40 14.72 42.43
N ARG A 30 -4.16 14.74 41.90
CA ARG A 30 -3.13 15.76 42.24
C ARG A 30 -2.47 16.39 41.02
N LEU A 31 -3.28 16.79 40.04
CA LEU A 31 -2.88 17.79 39.07
C LEU A 31 -2.91 19.19 39.72
N GLY A 32 -1.83 19.94 39.56
CA GLY A 32 -1.79 21.37 39.88
C GLY A 32 -2.51 22.18 38.82
N GLN A 33 -3.84 22.32 38.96
CA GLN A 33 -4.74 23.29 38.31
C GLN A 33 -4.54 23.55 36.80
N ASN A 34 -5.45 22.99 36.00
CA ASN A 34 -6.12 23.71 34.90
C ASN A 34 -7.49 23.04 34.73
N SER A 35 -8.53 23.63 35.33
CA SER A 35 -9.92 23.21 35.16
C SER A 35 -10.44 23.52 33.74
N ALA A 36 -11.51 22.85 33.32
CA ALA A 36 -12.20 23.23 32.09
C ALA A 36 -12.75 24.66 32.21
N ALA A 37 -13.24 25.02 33.39
CA ALA A 37 -13.65 26.38 33.75
C ALA A 37 -12.55 27.43 33.48
N GLU A 38 -11.31 27.22 33.93
CA GLU A 38 -10.18 28.15 33.71
C GLU A 38 -9.81 28.27 32.23
N TYR A 39 -9.83 27.17 31.46
CA TYR A 39 -9.51 27.19 30.03
C TYR A 39 -10.56 27.99 29.22
N TRP A 40 -11.85 27.84 29.54
CA TRP A 40 -12.94 28.44 28.75
C TRP A 40 -13.34 29.85 29.19
N THR A 41 -13.28 30.18 30.49
CA THR A 41 -13.53 31.56 30.98
C THR A 41 -12.57 32.58 30.38
N HIS A 42 -11.35 32.16 30.01
CA HIS A 42 -10.37 33.01 29.34
C HIS A 42 -10.58 33.20 27.83
N ARG A 43 -11.47 32.45 27.17
CA ARG A 43 -11.56 32.44 25.69
C ARG A 43 -12.93 32.72 25.06
N SER A 44 -14.06 32.57 25.75
CA SER A 44 -15.35 32.99 25.17
C SER A 44 -16.39 33.35 26.23
N ARG A 45 -17.26 34.34 25.94
CA ARG A 45 -18.41 34.71 26.79
C ARG A 45 -19.71 33.96 26.41
N ASN A 46 -19.59 32.82 25.72
CA ASN A 46 -20.68 32.26 24.93
C ASN A 46 -20.98 30.77 25.24
N PHE A 47 -20.90 30.41 26.52
CA PHE A 47 -21.25 29.11 27.08
C PHE A 47 -22.32 29.25 28.18
N CYS A 48 -22.91 28.12 28.58
CA CYS A 48 -23.79 28.00 29.75
C CYS A 48 -23.42 26.73 30.54
N SER A 49 -23.26 26.84 31.86
CA SER A 49 -22.98 25.72 32.76
C SER A 49 -24.27 25.18 33.37
N VAL A 50 -24.47 23.87 33.31
CA VAL A 50 -25.62 23.16 33.89
C VAL A 50 -25.14 22.11 34.87
N GLU A 51 -25.55 22.23 36.14
CA GLU A 51 -25.23 21.24 37.17
C GLU A 51 -26.29 20.14 37.24
N LYS A 52 -25.83 18.89 37.38
CA LYS A 52 -26.67 17.70 37.51
C LYS A 52 -25.97 16.66 38.40
N GLY A 53 -26.45 16.52 39.63
CA GLY A 53 -25.69 15.82 40.68
C GLY A 53 -24.36 16.54 40.92
N ASP A 54 -23.33 15.79 41.31
CA ASP A 54 -21.97 16.32 41.55
C ASP A 54 -21.17 16.51 40.23
N THR A 55 -21.84 16.92 39.16
CA THR A 55 -21.25 17.10 37.82
C THR A 55 -21.76 18.36 37.13
N THR A 56 -20.81 19.15 36.61
CA THR A 56 -21.08 20.36 35.84
C THR A 56 -20.89 20.09 34.36
N PHE A 57 -21.90 20.42 33.55
CA PHE A 57 -21.87 20.31 32.10
C PHE A 57 -21.78 21.70 31.47
N TRP A 58 -20.67 21.99 30.80
CA TRP A 58 -20.45 23.22 30.05
C TRP A 58 -20.99 23.04 28.63
N VAL A 59 -22.09 23.71 28.30
CA VAL A 59 -22.71 23.71 26.98
C VAL A 59 -22.32 24.98 26.22
N MET A 60 -21.83 24.83 24.99
CA MET A 60 -21.38 25.96 24.18
C MET A 60 -21.83 25.81 22.72
N ARG A 61 -22.10 26.94 22.05
CA ARG A 61 -22.52 26.96 20.65
C ARG A 61 -21.31 26.98 19.73
N SER A 62 -21.26 26.02 18.80
CA SER A 62 -20.28 25.98 17.71
C SER A 62 -20.44 27.21 16.81
N GLN A 63 -19.33 27.89 16.53
CA GLN A 63 -19.31 28.93 15.50
C GLN A 63 -19.16 28.28 14.13
N ALA A 64 -20.29 27.96 13.51
CA ALA A 64 -20.34 27.71 12.07
C ALA A 64 -19.83 28.93 11.30
N THR A 65 -19.24 28.69 10.14
CA THR A 65 -18.57 29.71 9.33
C THR A 65 -19.55 30.72 8.73
N ASP A 66 -19.52 31.97 9.18
CA ASP A 66 -19.98 33.09 8.35
C ASP A 66 -19.40 34.46 8.77
N LYS A 67 -19.51 35.46 7.88
CA LYS A 67 -18.75 36.73 7.94
C LYS A 67 -19.41 37.89 8.70
N GLU A 68 -20.40 37.63 9.55
CA GLU A 68 -21.12 38.69 10.31
C GLU A 68 -20.76 38.73 11.81
N GLN A 69 -21.18 39.79 12.50
CA GLN A 69 -20.53 40.27 13.72
C GLN A 69 -20.80 39.39 14.97
N PRO A 70 -19.79 39.14 15.82
CA PRO A 70 -19.94 38.33 17.04
C PRO A 70 -20.56 39.14 18.20
N ALA A 71 -21.88 39.38 18.13
CA ALA A 71 -22.65 40.00 19.21
C ALA A 71 -24.00 39.28 19.43
N GLU A 72 -24.42 39.18 20.69
CA GLU A 72 -25.80 38.82 21.14
C GLU A 72 -26.36 37.42 20.76
N ALA A 73 -25.50 36.42 20.56
CA ALA A 73 -25.90 35.02 20.38
C ALA A 73 -25.55 34.10 21.58
N THR A 74 -25.95 34.50 22.80
CA THR A 74 -25.70 33.72 24.03
C THR A 74 -26.50 32.41 24.10
N MET A 75 -25.86 31.36 24.64
CA MET A 75 -26.49 30.05 24.88
C MET A 75 -27.62 30.17 25.92
N LYS A 76 -28.85 29.82 25.55
CA LYS A 76 -30.00 29.82 26.47
C LYS A 76 -29.90 28.65 27.44
N GLU A 77 -29.97 28.93 28.74
CA GLU A 77 -29.88 27.94 29.82
C GLU A 77 -30.90 26.80 29.68
N ALA A 78 -32.14 27.10 29.27
CA ALA A 78 -33.16 26.07 29.05
C ALA A 78 -32.77 25.05 27.96
N THR A 79 -32.14 25.51 26.86
CA THR A 79 -31.65 24.63 25.78
C THR A 79 -30.42 23.84 26.24
N ALA A 80 -29.50 24.48 26.96
CA ALA A 80 -28.35 23.81 27.56
C ALA A 80 -28.79 22.70 28.54
N ARG A 81 -29.79 22.98 29.37
CA ARG A 81 -30.32 22.03 30.34
C ARG A 81 -31.09 20.89 29.69
N LEU A 82 -31.86 21.16 28.64
CA LEU A 82 -32.49 20.11 27.82
C LEU A 82 -31.46 19.15 27.21
N LEU A 83 -30.34 19.66 26.67
CA LEU A 83 -29.25 18.84 26.12
C LEU A 83 -28.58 17.95 27.18
N VAL A 84 -28.46 18.43 28.42
CA VAL A 84 -27.87 17.70 29.55
C VAL A 84 -28.86 16.73 30.21
N ASP A 85 -30.16 17.03 30.15
CA ASP A 85 -31.19 16.19 30.76
C ASP A 85 -31.69 15.07 29.85
N MET A 86 -31.78 15.30 28.53
CA MET A 86 -32.31 14.34 27.55
C MET A 86 -31.68 12.93 27.59
N PRO A 87 -30.35 12.73 27.75
CA PRO A 87 -29.74 11.39 27.82
C PRO A 87 -30.16 10.54 29.05
N PHE A 88 -30.91 11.13 29.97
CA PHE A 88 -31.38 10.49 31.22
C PHE A 88 -32.92 10.48 31.32
N MET A 89 -33.62 10.86 30.25
CA MET A 89 -35.08 10.83 30.16
C MET A 89 -35.57 9.52 29.52
N SER A 90 -36.76 9.05 29.92
CA SER A 90 -37.47 8.04 29.12
C SER A 90 -38.04 8.64 27.83
N GLU A 91 -38.29 7.81 26.82
CA GLU A 91 -38.83 8.20 25.51
C GLU A 91 -40.05 9.14 25.60
N THR A 92 -41.01 8.83 26.47
CA THR A 92 -42.19 9.68 26.73
C THR A 92 -41.81 11.06 27.27
N GLN A 93 -40.81 11.14 28.14
CA GLN A 93 -40.30 12.40 28.70
C GLN A 93 -39.50 13.19 27.66
N VAL A 94 -38.73 12.53 26.79
CA VAL A 94 -38.02 13.17 25.66
C VAL A 94 -39.03 13.82 24.70
N VAL A 95 -40.06 13.09 24.29
CA VAL A 95 -41.12 13.61 23.42
C VAL A 95 -41.85 14.79 24.09
N GLN A 96 -42.23 14.66 25.37
CA GLN A 96 -42.95 15.72 26.06
C GLN A 96 -42.08 16.96 26.34
N ALA A 97 -40.77 16.79 26.57
CA ALA A 97 -39.82 17.90 26.67
C ALA A 97 -39.63 18.63 25.32
N LEU A 98 -39.55 17.90 24.20
CA LEU A 98 -39.50 18.48 22.85
C LEU A 98 -40.80 19.20 22.47
N GLN A 99 -41.96 18.69 22.91
CA GLN A 99 -43.25 19.38 22.80
C GLN A 99 -43.28 20.68 23.64
N THR A 100 -42.82 20.63 24.88
CA THR A 100 -42.76 21.82 25.76
C THR A 100 -41.75 22.86 25.26
N ALA A 101 -40.71 22.43 24.56
CA ALA A 101 -39.75 23.31 23.87
C ALA A 101 -40.25 23.86 22.52
N GLY A 102 -41.44 23.48 22.04
CA GLY A 102 -42.01 23.96 20.78
C GLY A 102 -41.41 23.33 19.51
N VAL A 103 -40.71 22.20 19.63
CA VAL A 103 -40.10 21.48 18.48
C VAL A 103 -41.12 20.58 17.75
N TYR A 104 -42.23 20.27 18.42
CA TYR A 104 -43.42 19.62 17.85
C TYR A 104 -44.59 20.60 17.79
N ALA A 105 -45.40 20.48 16.73
CA ALA A 105 -46.73 21.05 16.65
C ALA A 105 -47.74 19.94 16.34
N CYS A 106 -48.86 19.91 17.06
CA CYS A 106 -50.08 19.31 16.53
C CYS A 106 -50.80 20.38 15.71
N ASN A 107 -51.17 20.05 14.47
CA ASN A 107 -52.29 20.73 13.83
C ASN A 107 -53.56 19.99 14.24
N ASP A 108 -54.61 20.73 14.58
CA ASP A 108 -55.94 20.15 14.79
C ASP A 108 -56.47 19.48 13.50
N ASP A 109 -57.41 18.56 13.64
CA ASP A 109 -58.08 17.78 12.58
C ASP A 109 -57.22 16.76 11.78
N SER A 110 -55.99 16.42 12.22
CA SER A 110 -55.30 15.18 11.76
C SER A 110 -54.38 14.56 12.83
N ASP A 111 -54.56 13.27 13.14
CA ASP A 111 -53.76 12.55 14.17
C ASP A 111 -52.26 12.34 13.82
N THR A 112 -51.84 12.67 12.58
CA THR A 112 -50.45 12.57 12.14
C THR A 112 -49.56 13.66 12.75
N LYS A 113 -48.72 13.30 13.71
CA LYS A 113 -47.71 14.17 14.33
C LYS A 113 -46.53 14.38 13.38
N ARG A 114 -46.16 15.63 13.09
CA ARG A 114 -44.97 15.99 12.29
C ARG A 114 -43.94 16.74 13.13
N MET A 115 -42.67 16.65 12.73
CA MET A 115 -41.52 17.20 13.46
C MET A 115 -40.73 18.13 12.52
N HIS A 116 -40.42 19.36 12.97
CA HIS A 116 -39.75 20.35 12.12
C HIS A 116 -38.21 20.19 12.18
N LEU A 117 -37.63 19.56 11.16
CA LEU A 117 -36.19 19.27 11.07
C LEU A 117 -35.30 20.51 11.23
N THR A 118 -35.67 21.65 10.64
CA THR A 118 -34.93 22.92 10.77
C THR A 118 -34.86 23.45 12.21
N VAL A 119 -35.81 23.09 13.08
CA VAL A 119 -35.74 23.42 14.51
C VAL A 119 -34.81 22.45 15.24
N LEU A 120 -34.88 21.15 14.92
CA LEU A 120 -34.02 20.12 15.49
C LEU A 120 -32.53 20.38 15.18
N ASP A 121 -32.21 20.63 13.92
CA ASP A 121 -30.85 20.92 13.46
C ASP A 121 -30.26 22.13 14.22
N SER A 122 -31.03 23.23 14.33
CA SER A 122 -30.67 24.43 15.08
C SER A 122 -30.37 24.21 16.58
N HIS A 123 -30.77 23.08 17.14
CA HIS A 123 -30.61 22.73 18.55
C HIS A 123 -29.55 21.65 18.79
N PHE A 124 -29.28 20.74 17.84
CA PHE A 124 -28.43 19.56 18.08
C PHE A 124 -27.12 19.51 17.29
N THR A 125 -27.01 20.10 16.09
CA THR A 125 -25.75 20.04 15.31
C THR A 125 -24.77 21.18 15.63
N VAL A 126 -25.26 22.26 16.25
CA VAL A 126 -24.48 23.48 16.54
C VAL A 126 -24.10 23.65 18.03
N HIS A 127 -24.18 22.61 18.86
CA HIS A 127 -23.82 22.69 20.29
C HIS A 127 -22.86 21.56 20.72
N CYS A 128 -21.89 21.91 21.58
CA CYS A 128 -20.92 21.00 22.18
C CYS A 128 -21.11 20.94 23.70
N LEU A 129 -20.97 19.74 24.29
CA LEU A 129 -21.03 19.48 25.73
C LEU A 129 -19.64 19.07 26.24
N VAL A 130 -19.17 19.71 27.31
CA VAL A 130 -17.98 19.30 28.08
C VAL A 130 -18.40 19.00 29.52
N MET A 131 -18.02 17.83 30.03
CA MET A 131 -18.41 17.37 31.37
C MET A 131 -17.25 17.53 32.36
N GLU A 132 -17.53 18.04 33.55
CA GLU A 132 -16.59 18.22 34.66
C GLU A 132 -17.21 17.60 35.93
N GLY A 133 -16.90 16.33 36.18
CA GLY A 133 -17.52 15.49 37.22
C GLY A 133 -17.71 14.03 36.77
N GLY A 134 -18.31 13.20 37.61
CA GLY A 134 -18.60 11.78 37.34
C GLY A 134 -20.07 11.54 36.96
N LEU A 135 -20.31 10.89 35.81
CA LEU A 135 -21.63 10.70 35.18
C LEU A 135 -22.79 10.45 36.18
N PRO A 136 -23.79 11.37 36.26
CA PRO A 136 -24.82 11.32 37.30
C PRO A 136 -25.97 10.36 36.97
N GLY A 137 -25.92 9.15 37.55
CA GLY A 137 -27.05 8.20 37.58
C GLY A 137 -27.05 7.16 36.47
N ALA A 138 -28.19 6.47 36.29
CA ALA A 138 -28.32 5.35 35.37
C ALA A 138 -28.49 5.83 33.91
N TYR A 139 -27.57 5.41 33.04
CA TYR A 139 -27.55 5.71 31.61
C TYR A 139 -28.23 4.58 30.79
N TYR A 140 -29.01 4.93 29.76
CA TYR A 140 -29.85 3.99 29.00
C TYR A 140 -29.57 4.02 27.48
N PRO A 141 -28.63 3.22 26.96
CA PRO A 141 -28.38 3.10 25.53
C PRO A 141 -29.28 2.03 24.87
N LYS A 142 -30.09 2.42 23.88
CA LYS A 142 -30.74 1.50 22.93
C LYS A 142 -30.80 2.07 21.52
N LEU A 143 -30.64 1.19 20.53
CA LEU A 143 -30.65 1.49 19.11
C LEU A 143 -32.07 1.65 18.57
N HIS A 144 -32.25 2.57 17.62
CA HIS A 144 -33.33 2.56 16.63
C HIS A 144 -32.67 2.68 15.24
N SER A 145 -33.21 2.02 14.20
CA SER A 145 -32.44 1.71 12.97
C SER A 145 -33.23 1.87 11.67
N ALA A 146 -32.77 2.76 10.79
CA ALA A 146 -33.10 2.82 9.35
C ALA A 146 -31.96 3.50 8.55
N PRO A 147 -31.82 3.33 7.21
CA PRO A 147 -30.55 3.62 6.51
C PRO A 147 -30.59 4.74 5.44
N CYS A 148 -29.49 5.51 5.30
CA CYS A 148 -29.13 6.20 4.05
C CYS A 148 -27.59 6.40 3.91
N LYS A 149 -27.12 7.03 2.81
CA LYS A 149 -25.75 6.86 2.26
C LYS A 149 -24.96 8.18 2.05
N ARG A 150 -23.70 8.23 2.54
CA ARG A 150 -22.64 9.25 2.27
C ARG A 150 -22.96 10.68 2.78
N PHE A 151 -22.04 11.57 3.15
CA PHE A 151 -20.56 11.57 3.20
C PHE A 151 -20.07 12.09 4.59
N CYS A 152 -18.76 12.11 4.86
CA CYS A 152 -18.18 12.41 6.20
C CYS A 152 -17.45 13.75 6.29
N THR A 153 -17.67 14.50 7.38
CA THR A 153 -16.69 15.42 8.00
C THR A 153 -16.80 15.35 9.53
N CYS A 154 -15.66 15.29 10.23
CA CYS A 154 -15.59 15.00 11.67
C CYS A 154 -15.38 16.22 12.56
N GLY A 155 -15.98 16.24 13.76
CA GLY A 155 -15.34 16.85 14.95
C GLY A 155 -16.18 17.65 15.95
N THR A 156 -16.87 16.96 16.88
CA THR A 156 -16.96 17.41 18.29
C THR A 156 -17.36 16.26 19.23
N PHE A 157 -16.37 15.47 19.67
CA PHE A 157 -16.28 14.89 21.02
C PHE A 157 -14.80 14.51 21.28
N VAL A 158 -14.42 14.37 22.55
CA VAL A 158 -13.02 14.56 23.01
C VAL A 158 -12.15 13.28 22.92
N GLN A 159 -10.83 13.49 22.88
CA GLN A 159 -9.78 12.47 22.84
C GLN A 159 -9.78 11.53 24.05
N CYS A 160 -9.30 10.29 23.83
CA CYS A 160 -8.79 9.35 24.84
C CYS A 160 -9.79 8.75 25.88
N ALA A 161 -10.63 7.81 25.44
CA ALA A 161 -10.95 6.56 26.17
C ALA A 161 -11.76 5.59 25.29
N GLU A 162 -11.71 4.29 25.58
CA GLU A 162 -12.57 3.28 24.95
C GLU A 162 -13.99 3.36 25.53
N CYS A 163 -15.03 3.61 24.71
CA CYS A 163 -16.41 3.71 25.21
C CYS A 163 -17.49 3.38 24.13
N PRO A 164 -18.59 2.67 24.42
CA PRO A 164 -19.44 2.05 23.38
C PRO A 164 -20.67 2.86 22.91
N HIS A 165 -20.74 4.18 23.15
CA HIS A 165 -22.03 4.90 23.24
C HIS A 165 -22.47 5.76 22.04
N ILE A 166 -21.85 5.62 20.85
CA ILE A 166 -22.26 6.38 19.65
C ILE A 166 -23.43 5.69 18.94
N TYR A 167 -24.68 6.00 19.33
CA TYR A 167 -25.89 5.45 18.68
C TYR A 167 -27.11 6.39 18.60
N PHE A 168 -26.98 7.68 18.92
CA PHE A 168 -28.15 8.56 19.16
C PHE A 168 -28.62 9.44 17.98
N VAL A 169 -27.84 9.59 16.90
CA VAL A 169 -28.16 10.54 15.80
C VAL A 169 -28.15 9.84 14.43
N ALA A 170 -28.99 8.81 14.29
CA ALA A 170 -29.12 8.01 13.06
C ALA A 170 -30.58 7.63 12.72
N ALA A 171 -31.56 8.37 13.26
CA ALA A 171 -32.97 7.92 13.32
C ALA A 171 -34.03 8.97 12.92
N LEU A 172 -33.65 10.18 12.46
CA LEU A 172 -34.56 11.32 12.32
C LEU A 172 -34.37 12.16 11.05
N GLU A 173 -34.30 11.55 9.86
CA GLU A 173 -34.59 12.26 8.60
C GLU A 173 -35.38 11.38 7.60
N HIS A 174 -36.70 11.35 7.79
CA HIS A 174 -37.76 11.57 6.78
C HIS A 174 -39.13 11.33 7.46
N GLU A 175 -40.23 11.77 6.84
CA GLU A 175 -41.56 11.67 7.46
C GLU A 175 -41.99 10.21 7.67
N LEU A 176 -42.44 9.89 8.89
CA LEU A 176 -42.67 8.53 9.35
C LEU A 176 -44.15 8.37 9.74
N ASP A 177 -44.87 7.56 8.96
CA ASP A 177 -46.23 7.12 9.31
C ASP A 177 -46.14 5.91 10.26
N LEU A 178 -46.88 5.95 11.36
CA LEU A 178 -46.63 5.10 12.54
C LEU A 178 -47.53 3.86 12.63
N ASP A 179 -48.57 3.77 11.81
CA ASP A 179 -49.61 2.72 11.90
C ASP A 179 -49.17 1.32 11.39
N LEU A 180 -47.90 1.14 10.98
CA LEU A 180 -47.41 -0.08 10.31
C LEU A 180 -46.43 -0.95 11.12
N LEU A 181 -46.27 -0.72 12.43
CA LEU A 181 -45.41 -1.56 13.30
C LEU A 181 -46.22 -2.53 14.19
N PRO A 182 -46.00 -3.86 14.12
CA PRO A 182 -46.81 -4.84 14.82
C PRO A 182 -46.46 -4.98 16.31
N GLU A 183 -47.48 -5.00 17.18
CA GLU A 183 -47.31 -5.20 18.62
C GLU A 183 -46.59 -6.52 18.98
N ARG A 184 -45.64 -6.48 19.92
CA ARG A 184 -45.16 -7.66 20.66
C ARG A 184 -45.30 -7.49 22.17
N LYS A 185 -45.77 -8.56 22.83
CA LYS A 185 -46.20 -8.57 24.23
C LYS A 185 -45.01 -8.63 25.21
N LYS A 186 -45.22 -8.09 26.42
CA LYS A 186 -44.24 -8.01 27.52
C LYS A 186 -43.88 -9.38 28.10
N PRO A 187 -42.59 -9.69 28.35
CA PRO A 187 -42.18 -10.75 29.28
C PRO A 187 -42.47 -10.37 30.74
N GLY A 188 -42.68 -11.38 31.59
CA GLY A 188 -42.99 -11.21 33.02
C GLY A 188 -41.78 -11.18 33.96
N GLN A 189 -42.04 -10.92 35.24
CA GLN A 189 -41.04 -10.84 36.32
C GLN A 189 -40.70 -12.23 36.90
N GLY A 190 -39.45 -12.43 37.34
CA GLY A 190 -38.99 -13.60 38.11
C GLY A 190 -37.49 -13.52 38.38
N ALA A 191 -37.00 -13.91 39.57
CA ALA A 191 -35.62 -13.62 39.98
C ALA A 191 -35.03 -14.54 41.07
N ARG A 192 -33.68 -14.47 41.21
CA ARG A 192 -32.81 -14.67 42.41
C ARG A 192 -31.93 -15.94 42.53
N SER A 193 -30.78 -15.67 43.19
CA SER A 193 -29.79 -16.57 43.82
C SER A 193 -28.93 -17.45 42.90
N ALA A 194 -27.58 -17.43 42.87
CA ALA A 194 -26.51 -17.19 43.88
C ALA A 194 -26.16 -18.44 44.74
N ALA A 195 -24.91 -18.76 45.07
CA ALA A 195 -23.56 -18.30 44.62
C ALA A 195 -22.46 -19.24 45.22
N ARG A 196 -21.16 -18.89 45.04
CA ARG A 196 -19.97 -19.37 45.82
C ARG A 196 -19.52 -20.83 45.55
N GLU A 197 -18.29 -21.33 45.84
CA GLU A 197 -16.94 -20.84 46.24
C GLU A 197 -15.94 -22.06 46.08
N VAL A 198 -14.60 -21.98 45.90
CA VAL A 198 -13.63 -20.92 45.49
C VAL A 198 -12.22 -21.55 45.21
N GLN A 199 -11.33 -20.84 44.48
CA GLN A 199 -9.85 -21.01 44.34
C GLN A 199 -9.29 -22.32 43.71
N GLU A 200 -8.40 -22.28 42.69
CA GLU A 200 -6.96 -21.89 42.61
C GLU A 200 -6.03 -22.89 43.36
N GLU A 201 -5.10 -23.59 42.68
CA GLU A 201 -3.78 -23.04 42.34
C GLU A 201 -3.02 -23.76 41.18
N MET A 202 -1.91 -23.12 40.81
CA MET A 202 -1.01 -23.29 39.65
C MET A 202 -0.26 -24.63 39.53
N LEU A 203 0.17 -24.96 38.31
CA LEU A 203 1.19 -25.98 38.00
C LEU A 203 2.36 -25.35 37.22
N LEU A 204 3.60 -25.66 37.62
CA LEU A 204 4.87 -25.77 36.85
C LEU A 204 6.05 -25.82 37.84
N PRO A 205 7.27 -26.31 37.48
CA PRO A 205 7.66 -27.06 36.29
C PRO A 205 8.44 -28.37 36.58
N GLY A 206 8.41 -29.30 35.60
CA GLY A 206 9.57 -30.10 35.16
C GLY A 206 10.24 -31.13 36.07
N SER A 207 10.44 -32.35 35.55
CA SER A 207 11.77 -32.99 35.48
C SER A 207 11.78 -34.24 34.59
N THR A 208 12.97 -34.58 34.10
CA THR A 208 13.30 -35.78 33.34
C THR A 208 13.20 -37.07 34.19
N PHE A 209 12.93 -38.22 33.57
CA PHE A 209 13.93 -39.30 33.40
C PHE A 209 13.42 -40.45 32.50
N SER A 210 14.31 -41.38 32.14
CA SER A 210 14.04 -42.53 31.26
C SER A 210 14.51 -43.86 31.88
N ALA A 211 13.63 -44.85 31.90
CA ALA A 211 13.85 -46.31 32.02
C ALA A 211 12.50 -47.00 31.66
N VAL A 212 12.34 -48.03 30.82
CA VAL A 212 13.10 -49.27 30.52
C VAL A 212 12.77 -50.45 31.47
N VAL A 213 11.70 -51.23 31.13
CA VAL A 213 11.64 -52.72 31.03
C VAL A 213 11.80 -53.56 32.36
N PRO A 214 11.25 -54.81 32.54
CA PRO A 214 10.22 -55.62 31.85
C PRO A 214 9.07 -56.18 32.76
N GLU A 215 8.14 -56.95 32.15
CA GLU A 215 7.39 -58.12 32.72
C GLU A 215 6.40 -57.92 33.90
N LYS A 216 5.40 -58.80 34.15
CA LYS A 216 5.16 -60.18 33.68
C LYS A 216 3.65 -60.51 33.49
N GLU A 217 3.35 -61.69 32.95
CA GLU A 217 2.02 -62.22 32.61
C GLU A 217 1.27 -62.87 33.79
N GLU A 218 -0.06 -63.02 33.67
CA GLU A 218 -0.77 -64.28 34.01
C GLU A 218 -2.10 -64.40 33.24
N GLU A 219 -2.39 -65.58 32.66
CA GLU A 219 -3.66 -65.91 31.98
C GLU A 219 -4.70 -66.51 32.95
N ILE A 220 -5.96 -66.69 32.50
CA ILE A 220 -6.56 -68.05 32.37
C ILE A 220 -7.95 -68.06 31.69
N THR A 221 -8.08 -69.00 30.75
CA THR A 221 -9.25 -69.52 29.97
C THR A 221 -10.66 -69.38 30.60
N ALA A 222 -11.76 -69.04 29.91
CA ALA A 222 -12.35 -69.42 28.58
C ALA A 222 -13.28 -70.66 28.58
N ARG A 223 -14.45 -70.57 27.90
CA ARG A 223 -15.26 -71.70 27.32
C ARG A 223 -16.45 -71.22 26.44
N ASP A 224 -16.96 -72.13 25.62
CA ASP A 224 -17.89 -72.00 24.47
C ASP A 224 -18.68 -73.34 24.33
N PRO A 225 -19.59 -73.65 23.36
CA PRO A 225 -20.63 -72.90 22.58
C PRO A 225 -22.06 -73.55 22.71
N LYS A 226 -23.07 -73.00 21.96
CA LYS A 226 -23.95 -73.71 20.97
C LYS A 226 -25.48 -73.41 20.94
N ASN A 227 -26.05 -73.68 19.75
CA ASN A 227 -27.46 -73.73 19.28
C ASN A 227 -28.09 -72.36 18.94
N VAL A 228 -28.54 -72.04 17.71
CA VAL A 228 -29.18 -72.75 16.57
C VAL A 228 -30.71 -72.91 16.72
N GLY A 229 -31.46 -72.20 15.85
CA GLY A 229 -32.92 -72.27 15.66
C GLY A 229 -33.35 -71.22 14.61
N SER A 230 -34.31 -71.54 13.72
CA SER A 230 -34.66 -70.70 12.55
C SER A 230 -36.10 -70.94 12.06
N VAL A 231 -36.50 -70.24 10.97
CA VAL A 231 -37.67 -70.47 10.07
C VAL A 231 -38.94 -69.62 10.27
N ASP A 232 -39.24 -68.82 9.22
CA ASP A 232 -40.48 -68.34 8.57
C ASP A 232 -41.75 -67.84 9.32
N GLY A 233 -42.45 -66.88 8.67
CA GLY A 233 -43.87 -66.57 8.87
C GLY A 233 -44.37 -65.30 8.15
N LYS A 234 -45.32 -65.41 7.19
CA LYS A 234 -45.98 -64.29 6.47
C LYS A 234 -47.48 -64.20 6.81
N THR A 235 -48.05 -62.97 6.83
CA THR A 235 -49.38 -62.50 6.30
C THR A 235 -49.69 -61.11 6.91
N GLN A 236 -50.12 -60.06 6.19
CA GLN A 236 -51.48 -59.73 5.64
C GLN A 236 -52.56 -59.55 6.76
N GLU A 237 -53.52 -58.60 6.73
CA GLU A 237 -54.00 -57.73 5.63
C GLU A 237 -54.89 -56.52 6.06
N THR A 238 -55.13 -55.55 5.14
CA THR A 238 -56.22 -54.51 5.11
C THR A 238 -56.23 -53.37 6.17
N ALA A 239 -56.84 -52.18 5.98
CA ALA A 239 -57.86 -51.73 4.98
C ALA A 239 -57.74 -50.26 4.48
N THR A 240 -58.58 -49.91 3.49
CA THR A 240 -58.78 -48.67 2.67
C THR A 240 -59.14 -47.36 3.44
N CYS A 241 -58.87 -46.10 3.01
CA CYS A 241 -59.04 -45.36 1.70
C CYS A 241 -60.52 -44.93 1.43
N PRO A 242 -60.91 -43.85 0.67
CA PRO A 242 -60.21 -42.78 -0.10
C PRO A 242 -60.46 -41.35 0.51
N SER A 243 -60.63 -40.15 -0.11
CA SER A 243 -60.71 -39.52 -1.49
C SER A 243 -60.60 -37.97 -1.34
N GLU A 244 -59.84 -37.13 -2.09
CA GLU A 244 -59.87 -36.60 -3.50
C GLU A 244 -60.35 -35.12 -3.68
N ASN A 245 -59.82 -34.46 -4.74
CA ASN A 245 -60.34 -33.28 -5.51
C ASN A 245 -60.26 -31.83 -4.95
N GLN A 246 -60.24 -30.74 -5.76
CA GLN A 246 -59.49 -30.39 -7.01
C GLN A 246 -59.77 -28.92 -7.45
N LYS A 247 -58.86 -28.26 -8.20
CA LYS A 247 -59.08 -27.10 -9.13
C LYS A 247 -59.52 -25.73 -8.51
N GLN A 248 -59.51 -24.54 -9.16
CA GLN A 248 -58.79 -23.90 -10.30
C GLN A 248 -59.10 -22.37 -10.30
N MET A 249 -58.18 -21.50 -10.79
CA MET A 249 -58.46 -20.22 -11.52
C MET A 249 -59.10 -19.04 -10.71
N ASP A 250 -59.05 -17.73 -11.07
CA ASP A 250 -58.44 -17.00 -12.22
C ASP A 250 -58.12 -15.49 -11.91
N GLU A 251 -58.13 -14.60 -12.92
CA GLU A 251 -57.56 -13.24 -13.04
C GLU A 251 -58.43 -11.99 -12.63
N ALA A 252 -57.79 -10.80 -12.65
CA ALA A 252 -58.24 -9.52 -13.30
C ALA A 252 -58.88 -8.29 -12.54
N ALA A 253 -58.27 -7.12 -12.82
CA ALA A 253 -58.85 -5.82 -13.29
C ALA A 253 -59.50 -4.72 -12.37
N GLU A 254 -58.76 -3.59 -12.24
CA GLU A 254 -59.08 -2.17 -12.59
C GLU A 254 -60.16 -1.24 -11.93
N THR A 255 -59.67 -0.06 -11.51
CA THR A 255 -60.23 1.33 -11.62
C THR A 255 -61.51 1.84 -10.91
N ARG A 256 -61.36 3.01 -10.23
CA ARG A 256 -61.97 4.36 -10.51
C ARG A 256 -61.74 5.31 -9.30
N LYS A 257 -61.19 6.54 -9.40
CA LYS A 257 -61.53 7.82 -10.11
C LYS A 257 -62.37 8.81 -9.28
N MET A 258 -62.08 10.12 -9.45
CA MET A 258 -62.81 11.35 -9.01
C MET A 258 -62.39 11.98 -7.65
N ARG A 259 -62.39 13.32 -7.43
CA ARG A 259 -62.50 14.52 -8.32
C ARG A 259 -62.14 15.87 -7.62
N VAL A 260 -61.45 16.77 -8.34
CA VAL A 260 -61.72 18.24 -8.51
C VAL A 260 -61.41 19.29 -7.39
N ARG A 261 -60.42 20.15 -7.72
CA ARG A 261 -60.27 21.64 -7.64
C ARG A 261 -60.73 22.49 -6.41
N ALA A 262 -59.90 23.51 -6.13
CA ALA A 262 -60.17 24.98 -6.00
C ALA A 262 -59.75 25.62 -4.65
N SER A 263 -59.32 26.90 -4.53
CA SER A 263 -58.69 27.90 -5.44
C SER A 263 -58.40 29.24 -4.69
N ILE A 264 -57.56 30.14 -5.25
CA ILE A 264 -57.30 31.58 -4.85
C ILE A 264 -56.67 31.77 -3.42
N PHE A 265 -55.95 32.84 -3.00
CA PHE A 265 -55.74 34.25 -3.43
C PHE A 265 -54.32 34.80 -3.09
N GLU A 266 -53.88 35.88 -3.76
CA GLU A 266 -52.81 36.85 -3.34
C GLU A 266 -53.48 38.13 -2.70
N PRO A 267 -52.86 39.33 -2.40
CA PRO A 267 -51.48 39.84 -2.64
C PRO A 267 -50.88 40.88 -1.60
N GLU A 268 -49.76 41.55 -1.99
CA GLU A 268 -49.33 42.97 -1.73
C GLU A 268 -48.63 43.50 -0.41
N TYR A 269 -47.44 44.14 -0.60
CA TYR A 269 -46.98 45.52 -0.21
C TYR A 269 -46.89 46.04 1.27
N GLN A 270 -46.12 47.11 1.67
CA GLN A 270 -44.97 47.90 1.11
C GLN A 270 -44.28 48.83 2.17
N ARG A 271 -42.94 49.09 2.03
CA ARG A 271 -42.13 50.28 2.47
C ARG A 271 -42.00 50.57 4.00
N GLY A 272 -41.00 51.31 4.53
CA GLY A 272 -39.75 51.88 3.97
C GLY A 272 -39.07 52.99 4.87
N ALA A 273 -37.85 53.45 4.49
CA ALA A 273 -37.06 54.63 5.00
C ALA A 273 -36.45 54.58 6.44
N ALA A 274 -35.13 54.70 6.71
CA ALA A 274 -34.14 55.83 6.61
C ALA A 274 -34.00 56.67 7.93
N TYR A 275 -32.97 57.49 8.26
CA TYR A 275 -31.83 58.13 7.55
C TYR A 275 -30.75 58.67 8.57
N SER A 276 -29.51 58.96 8.12
CA SER A 276 -28.64 60.13 8.51
C SER A 276 -27.50 60.08 9.58
N LEU A 277 -26.23 60.07 9.10
CA LEU A 277 -25.04 60.90 9.43
C LEU A 277 -24.67 61.34 10.89
N SER A 278 -23.43 61.06 11.35
CA SER A 278 -22.32 62.05 11.60
C SER A 278 -21.17 61.55 12.54
N SER A 279 -20.06 62.30 12.66
CA SER A 279 -18.80 62.01 13.42
C SER A 279 -18.33 63.30 14.18
N PRO A 280 -17.11 63.49 14.80
CA PRO A 280 -15.87 62.67 14.93
C PRO A 280 -15.08 62.80 16.30
N LYS A 281 -13.81 62.30 16.34
CA LYS A 281 -12.61 62.69 17.18
C LYS A 281 -12.15 61.83 18.39
N ALA A 282 -10.84 61.99 18.72
CA ALA A 282 -9.98 61.39 19.79
C ALA A 282 -8.90 62.46 20.20
N PRO A 283 -7.80 62.21 20.97
CA PRO A 283 -7.40 61.14 21.94
C PRO A 283 -7.41 61.74 23.38
N PRO A 284 -6.40 61.75 24.33
CA PRO A 284 -5.10 61.04 24.60
C PRO A 284 -5.25 59.91 25.68
N LEU A 285 -4.27 59.14 26.20
CA LEU A 285 -2.78 59.01 26.18
C LEU A 285 -1.98 59.45 27.47
N LEU A 286 -1.25 58.48 28.08
CA LEU A 286 -0.06 58.54 28.97
C LEU A 286 -0.10 59.15 30.40
N ALA A 287 0.04 58.33 31.45
CA ALA A 287 0.51 58.76 32.78
C ALA A 287 1.03 57.61 33.71
N SER A 288 2.26 57.12 33.52
CA SER A 288 3.24 56.87 34.61
C SER A 288 4.55 56.30 34.04
N MET A 289 5.61 57.10 34.02
CA MET A 289 6.95 56.68 33.59
C MET A 289 7.85 56.33 34.80
N MET A 290 8.74 55.35 34.60
CA MET A 290 9.91 55.01 35.43
C MET A 290 9.67 54.59 36.90
N ARG A 291 10.09 53.37 37.24
CA ARG A 291 11.33 53.06 38.03
C ARG A 291 11.33 51.56 38.41
N ALA A 292 12.12 50.67 37.80
CA ALA A 292 13.58 50.59 37.69
C ALA A 292 14.25 49.72 38.80
N PHE A 293 14.66 48.52 38.37
CA PHE A 293 15.81 47.71 38.84
C PHE A 293 15.95 47.25 40.30
N ARG A 294 15.87 45.92 40.49
CA ARG A 294 16.82 45.00 41.20
C ARG A 294 16.18 43.59 41.25
N ARG A 295 16.88 42.45 41.13
CA ARG A 295 18.26 42.11 40.69
C ARG A 295 18.32 40.58 40.37
N PHE A 296 19.24 40.15 39.50
CA PHE A 296 19.55 38.74 39.18
C PHE A 296 20.14 37.96 40.40
N PRO A 297 20.05 36.61 40.44
CA PRO A 297 21.04 35.72 39.79
C PRO A 297 20.48 34.44 39.11
N LEU A 298 21.38 33.67 38.50
CA LEU A 298 21.15 32.48 37.65
C LEU A 298 21.37 31.12 38.36
N ALA A 299 20.90 30.06 37.69
CA ALA A 299 21.44 28.69 37.63
C ALA A 299 21.32 27.73 38.85
N LYS A 300 20.39 26.76 38.72
CA LYS A 300 20.57 25.29 38.83
C LYS A 300 19.18 24.61 38.98
N ALA A 301 18.86 23.42 38.49
CA ALA A 301 19.24 22.57 37.35
C ALA A 301 18.68 21.17 37.67
N ALA A 302 17.81 20.63 36.81
CA ALA A 302 17.42 19.22 36.66
C ALA A 302 17.00 18.37 37.89
N LYS A 303 15.84 17.69 37.78
CA LYS A 303 15.84 16.25 37.47
C LYS A 303 14.46 15.65 37.11
N VAL A 304 14.51 14.66 36.19
CA VAL A 304 13.65 13.46 36.08
C VAL A 304 12.24 13.60 35.45
N VAL A 305 12.18 13.10 34.21
CA VAL A 305 11.09 12.34 33.52
C VAL A 305 9.80 13.07 33.10
N GLN A 306 9.73 13.32 31.79
CA GLN A 306 8.52 13.18 30.97
C GLN A 306 8.55 11.82 30.25
N GLN A 307 7.38 11.20 30.01
CA GLN A 307 7.09 10.20 28.97
C GLN A 307 5.59 9.84 29.10
N ARG A 308 4.74 9.62 28.07
CA ARG A 308 4.85 9.53 26.59
C ARG A 308 3.55 10.10 25.95
N ALA A 309 3.58 10.58 24.69
CA ALA A 309 2.47 10.49 23.70
C ALA A 309 2.74 11.32 22.42
N LEU A 310 3.35 10.69 21.40
CA LEU A 310 3.65 11.25 20.07
C LEU A 310 3.51 10.09 19.05
N PRO A 311 3.28 10.31 17.72
CA PRO A 311 3.49 11.55 16.96
C PRO A 311 2.29 12.03 16.09
N ALA A 312 1.99 13.33 16.13
CA ALA A 312 1.12 13.99 15.14
C ALA A 312 1.40 15.50 15.00
N GLN A 313 1.82 16.16 16.08
CA GLN A 313 2.00 17.62 16.12
C GLN A 313 3.31 18.14 15.49
N TYR A 314 4.31 17.28 15.27
CA TYR A 314 5.60 17.70 14.70
C TYR A 314 5.49 18.24 13.25
N ALA A 315 4.61 17.70 12.42
CA ALA A 315 4.56 18.02 10.99
C ALA A 315 3.98 19.41 10.64
N ARG A 316 3.56 20.23 11.63
CA ARG A 316 2.93 21.54 11.39
C ARG A 316 3.39 22.67 12.33
N ALA A 317 4.47 22.49 13.09
CA ALA A 317 4.94 23.47 14.07
C ALA A 317 6.35 24.05 13.81
N PHE A 318 7.13 23.49 12.88
CA PHE A 318 8.58 23.75 12.81
C PHE A 318 9.05 24.74 11.73
N SER A 319 8.18 25.17 10.81
CA SER A 319 8.52 26.06 9.68
C SER A 319 8.67 27.55 10.07
N ALA A 320 9.15 27.86 11.29
CA ALA A 320 9.07 29.22 11.84
C ALA A 320 10.29 29.71 12.67
N GLN A 321 11.17 28.83 13.16
CA GLN A 321 12.33 29.22 14.00
C GLN A 321 13.55 28.31 13.74
N PRO A 322 14.47 28.67 12.83
CA PRO A 322 15.71 27.90 12.59
C PRO A 322 16.55 27.71 13.87
N GLU A 323 16.49 28.66 14.80
CA GLU A 323 17.13 28.61 16.12
C GLU A 323 16.63 27.45 17.00
N ALA A 324 15.42 26.93 16.75
CA ALA A 324 14.84 25.81 17.49
C ALA A 324 15.11 24.43 16.84
N PHE A 325 15.50 24.39 15.55
CA PHE A 325 15.70 23.15 14.79
C PHE A 325 16.71 22.22 15.47
N LYS A 326 17.87 22.75 15.88
CA LYS A 326 18.92 21.92 16.48
C LYS A 326 18.47 21.18 17.74
N ALA A 327 17.79 21.87 18.66
CA ALA A 327 17.30 21.24 19.89
C ALA A 327 16.24 20.15 19.61
N ALA A 328 15.42 20.34 18.57
CA ALA A 328 14.46 19.31 18.14
C ALA A 328 15.14 18.11 17.46
N TYR A 329 16.18 18.35 16.65
CA TYR A 329 16.97 17.27 16.04
C TYR A 329 17.80 16.51 17.08
N GLU A 330 18.42 17.18 18.06
CA GLU A 330 19.12 16.54 19.17
C GLU A 330 18.18 15.73 20.07
N ALA A 331 16.93 16.18 20.26
CA ALA A 331 15.89 15.39 20.92
C ALA A 331 15.52 14.13 20.10
N HIS A 332 15.27 14.27 18.79
CA HIS A 332 15.01 13.15 17.88
C HIS A 332 16.15 12.12 17.85
N VAL A 333 17.41 12.57 17.86
CA VAL A 333 18.59 11.70 18.01
C VAL A 333 18.55 10.94 19.35
N ALA A 334 18.19 11.59 20.45
CA ALA A 334 18.12 10.96 21.77
C ALA A 334 16.95 9.96 21.88
N ASP A 335 15.78 10.29 21.33
CA ASP A 335 14.60 9.41 21.29
C ASP A 335 14.90 8.17 20.44
N ARG A 336 15.48 8.33 19.24
CA ARG A 336 15.91 7.22 18.38
C ARG A 336 16.99 6.34 19.03
N ALA A 337 17.95 6.95 19.73
CA ALA A 337 18.93 6.19 20.50
C ALA A 337 18.29 5.39 21.65
N ALA A 338 17.21 5.89 22.26
CA ALA A 338 16.45 5.17 23.27
C ALA A 338 15.59 4.02 22.70
N GLU A 339 15.14 4.12 21.44
CA GLU A 339 14.42 3.07 20.70
C GLU A 339 15.32 1.90 20.24
N GLY A 340 16.24 1.45 21.09
CA GLY A 340 17.16 0.33 20.78
C GLY A 340 18.41 0.73 20.01
N GLY A 341 18.88 1.98 20.14
CA GLY A 341 20.11 2.45 19.51
C GLY A 341 19.97 2.81 18.03
N LEU A 342 18.77 3.20 17.58
CA LEU A 342 18.54 3.55 16.18
C LEU A 342 19.25 4.86 15.80
N PRO A 343 19.76 4.98 14.56
CA PRO A 343 20.22 6.26 14.04
C PRO A 343 19.04 7.21 13.85
N PRO A 344 19.27 8.54 13.85
CA PRO A 344 18.27 9.49 13.40
C PRO A 344 17.85 9.20 11.95
N LEU A 345 16.59 9.49 11.65
CA LEU A 345 16.09 9.55 10.28
C LEU A 345 16.94 10.51 9.42
N ALA A 346 16.87 10.34 8.10
CA ALA A 346 17.32 11.38 7.17
C ALA A 346 16.48 12.66 7.34
N LEU A 347 17.04 13.80 6.95
CA LEU A 347 16.32 15.09 6.97
C LEU A 347 15.20 15.09 5.93
N ASP A 348 14.04 15.61 6.30
CA ASP A 348 13.04 16.05 5.32
C ASP A 348 13.46 17.40 4.67
N SER A 349 12.68 17.88 3.69
CA SER A 349 12.97 19.13 2.99
C SER A 349 12.96 20.36 3.89
N SER A 350 12.05 20.46 4.87
CA SER A 350 11.98 21.60 5.78
C SER A 350 13.10 21.59 6.84
N GLN A 351 13.55 20.40 7.23
CA GLN A 351 14.77 20.22 8.01
C GLN A 351 16.03 20.59 7.21
N ALA A 352 16.10 20.22 5.93
CA ALA A 352 17.19 20.63 5.03
C ALA A 352 17.20 22.16 4.80
N GLU A 353 16.05 22.81 4.63
CA GLU A 353 15.91 24.27 4.58
C GLU A 353 16.41 24.92 5.87
N SER A 354 16.03 24.37 7.03
CA SER A 354 16.49 24.84 8.34
C SER A 354 18.02 24.73 8.50
N VAL A 355 18.62 23.63 8.02
CA VAL A 355 20.08 23.46 7.98
C VAL A 355 20.73 24.49 7.05
N VAL A 356 20.16 24.74 5.87
CA VAL A 356 20.64 25.75 4.90
C VAL A 356 20.59 27.17 5.49
N GLU A 357 19.51 27.56 6.17
CA GLU A 357 19.42 28.87 6.81
C GLU A 357 20.41 29.03 7.97
N MET A 358 20.66 27.98 8.75
CA MET A 358 21.69 28.01 9.78
C MET A 358 23.10 28.07 9.16
N LEU A 359 23.37 27.40 8.04
CA LEU A 359 24.65 27.52 7.33
C LEU A 359 24.88 28.93 6.76
N LYS A 360 23.84 29.62 6.29
CA LYS A 360 23.90 31.05 5.89
C LYS A 360 24.19 31.96 7.08
N LYS A 361 23.61 31.69 8.25
CA LYS A 361 23.84 32.46 9.50
C LYS A 361 25.22 32.25 10.12
N ALA A 362 25.94 31.20 9.73
CA ALA A 362 27.29 30.86 10.18
C ALA A 362 27.49 30.86 11.72
N PRO A 363 26.71 30.07 12.49
CA PRO A 363 26.81 29.99 13.94
C PRO A 363 28.11 29.32 14.40
N ALA A 364 28.46 29.52 15.68
CA ALA A 364 29.69 29.00 16.28
C ALA A 364 29.81 27.47 16.29
N ASP A 365 28.69 26.75 16.18
CA ASP A 365 28.60 25.29 16.06
C ASP A 365 28.40 24.82 14.60
N GLY A 366 28.74 25.66 13.61
CA GLY A 366 28.55 25.45 12.18
C GLY A 366 28.91 24.07 11.63
N ALA A 367 29.95 23.42 12.17
CA ALA A 367 30.37 22.07 11.79
C ALA A 367 29.26 21.01 11.95
N PHE A 368 28.34 21.17 12.91
CA PHE A 368 27.15 20.32 13.08
C PHE A 368 26.26 20.37 11.83
N TYR A 369 25.93 21.57 11.36
CA TYR A 369 25.07 21.77 10.18
C TYR A 369 25.77 21.30 8.88
N VAL A 370 27.10 21.40 8.81
CA VAL A 370 27.89 20.85 7.69
C VAL A 370 27.84 19.32 7.66
N ASP A 371 27.95 18.64 8.81
CA ASP A 371 27.78 17.18 8.88
C ASP A 371 26.36 16.76 8.47
N LEU A 372 25.33 17.45 8.99
CA LEU A 372 23.94 17.18 8.60
C LEU A 372 23.72 17.33 7.08
N LEU A 373 24.21 18.42 6.47
CA LEU A 373 24.09 18.62 5.02
C LEU A 373 24.86 17.55 4.23
N ARG A 374 26.07 17.17 4.68
CA ARG A 374 26.92 16.18 3.99
C ARG A 374 26.34 14.76 4.11
N ASN A 375 25.92 14.35 5.31
CA ASN A 375 25.72 12.94 5.70
C ASN A 375 24.29 12.56 6.13
N ARG A 376 23.33 13.51 6.24
CA ARG A 376 21.95 13.22 6.68
C ARG A 376 20.84 13.60 5.68
N VAL A 377 21.21 14.13 4.52
CA VAL A 377 20.29 14.37 3.39
C VAL A 377 20.28 13.15 2.46
N ASN A 378 19.10 12.72 1.99
CA ASN A 378 18.98 11.61 1.04
C ASN A 378 19.59 11.97 -0.33
N PRO A 379 20.15 11.01 -1.09
CA PRO A 379 20.71 11.27 -2.42
C PRO A 379 19.61 11.41 -3.51
N GLY A 380 20.02 11.52 -4.77
CA GLY A 380 19.12 11.35 -5.91
C GLY A 380 18.13 12.50 -6.13
N VAL A 381 16.86 12.16 -6.37
CA VAL A 381 15.75 13.11 -6.57
C VAL A 381 14.80 13.18 -5.37
N ASP A 382 15.31 12.97 -4.16
CA ASP A 382 14.59 13.29 -2.93
C ASP A 382 14.38 14.81 -2.74
N ASP A 383 13.31 15.19 -2.06
CA ASP A 383 12.92 16.58 -1.83
C ASP A 383 13.94 17.33 -0.95
N SER A 384 14.59 16.63 0.00
CA SER A 384 15.72 17.18 0.77
C SER A 384 16.98 17.34 -0.10
N SER A 385 17.17 16.47 -1.11
CA SER A 385 18.25 16.57 -2.09
C SER A 385 18.08 17.77 -3.01
N TYR A 386 16.84 18.13 -3.39
CA TYR A 386 16.57 19.35 -4.16
C TYR A 386 17.03 20.61 -3.41
N VAL A 387 16.73 20.72 -2.12
CA VAL A 387 17.15 21.84 -1.27
C VAL A 387 18.69 21.90 -1.18
N LYS A 388 19.35 20.77 -0.91
CA LYS A 388 20.81 20.65 -0.87
C LYS A 388 21.46 21.04 -2.20
N ALA A 389 20.98 20.50 -3.33
CA ALA A 389 21.56 20.76 -4.65
C ALA A 389 21.50 22.23 -5.03
N ASN A 390 20.37 22.91 -4.81
CA ASN A 390 20.22 24.33 -5.11
C ASN A 390 21.13 25.20 -4.22
N PHE A 391 21.20 24.93 -2.92
CA PHE A 391 22.09 25.68 -2.01
C PHE A 391 23.57 25.54 -2.42
N LEU A 392 24.01 24.33 -2.79
CA LEU A 392 25.37 24.09 -3.24
C LEU A 392 25.65 24.73 -4.61
N ARG A 393 24.68 24.72 -5.54
CA ARG A 393 24.75 25.44 -6.83
C ARG A 393 24.92 26.96 -6.61
N ASP A 394 24.15 27.52 -5.68
CA ASP A 394 24.19 28.96 -5.40
C ASP A 394 25.50 29.39 -4.72
N ILE A 395 26.18 28.48 -4.01
CA ILE A 395 27.55 28.68 -3.52
C ILE A 395 28.57 28.67 -4.65
N ILE A 396 28.54 27.71 -5.59
CA ILE A 396 29.55 27.65 -6.67
C ILE A 396 29.46 28.85 -7.62
N HIS A 397 28.26 29.39 -7.87
CA HIS A 397 28.10 30.65 -8.60
C HIS A 397 28.41 31.89 -7.74
N GLY A 398 28.33 31.78 -6.41
CA GLY A 398 28.57 32.87 -5.46
C GLY A 398 27.37 33.79 -5.22
N THR A 399 26.17 33.36 -5.64
CA THR A 399 24.88 33.98 -5.27
C THR A 399 24.63 33.90 -3.77
N VAL A 400 25.11 32.83 -3.13
CA VAL A 400 25.17 32.64 -1.68
C VAL A 400 26.63 32.42 -1.27
N SER A 401 27.01 32.87 -0.07
CA SER A 401 28.32 32.58 0.51
C SER A 401 28.23 32.40 2.02
N THR A 402 29.07 31.54 2.57
CA THR A 402 29.21 31.27 4.00
C THR A 402 30.65 30.85 4.30
N PRO A 403 31.24 31.23 5.45
CA PRO A 403 32.56 30.74 5.86
C PRO A 403 32.58 29.25 6.23
N LEU A 404 31.42 28.57 6.28
CA LEU A 404 31.30 27.16 6.68
C LEU A 404 31.40 26.15 5.53
N VAL A 405 31.20 26.57 4.28
CA VAL A 405 31.21 25.72 3.09
C VAL A 405 31.86 26.51 1.95
N SER A 406 33.07 26.12 1.54
CA SER A 406 33.74 26.75 0.40
C SER A 406 33.11 26.30 -0.93
N LYS A 407 33.47 26.98 -2.03
CA LYS A 407 33.07 26.53 -3.38
C LYS A 407 33.61 25.13 -3.70
N ALA A 408 34.82 24.80 -3.23
CA ALA A 408 35.40 23.47 -3.41
C ALA A 408 34.63 22.40 -2.60
N ASP A 409 34.25 22.68 -1.35
CA ASP A 409 33.39 21.81 -0.54
C ASP A 409 32.03 21.59 -1.22
N ALA A 410 31.46 22.63 -1.83
CA ALA A 410 30.17 22.54 -2.51
C ALA A 410 30.22 21.63 -3.74
N VAL A 411 31.26 21.76 -4.58
CA VAL A 411 31.52 20.83 -5.70
C VAL A 411 31.75 19.40 -5.21
N GLU A 412 32.49 19.22 -4.11
CA GLU A 412 32.72 17.89 -3.53
C GLU A 412 31.41 17.25 -3.04
N MET A 413 30.59 18.00 -2.28
CA MET A 413 29.30 17.53 -1.77
C MET A 413 28.31 17.21 -2.90
N LEU A 414 28.26 18.02 -3.96
CA LEU A 414 27.48 17.73 -5.18
C LEU A 414 27.93 16.41 -5.82
N GLY A 415 29.24 16.17 -5.89
CA GLY A 415 29.83 14.93 -6.42
C GLY A 415 29.41 13.65 -5.67
N TRP A 416 29.00 13.76 -4.41
CA TRP A 416 28.58 12.62 -3.57
C TRP A 416 27.06 12.38 -3.51
N MET A 417 26.23 13.20 -4.15
CA MET A 417 24.75 13.05 -4.13
C MET A 417 24.20 11.95 -5.08
N GLN A 418 25.09 11.11 -5.64
CA GLN A 418 24.83 9.96 -6.52
C GLN A 418 24.24 10.28 -7.92
N GLY A 419 23.30 11.21 -8.03
CA GLY A 419 22.65 11.61 -9.29
C GLY A 419 21.44 12.52 -9.07
N GLY A 420 20.76 12.91 -10.14
CA GLY A 420 19.59 13.78 -10.08
C GLY A 420 19.93 15.28 -10.00
N TYR A 421 19.43 15.98 -8.99
CA TYR A 421 19.47 17.46 -8.94
C TYR A 421 20.89 18.05 -8.85
N ASN A 422 21.89 17.24 -8.50
CA ASN A 422 23.30 17.61 -8.47
C ASN A 422 23.99 17.62 -9.86
N VAL A 423 23.43 16.93 -10.86
CA VAL A 423 24.10 16.70 -12.15
C VAL A 423 24.28 18.01 -12.92
N ALA A 424 23.22 18.78 -13.13
CA ALA A 424 23.30 20.06 -13.83
C ALA A 424 24.29 21.06 -13.17
N PRO A 425 24.26 21.29 -11.84
CA PRO A 425 25.30 22.07 -11.14
C PRO A 425 26.74 21.60 -11.37
N LEU A 426 26.99 20.29 -11.45
CA LEU A 426 28.33 19.76 -11.76
C LEU A 426 28.71 19.96 -13.23
N VAL A 427 27.77 19.84 -14.16
CA VAL A 427 28.00 20.11 -15.58
C VAL A 427 28.20 21.60 -15.83
N GLU A 428 27.51 22.48 -15.11
CA GLU A 428 27.77 23.94 -15.05
C GLU A 428 29.18 24.23 -14.55
N ALA A 429 29.62 23.56 -13.46
CA ALA A 429 30.94 23.76 -12.86
C ALA A 429 32.13 23.45 -13.79
N LEU A 430 31.93 22.69 -14.87
CA LEU A 430 32.96 22.46 -15.90
C LEU A 430 33.35 23.72 -16.69
N ASP A 431 32.50 24.76 -16.70
CA ASP A 431 32.76 26.05 -17.39
C ASP A 431 33.15 27.17 -16.40
N LEU A 432 33.28 26.87 -15.10
CA LEU A 432 33.73 27.82 -14.07
C LEU A 432 35.28 27.86 -14.01
N ASP A 433 35.85 28.34 -12.90
CA ASP A 433 37.30 28.39 -12.74
C ASP A 433 37.96 26.99 -12.71
N PRO A 434 39.27 26.88 -13.03
CA PRO A 434 39.94 25.59 -13.16
C PRO A 434 39.96 24.72 -11.89
N GLU A 435 39.80 25.30 -10.69
CA GLU A 435 39.79 24.53 -9.44
C GLU A 435 38.43 23.85 -9.26
N LEU A 436 37.34 24.59 -9.46
CA LEU A 436 35.98 24.04 -9.43
C LEU A 436 35.74 23.05 -10.57
N ALA A 437 36.23 23.35 -11.78
CA ALA A 437 36.14 22.42 -12.90
C ALA A 437 36.92 21.12 -12.64
N SER A 438 38.10 21.19 -12.02
CA SER A 438 38.85 19.99 -11.58
C SER A 438 38.10 19.19 -10.50
N GLY A 439 37.39 19.86 -9.58
CA GLY A 439 36.48 19.23 -8.64
C GLY A 439 35.32 18.52 -9.34
N ALA A 440 34.70 19.19 -10.32
CA ALA A 440 33.54 18.69 -11.05
C ALA A 440 33.87 17.45 -11.88
N VAL A 441 35.05 17.41 -12.53
CA VAL A 441 35.59 16.21 -13.18
C VAL A 441 35.62 15.04 -12.20
N LYS A 442 36.20 15.22 -11.00
CA LYS A 442 36.28 14.16 -9.97
C LYS A 442 34.91 13.71 -9.45
N GLY A 443 33.87 14.53 -9.56
CA GLY A 443 32.48 14.14 -9.26
C GLY A 443 31.89 13.32 -10.40
N LEU A 444 31.80 13.92 -11.59
CA LEU A 444 31.17 13.32 -12.78
C LEU A 444 31.86 12.01 -13.21
N SER A 445 33.19 11.92 -13.16
CA SER A 445 33.95 10.67 -13.45
C SER A 445 33.54 9.46 -12.60
N ARG A 446 32.94 9.67 -11.42
CA ARG A 446 32.44 8.60 -10.54
C ARG A 446 30.91 8.43 -10.60
N MET A 447 30.22 9.27 -11.37
CA MET A 447 28.76 9.34 -11.43
C MET A 447 28.22 8.56 -12.61
N ILE A 448 27.38 7.56 -12.34
CA ILE A 448 26.78 6.70 -13.37
C ILE A 448 25.36 7.16 -13.78
N LEU A 449 24.64 7.86 -12.90
CA LEU A 449 23.26 8.33 -13.10
C LEU A 449 23.20 9.61 -13.97
N MET A 450 23.89 9.59 -15.11
CA MET A 450 23.98 10.73 -16.04
C MET A 450 22.80 10.81 -17.02
N PHE A 451 22.22 9.66 -17.39
CA PHE A 451 21.11 9.53 -18.35
C PHE A 451 21.27 10.46 -19.59
N ASP A 452 20.34 11.39 -19.80
CA ASP A 452 20.37 12.33 -20.94
C ASP A 452 21.38 13.47 -20.75
N ALA A 453 21.67 13.89 -19.51
CA ALA A 453 22.68 14.90 -19.21
C ALA A 453 24.12 14.46 -19.52
N TYR A 454 24.31 13.19 -19.91
CA TYR A 454 25.47 12.75 -20.68
C TYR A 454 25.73 13.66 -21.89
N HIS A 455 24.67 14.00 -22.65
CA HIS A 455 24.79 14.79 -23.87
C HIS A 455 25.22 16.22 -23.60
N ASP A 456 24.87 16.82 -22.47
CA ASP A 456 25.37 18.17 -22.10
C ASP A 456 26.90 18.18 -21.92
N VAL A 457 27.46 17.14 -21.31
CA VAL A 457 28.92 16.96 -21.17
C VAL A 457 29.56 16.64 -22.53
N GLU A 458 28.93 15.77 -23.32
CA GLU A 458 29.37 15.42 -24.67
C GLU A 458 29.41 16.67 -25.58
N ASP A 459 28.41 17.54 -25.50
CA ASP A 459 28.34 18.78 -26.28
C ASP A 459 29.40 19.79 -25.83
N LYS A 460 29.70 19.88 -24.53
CA LYS A 460 30.82 20.70 -24.02
C LYS A 460 32.16 20.16 -24.50
N MET A 461 32.36 18.84 -24.54
CA MET A 461 33.54 18.22 -25.14
C MET A 461 33.64 18.55 -26.64
N LYS A 462 32.55 18.38 -27.41
CA LYS A 462 32.48 18.72 -28.85
C LYS A 462 32.77 20.20 -29.12
N LYS A 463 32.39 21.10 -28.20
CA LYS A 463 32.69 22.55 -28.22
C LYS A 463 34.10 22.90 -27.71
N GLY A 464 34.89 21.91 -27.30
CA GLY A 464 36.31 22.08 -26.94
C GLY A 464 36.62 22.30 -25.46
N ASN A 465 35.66 22.12 -24.54
CA ASN A 465 35.94 22.20 -23.10
C ASN A 465 36.88 21.03 -22.68
N PRO A 466 38.08 21.31 -22.13
CA PRO A 466 39.07 20.29 -21.80
C PRO A 466 38.72 19.47 -20.54
N PHE A 467 37.88 19.99 -19.65
CA PHE A 467 37.39 19.28 -18.46
C PHE A 467 36.23 18.35 -18.84
N ALA A 468 35.29 18.81 -19.67
CA ALA A 468 34.25 17.95 -20.23
C ALA A 468 34.85 16.76 -21.01
N LYS A 469 35.92 17.01 -21.77
CA LYS A 469 36.68 15.94 -22.43
C LYS A 469 37.24 14.92 -21.44
N GLN A 470 37.87 15.36 -20.33
CA GLN A 470 38.39 14.45 -19.30
C GLN A 470 37.29 13.57 -18.69
N VAL A 471 36.08 14.09 -18.49
CA VAL A 471 34.94 13.30 -17.99
C VAL A 471 34.56 12.18 -18.97
N VAL A 472 34.44 12.49 -20.27
CA VAL A 472 34.08 11.47 -21.28
C VAL A 472 35.20 10.43 -21.45
N GLU A 473 36.47 10.85 -21.47
CA GLU A 473 37.61 9.91 -21.48
C GLU A 473 37.63 9.01 -20.24
N SER A 474 37.32 9.55 -19.07
CA SER A 474 37.24 8.83 -17.79
C SER A 474 36.11 7.80 -17.75
N TRP A 475 34.91 8.15 -18.24
CA TRP A 475 33.82 7.20 -18.43
C TRP A 475 34.17 6.11 -19.45
N ALA A 476 34.84 6.48 -20.55
CA ALA A 476 35.24 5.57 -21.61
C ALA A 476 36.33 4.56 -21.18
N ASN A 477 37.13 4.91 -20.17
CA ASN A 477 38.08 4.02 -19.50
C ASN A 477 37.45 3.17 -18.38
N ALA A 478 36.20 3.46 -18.00
CA ALA A 478 35.48 2.91 -16.86
C ALA A 478 36.11 3.22 -15.49
N ASP A 479 36.66 4.42 -15.30
CA ASP A 479 37.31 4.84 -14.04
C ASP A 479 36.37 4.75 -12.82
N TRP A 480 35.05 4.97 -13.03
CA TRP A 480 34.00 4.78 -12.02
C TRP A 480 33.96 3.35 -11.43
N PHE A 481 34.45 2.37 -12.18
CA PHE A 481 34.49 0.94 -11.83
C PHE A 481 35.89 0.50 -11.40
N THR A 482 36.93 0.87 -12.15
CA THR A 482 38.32 0.46 -11.88
C THR A 482 38.92 1.13 -10.65
N SER A 483 38.39 2.28 -10.22
CA SER A 483 38.77 2.93 -8.95
C SER A 483 38.12 2.30 -7.71
N ARG A 484 37.18 1.36 -7.88
CA ARG A 484 36.51 0.65 -6.77
C ARG A 484 37.28 -0.62 -6.43
N PRO A 485 37.39 -1.01 -5.13
CA PRO A 485 38.07 -2.24 -4.75
C PRO A 485 37.47 -3.48 -5.44
N THR A 486 38.33 -4.32 -5.99
CA THR A 486 37.96 -5.66 -6.46
C THR A 486 37.52 -6.53 -5.29
N VAL A 487 36.72 -7.58 -5.56
CA VAL A 487 36.40 -8.58 -4.53
C VAL A 487 37.72 -9.24 -4.03
N PRO A 488 37.96 -9.36 -2.72
CA PRO A 488 39.19 -9.96 -2.22
C PRO A 488 39.31 -11.44 -2.57
N GLU A 489 40.54 -11.92 -2.79
CA GLU A 489 40.81 -13.33 -3.11
C GLU A 489 40.35 -14.29 -2.00
N LYS A 490 40.53 -13.86 -0.74
CA LYS A 490 40.04 -14.53 0.47
C LYS A 490 39.33 -13.51 1.37
N VAL A 491 38.17 -13.91 1.91
CA VAL A 491 37.44 -13.17 2.96
C VAL A 491 37.22 -14.07 4.16
N THR A 492 37.64 -13.64 5.36
CA THR A 492 37.31 -14.35 6.61
C THR A 492 35.95 -13.90 7.12
N LEU A 493 35.02 -14.84 7.27
CA LEU A 493 33.62 -14.62 7.65
C LEU A 493 33.27 -15.34 8.95
N CYS A 494 32.35 -14.76 9.70
CA CYS A 494 31.73 -15.34 10.89
C CYS A 494 30.30 -15.77 10.57
N VAL A 495 29.98 -17.05 10.75
CA VAL A 495 28.71 -17.65 10.33
C VAL A 495 27.57 -17.26 11.28
N PHE A 496 26.48 -16.68 10.74
CA PHE A 496 25.19 -16.60 11.40
C PHE A 496 24.25 -17.63 10.76
N LYS A 497 24.17 -18.85 11.34
CA LYS A 497 23.39 -19.96 10.78
C LYS A 497 21.94 -19.93 11.30
N VAL A 498 20.97 -19.96 10.39
CA VAL A 498 19.57 -20.25 10.68
C VAL A 498 19.23 -21.61 10.07
N THR A 499 18.72 -22.54 10.87
CA THR A 499 18.38 -23.89 10.43
C THR A 499 17.02 -23.94 9.73
N GLY A 500 16.88 -24.82 8.74
CA GLY A 500 15.66 -25.01 7.97
C GLY A 500 15.41 -23.94 6.89
N GLU A 501 14.14 -23.62 6.66
CA GLU A 501 13.71 -22.62 5.67
C GLU A 501 13.59 -21.22 6.32
N THR A 502 14.30 -20.25 5.75
CA THR A 502 14.12 -18.83 6.05
C THR A 502 13.19 -18.21 5.01
N ASN A 503 11.95 -17.96 5.41
CA ASN A 503 10.99 -17.22 4.61
C ASN A 503 11.27 -15.70 4.73
N THR A 504 10.88 -14.94 3.71
CA THR A 504 10.98 -13.46 3.75
C THR A 504 10.06 -12.80 4.78
N ASP A 505 9.00 -13.48 5.23
CA ASP A 505 8.21 -13.07 6.41
C ASP A 505 9.02 -13.21 7.72
N ASP A 506 10.00 -14.11 7.80
CA ASP A 506 10.86 -14.25 9.00
C ASP A 506 11.84 -13.08 9.14
N LEU A 507 12.35 -12.59 7.99
CA LEU A 507 13.32 -11.49 7.90
C LEU A 507 12.67 -10.09 7.94
N SER A 508 11.39 -10.02 7.60
CA SER A 508 10.62 -8.78 7.45
C SER A 508 9.12 -9.06 7.65
N PRO A 509 8.65 -9.21 8.90
CA PRO A 509 7.32 -9.75 9.16
C PRO A 509 6.17 -8.86 8.69
N ALA A 510 5.05 -9.50 8.34
CA ALA A 510 3.88 -8.82 7.78
C ALA A 510 3.30 -7.72 8.69
N PRO A 511 3.14 -7.90 10.03
CA PRO A 511 2.63 -6.83 10.90
C PRO A 511 3.48 -5.56 10.86
N ASP A 512 4.78 -5.69 10.63
CA ASP A 512 5.79 -4.64 10.63
C ASP A 512 5.96 -3.98 9.24
N ALA A 513 5.12 -4.31 8.26
CA ALA A 513 5.22 -3.81 6.89
C ALA A 513 5.22 -2.28 6.75
N TRP A 514 4.67 -1.57 7.74
CA TRP A 514 4.63 -0.11 7.83
C TRP A 514 6.01 0.54 8.01
N SER A 515 6.94 -0.10 8.72
CA SER A 515 8.26 0.49 9.04
C SER A 515 9.30 0.25 7.96
N ARG A 516 8.99 -0.53 6.90
CA ARG A 516 9.93 -0.93 5.84
C ARG A 516 10.78 0.19 5.20
N PRO A 517 10.29 1.44 5.02
CA PRO A 517 11.13 2.55 4.53
C PRO A 517 12.21 2.99 5.53
N ASP A 518 11.93 2.91 6.83
CA ASP A 518 12.89 3.16 7.91
C ASP A 518 13.70 1.88 8.18
N ILE A 519 14.63 1.59 7.27
CA ILE A 519 15.45 0.36 7.26
C ILE A 519 16.01 0.00 8.65
N PRO A 520 16.61 0.94 9.43
CA PRO A 520 17.11 0.64 10.77
C PRO A 520 16.02 0.17 11.75
N LEU A 521 14.86 0.84 11.77
CA LEU A 521 13.73 0.46 12.63
C LEU A 521 13.14 -0.88 12.21
N HIS A 522 12.98 -1.11 10.91
CA HIS A 522 12.43 -2.36 10.39
C HIS A 522 13.36 -3.56 10.64
N ALA A 523 14.68 -3.35 10.63
CA ALA A 523 15.65 -4.40 10.93
C ALA A 523 15.48 -4.98 12.35
N LEU A 524 14.99 -4.20 13.33
CA LEU A 524 14.68 -4.71 14.68
C LEU A 524 13.62 -5.82 14.69
N ALA A 525 12.81 -5.95 13.63
CA ALA A 525 11.80 -7.01 13.50
C ALA A 525 12.35 -8.31 12.85
N MET A 526 13.58 -8.31 12.34
CA MET A 526 14.21 -9.46 11.70
C MET A 526 14.38 -10.62 12.68
N LEU A 527 13.80 -11.79 12.35
CA LEU A 527 13.84 -13.01 13.15
C LEU A 527 13.33 -12.82 14.60
N LYS A 528 12.39 -11.88 14.82
CA LYS A 528 11.81 -11.60 16.15
C LYS A 528 10.95 -12.72 16.74
N PHE A 529 10.64 -13.75 15.96
CA PHE A 529 9.94 -14.95 16.40
C PHE A 529 10.97 -16.07 16.62
N PRO A 530 11.16 -16.57 17.87
CA PRO A 530 12.16 -17.59 18.17
C PRO A 530 11.99 -18.86 17.33
N ARG A 531 13.12 -19.49 17.01
CA ARG A 531 13.21 -20.78 16.31
C ARG A 531 14.44 -21.55 16.76
N ASP A 532 14.66 -22.74 16.20
CA ASP A 532 15.91 -23.47 16.43
C ASP A 532 17.14 -22.59 16.11
N GLY A 533 18.16 -22.66 16.97
CA GLY A 533 19.35 -21.80 16.93
C GLY A 533 19.15 -20.30 17.22
N ILE A 534 17.93 -19.74 17.15
CA ILE A 534 17.67 -18.29 17.21
C ILE A 534 16.68 -17.94 18.34
N THR A 535 17.19 -17.31 19.40
CA THR A 535 16.43 -16.85 20.57
C THR A 535 16.23 -15.34 20.56
N ASN A 536 17.29 -14.58 20.26
CA ASN A 536 17.25 -13.14 19.99
C ASN A 536 18.31 -12.80 18.95
N ALA A 537 17.89 -12.69 17.70
CA ALA A 537 18.80 -12.43 16.59
C ALA A 537 19.63 -11.14 16.77
N SER A 538 19.07 -10.10 17.41
CA SER A 538 19.79 -8.83 17.60
C SER A 538 20.98 -8.95 18.55
N GLU A 539 20.81 -9.64 19.69
CA GLU A 539 21.86 -9.93 20.67
C GLU A 539 22.87 -10.92 20.10
N GLN A 540 22.41 -12.01 19.48
CA GLN A 540 23.29 -13.00 18.84
C GLN A 540 24.16 -12.37 17.71
N ILE A 541 23.62 -11.43 16.94
CA ILE A 541 24.38 -10.66 15.93
C ILE A 541 25.40 -9.73 16.59
N ALA A 542 25.07 -9.10 17.73
CA ALA A 542 26.01 -8.25 18.47
C ALA A 542 27.16 -9.06 19.06
N ASP A 543 26.88 -10.20 19.70
CA ASP A 543 27.87 -11.12 20.25
C ASP A 543 28.82 -11.65 19.18
N LEU A 544 28.29 -12.08 18.02
CA LEU A 544 29.13 -12.58 16.92
C LEU A 544 30.03 -11.49 16.31
N LYS A 545 29.62 -10.22 16.34
CA LYS A 545 30.47 -9.09 15.91
C LYS A 545 31.66 -8.85 16.83
N THR A 546 31.62 -9.28 18.09
CA THR A 546 32.79 -9.18 19.00
C THR A 546 33.99 -9.99 18.52
N LYS A 547 33.78 -10.98 17.63
CA LYS A 547 34.84 -11.75 16.97
C LYS A 547 35.64 -10.97 15.93
N GLY A 548 35.24 -9.73 15.58
CA GLY A 548 36.01 -8.85 14.70
C GLY A 548 36.01 -9.20 13.21
N HIS A 549 35.22 -10.18 12.79
CA HIS A 549 35.07 -10.61 11.38
C HIS A 549 33.70 -10.21 10.82
N GLN A 550 33.59 -10.04 9.50
CA GLN A 550 32.30 -9.74 8.86
C GLN A 550 31.35 -10.94 8.99
N LEU A 551 30.07 -10.68 9.27
CA LEU A 551 29.06 -11.73 9.35
C LEU A 551 28.63 -12.18 7.95
N ALA A 552 28.38 -13.48 7.81
CA ALA A 552 27.66 -14.07 6.68
C ALA A 552 26.34 -14.67 7.17
N TYR A 553 25.23 -14.35 6.51
CA TYR A 553 23.97 -15.02 6.77
C TYR A 553 23.99 -16.40 6.10
N VAL A 554 23.74 -17.47 6.86
CA VAL A 554 23.77 -18.84 6.33
C VAL A 554 22.46 -19.55 6.65
N GLY A 555 21.87 -20.28 5.70
CA GLY A 555 20.67 -21.07 5.94
C GLY A 555 20.50 -22.24 4.98
N ASP A 556 19.69 -23.23 5.34
CA ASP A 556 19.54 -24.45 4.53
C ASP A 556 18.68 -24.17 3.28
N VAL A 557 17.58 -23.41 3.42
CA VAL A 557 16.84 -22.77 2.31
C VAL A 557 16.59 -21.30 2.66
N VAL A 558 16.88 -20.36 1.75
CA VAL A 558 16.88 -18.90 2.06
C VAL A 558 16.05 -18.08 1.07
N GLY A 559 15.18 -17.22 1.60
CA GLY A 559 14.55 -16.12 0.86
C GLY A 559 13.20 -16.43 0.21
N THR A 560 12.50 -17.47 0.64
CA THR A 560 11.23 -17.91 0.02
C THR A 560 10.07 -16.93 0.22
N GLY A 561 9.04 -17.05 -0.62
CA GLY A 561 7.77 -16.33 -0.50
C GLY A 561 7.71 -14.98 -1.21
N SER A 562 7.84 -13.89 -0.45
CA SER A 562 7.48 -12.53 -0.85
C SER A 562 8.67 -11.72 -1.37
N SER A 563 8.49 -10.96 -2.45
CA SER A 563 9.50 -10.09 -3.07
C SER A 563 9.90 -8.84 -2.24
N ARG A 564 9.65 -8.83 -0.92
CA ARG A 564 9.85 -7.66 -0.06
C ARG A 564 11.34 -7.34 0.12
N LYS A 565 11.83 -6.29 -0.56
CA LYS A 565 13.24 -5.84 -0.45
C LYS A 565 13.67 -5.53 0.99
N SER A 566 12.72 -5.21 1.87
CA SER A 566 12.94 -5.07 3.31
C SER A 566 13.61 -6.28 3.97
N ALA A 567 13.40 -7.51 3.49
CA ALA A 567 14.10 -8.70 4.00
C ALA A 567 15.61 -8.64 3.73
N THR A 568 16.01 -8.24 2.51
CA THR A 568 17.41 -7.93 2.16
C THR A 568 17.92 -6.73 2.96
N ASN A 569 17.15 -5.64 3.03
CA ASN A 569 17.55 -4.44 3.77
C ASN A 569 17.85 -4.73 5.25
N SER A 570 17.07 -5.60 5.92
CA SER A 570 17.34 -6.02 7.31
C SER A 570 18.68 -6.76 7.46
N ILE A 571 18.98 -7.73 6.57
CA ILE A 571 20.27 -8.44 6.59
C ILE A 571 21.42 -7.46 6.31
N LEU A 572 21.28 -6.59 5.31
CA LEU A 572 22.33 -5.62 4.95
C LEU A 572 22.52 -4.53 6.02
N TRP A 573 21.46 -4.18 6.76
CA TRP A 573 21.59 -3.31 7.93
C TRP A 573 22.54 -3.91 8.98
N TYR A 574 22.41 -5.21 9.25
CA TYR A 574 23.27 -5.87 10.23
C TYR A 574 24.63 -6.36 9.69
N MET A 575 24.74 -6.77 8.43
CA MET A 575 25.88 -7.53 7.90
C MET A 575 26.56 -6.89 6.66
N GLY A 576 25.96 -5.84 6.11
CA GLY A 576 26.51 -5.04 5.01
C GLY A 576 27.41 -3.89 5.48
N GLN A 577 27.67 -2.96 4.56
CA GLN A 577 28.56 -1.82 4.69
C GLN A 577 27.81 -0.51 4.42
N ASP A 578 28.19 0.58 5.11
CA ASP A 578 27.60 1.91 4.94
C ASP A 578 27.88 2.49 3.55
N ILE A 579 26.87 3.12 2.95
CA ILE A 579 26.99 3.82 1.66
C ILE A 579 27.39 5.29 1.95
N PRO A 580 28.52 5.79 1.43
CA PRO A 580 28.94 7.18 1.64
C PRO A 580 27.86 8.18 1.20
N CYS A 581 27.57 9.16 2.08
CA CYS A 581 26.57 10.22 1.89
C CYS A 581 25.11 9.75 1.61
N ALA A 582 24.78 8.48 1.79
CA ALA A 582 23.40 7.97 1.73
C ALA A 582 22.96 7.45 3.13
N PRO A 583 22.23 8.25 3.92
CA PRO A 583 21.90 7.89 5.29
C PRO A 583 21.04 6.62 5.36
N ASN A 584 21.32 5.79 6.37
CA ASN A 584 20.47 4.68 6.82
C ASN A 584 20.23 3.53 5.79
N LYS A 585 20.95 3.51 4.66
CA LYS A 585 20.97 2.40 3.69
C LYS A 585 22.37 1.75 3.64
N ARG A 586 22.42 0.43 3.38
CA ARG A 586 23.66 -0.38 3.33
C ARG A 586 23.72 -1.26 2.08
N THR A 587 24.94 -1.62 1.68
CA THR A 587 25.29 -2.45 0.51
C THR A 587 26.27 -3.56 0.90
N GLY A 588 26.74 -4.39 -0.04
CA GLY A 588 27.71 -5.46 0.23
C GLY A 588 27.11 -6.58 1.09
N GLY A 589 27.97 -7.34 1.77
CA GLY A 589 27.56 -8.47 2.62
C GLY A 589 27.49 -9.81 1.89
N PHE A 590 27.33 -10.88 2.67
CA PHE A 590 27.39 -12.27 2.19
C PHE A 590 26.16 -13.05 2.65
N VAL A 591 25.56 -13.81 1.74
CA VAL A 591 24.47 -14.76 2.02
C VAL A 591 24.85 -16.10 1.44
N ILE A 592 24.77 -17.17 2.22
CA ILE A 592 25.09 -18.53 1.81
C ILE A 592 23.86 -19.41 2.04
N GLY A 593 23.40 -20.12 1.00
CA GLY A 593 22.25 -21.00 1.07
C GLY A 593 22.57 -22.41 0.59
N GLY A 594 21.91 -23.42 1.16
CA GLY A 594 21.77 -24.72 0.48
C GLY A 594 20.94 -24.59 -0.82
N VAL A 595 19.89 -23.77 -0.75
CA VAL A 595 19.14 -23.24 -1.90
C VAL A 595 18.77 -21.78 -1.61
N ILE A 596 18.90 -20.88 -2.58
CA ILE A 596 18.45 -19.48 -2.48
C ILE A 596 17.30 -19.22 -3.47
N ALA A 597 16.20 -18.65 -2.98
CA ALA A 597 15.04 -18.33 -3.82
C ALA A 597 15.39 -17.27 -4.90
N PRO A 598 14.96 -17.43 -6.17
CA PRO A 598 15.44 -16.61 -7.30
C PRO A 598 15.25 -15.09 -7.13
N ILE A 599 14.08 -14.68 -6.65
CA ILE A 599 13.75 -13.26 -6.41
C ILE A 599 14.66 -12.67 -5.32
N PHE A 600 14.96 -13.46 -4.29
CA PHE A 600 15.84 -13.05 -3.20
C PHE A 600 17.30 -12.97 -3.66
N PHE A 601 17.78 -13.98 -4.39
CA PHE A 601 19.11 -14.00 -5.03
C PHE A 601 19.33 -12.73 -5.86
N ASN A 602 18.41 -12.43 -6.77
CA ASN A 602 18.41 -11.19 -7.57
C ASN A 602 18.47 -9.94 -6.67
N THR A 603 17.63 -9.86 -5.64
CA THR A 603 17.57 -8.69 -4.74
C THR A 603 18.86 -8.50 -3.94
N MET A 604 19.59 -9.57 -3.61
CA MET A 604 20.93 -9.50 -3.02
C MET A 604 21.98 -8.96 -4.01
N GLU A 605 22.04 -9.50 -5.25
CA GLU A 605 22.94 -9.01 -6.30
C GLU A 605 22.69 -7.53 -6.67
N ASP A 606 21.42 -7.15 -6.82
CA ASP A 606 21.00 -5.77 -7.12
C ASP A 606 21.40 -4.79 -6.01
N SER A 607 21.52 -5.28 -4.76
CA SER A 607 21.95 -4.50 -3.59
C SER A 607 23.46 -4.55 -3.33
N GLY A 608 24.25 -5.22 -4.18
CA GLY A 608 25.72 -5.31 -4.10
C GLY A 608 26.27 -6.40 -3.18
N ALA A 609 25.42 -7.29 -2.66
CA ALA A 609 25.84 -8.44 -1.86
C ALA A 609 26.31 -9.61 -2.74
N LEU A 610 27.05 -10.55 -2.14
CA LEU A 610 27.40 -11.83 -2.77
C LEU A 610 26.53 -12.96 -2.21
N PRO A 611 25.44 -13.36 -2.91
CA PRO A 611 24.72 -14.60 -2.62
C PRO A 611 25.48 -15.81 -3.19
N LEU A 612 25.58 -16.92 -2.46
CA LEU A 612 26.25 -18.15 -2.89
C LEU A 612 25.41 -19.40 -2.55
N GLU A 613 25.31 -20.35 -3.47
CA GLU A 613 24.62 -21.63 -3.27
C GLU A 613 25.67 -22.76 -3.11
N MET A 614 25.64 -23.49 -1.99
CA MET A 614 26.62 -24.54 -1.64
C MET A 614 26.11 -25.46 -0.51
N ASP A 615 26.78 -26.57 -0.23
CA ASP A 615 26.45 -27.36 0.96
C ASP A 615 26.81 -26.59 2.25
N VAL A 616 25.79 -26.32 3.08
CA VAL A 616 25.85 -25.60 4.35
C VAL A 616 25.70 -26.51 5.58
N LYS A 617 25.71 -27.84 5.39
CA LYS A 617 25.57 -28.85 6.46
C LYS A 617 26.59 -28.65 7.58
N ASP A 618 27.85 -28.45 7.22
CA ASP A 618 28.99 -28.35 8.16
C ASP A 618 29.37 -26.87 8.46
N LEU A 619 28.43 -25.94 8.28
CA LEU A 619 28.54 -24.53 8.67
C LEU A 619 27.59 -24.23 9.83
N ASN A 620 28.15 -23.98 11.01
CA ASN A 620 27.42 -23.85 12.29
C ASN A 620 27.44 -22.42 12.82
N MET A 621 26.52 -22.12 13.74
CA MET A 621 26.41 -20.79 14.36
C MET A 621 27.72 -20.36 15.03
N GLY A 622 28.33 -19.30 14.51
CA GLY A 622 29.55 -18.70 15.02
C GLY A 622 30.86 -19.34 14.55
N ASP A 623 30.84 -20.29 13.60
CA ASP A 623 32.05 -20.76 12.95
C ASP A 623 32.79 -19.62 12.24
N LEU A 624 34.13 -19.68 12.26
CA LEU A 624 34.98 -18.80 11.44
C LEU A 624 35.44 -19.57 10.20
N ILE A 625 35.15 -19.02 9.03
CA ILE A 625 35.47 -19.62 7.73
C ILE A 625 36.26 -18.66 6.86
N ASP A 626 37.11 -19.20 6.00
CA ASP A 626 37.82 -18.48 4.95
C ASP A 626 37.17 -18.81 3.61
N LEU A 627 36.46 -17.83 3.04
CA LEU A 627 35.88 -17.89 1.71
C LEU A 627 36.95 -17.51 0.68
N CYS A 628 37.50 -18.49 -0.03
CA CYS A 628 38.44 -18.29 -1.13
C CYS A 628 37.62 -18.11 -2.43
N VAL A 629 37.41 -16.85 -2.82
CA VAL A 629 36.37 -16.47 -3.80
C VAL A 629 36.67 -16.98 -5.21
N TYR A 630 37.93 -16.92 -5.64
CA TYR A 630 38.35 -17.27 -7.00
C TYR A 630 38.71 -18.75 -7.15
N ASP A 631 39.19 -19.39 -6.06
CA ASP A 631 39.34 -20.85 -5.97
C ASP A 631 37.99 -21.57 -5.83
N GLN A 632 36.94 -20.83 -5.48
CA GLN A 632 35.57 -21.29 -5.22
C GLN A 632 35.48 -22.38 -4.13
N VAL A 633 36.25 -22.20 -3.04
CA VAL A 633 36.25 -23.10 -1.88
C VAL A 633 36.02 -22.34 -0.58
N VAL A 634 35.37 -23.01 0.38
CA VAL A 634 35.28 -22.54 1.77
C VAL A 634 36.19 -23.42 2.63
N LYS A 635 37.16 -22.80 3.29
CA LYS A 635 38.02 -23.42 4.28
C LYS A 635 37.60 -23.03 5.70
N LYS A 636 37.96 -23.86 6.67
CA LYS A 636 37.90 -23.51 8.09
C LYS A 636 38.99 -22.48 8.41
N HIS A 637 38.66 -21.42 9.14
CA HIS A 637 39.60 -20.33 9.36
C HIS A 637 40.88 -20.80 10.06
N GLY A 638 42.04 -20.39 9.53
CA GLY A 638 43.35 -20.80 10.05
C GLY A 638 43.75 -22.25 9.71
N SER A 639 43.07 -22.90 8.77
CA SER A 639 43.32 -24.28 8.34
C SER A 639 43.25 -24.41 6.81
N ASP A 640 43.89 -25.45 6.26
CA ASP A 640 43.70 -25.89 4.87
C ASP A 640 42.55 -26.90 4.70
N GLU A 641 41.87 -27.24 5.81
CA GLU A 641 40.64 -28.03 5.86
C GLU A 641 39.52 -27.35 5.05
N VAL A 642 39.28 -27.85 3.83
CA VAL A 642 38.14 -27.46 2.98
C VAL A 642 36.87 -28.05 3.57
N ILE A 643 35.92 -27.19 3.93
CA ILE A 643 34.60 -27.56 4.44
C ILE A 643 33.68 -27.92 3.25
N THR A 644 33.63 -27.03 2.26
CA THR A 644 32.71 -27.16 1.11
C THR A 644 33.27 -26.43 -0.12
N LYS A 645 32.63 -26.65 -1.27
CA LYS A 645 32.90 -25.97 -2.55
C LYS A 645 31.62 -25.35 -3.08
N PHE A 646 31.78 -24.36 -3.96
CA PHE A 646 30.67 -23.68 -4.62
C PHE A 646 31.04 -23.37 -6.08
N ASP A 647 30.06 -22.87 -6.84
CA ASP A 647 30.28 -22.30 -8.16
C ASP A 647 29.62 -20.93 -8.24
N LEU A 648 30.29 -19.95 -8.84
CA LEU A 648 29.72 -18.65 -9.13
C LEU A 648 28.72 -18.79 -10.30
N LYS A 649 27.45 -18.47 -10.02
CA LYS A 649 26.30 -18.66 -10.94
C LYS A 649 26.50 -18.04 -12.32
N HIS A 650 27.27 -16.96 -12.40
CA HIS A 650 27.88 -16.47 -13.64
C HIS A 650 29.10 -15.59 -13.33
N GLY A 651 30.05 -15.48 -14.28
CA GLY A 651 31.30 -14.72 -14.10
C GLY A 651 31.12 -13.24 -13.73
N LEU A 652 29.96 -12.62 -14.01
CA LEU A 652 29.69 -11.22 -13.68
C LEU A 652 29.49 -10.95 -12.18
N MET A 653 29.26 -11.95 -11.32
CA MET A 653 28.93 -11.68 -9.89
C MET A 653 29.98 -10.81 -9.20
N LEU A 654 31.26 -11.02 -9.52
CA LEU A 654 32.36 -10.25 -8.93
C LEU A 654 32.41 -8.81 -9.46
N ASP A 655 32.02 -8.58 -10.72
CA ASP A 655 31.91 -7.24 -11.32
C ASP A 655 30.69 -6.50 -10.73
N GLN A 656 29.59 -7.21 -10.47
CA GLN A 656 28.40 -6.66 -9.82
C GLN A 656 28.72 -6.22 -8.39
N VAL A 657 29.40 -7.05 -7.60
CA VAL A 657 29.85 -6.71 -6.23
C VAL A 657 30.85 -5.54 -6.26
N GLN A 658 31.84 -5.56 -7.16
CA GLN A 658 32.79 -4.44 -7.32
C GLN A 658 32.07 -3.12 -7.65
N ALA A 659 31.06 -3.14 -8.54
CA ALA A 659 30.24 -1.97 -8.86
C ALA A 659 29.35 -1.48 -7.70
N GLY A 660 29.15 -2.30 -6.64
CA GLY A 660 28.22 -2.03 -5.54
C GLY A 660 26.77 -2.44 -5.84
N GLY A 661 26.57 -3.27 -6.85
CA GLY A 661 25.26 -3.79 -7.25
C GLY A 661 25.19 -4.09 -8.74
N ARG A 662 24.35 -5.06 -9.11
CA ARG A 662 24.06 -5.39 -10.51
C ARG A 662 23.43 -4.23 -11.28
N ILE A 663 22.53 -3.47 -10.65
CA ILE A 663 21.94 -2.25 -11.24
C ILE A 663 23.02 -1.17 -11.51
N PRO A 664 23.86 -0.77 -10.53
CA PRO A 664 25.03 0.06 -10.78
C PRO A 664 25.95 -0.42 -11.93
N LEU A 665 26.22 -1.73 -12.01
CA LEU A 665 27.05 -2.28 -13.09
C LEU A 665 26.44 -2.03 -14.47
N ILE A 666 25.13 -2.27 -14.64
CA ILE A 666 24.45 -2.12 -15.94
C ILE A 666 24.45 -0.66 -16.39
N ILE A 667 24.08 0.27 -15.50
CA ILE A 667 24.03 1.71 -15.80
C ILE A 667 25.43 2.22 -16.17
N GLY A 668 26.44 1.91 -15.34
CA GLY A 668 27.81 2.34 -15.58
C GLY A 668 28.44 1.72 -16.83
N ARG A 669 28.11 0.45 -17.15
CA ARG A 669 28.52 -0.22 -18.41
C ARG A 669 27.92 0.47 -19.63
N GLY A 670 26.63 0.83 -19.57
CA GLY A 670 25.95 1.60 -20.62
C GLY A 670 26.61 2.97 -20.84
N LEU A 671 26.83 3.72 -19.75
CA LEU A 671 27.54 5.01 -19.79
C LEU A 671 28.96 4.87 -20.38
N THR A 672 29.72 3.85 -19.98
CA THR A 672 31.05 3.57 -20.54
C THR A 672 30.99 3.31 -22.05
N ASN A 673 30.07 2.48 -22.54
CA ASN A 673 29.98 2.20 -23.98
C ASN A 673 29.55 3.45 -24.77
N LYS A 674 28.55 4.21 -24.30
CA LYS A 674 28.12 5.49 -24.88
C LYS A 674 29.29 6.49 -24.97
N ALA A 675 30.10 6.60 -23.91
CA ALA A 675 31.30 7.42 -23.89
C ALA A 675 32.38 6.95 -24.90
N ARG A 676 32.52 5.64 -25.12
CA ARG A 676 33.45 5.06 -26.10
C ARG A 676 32.99 5.32 -27.53
N GLU A 677 31.70 5.17 -27.81
CA GLU A 677 31.09 5.47 -29.11
C GLU A 677 31.31 6.94 -29.51
N SER A 678 31.05 7.89 -28.61
CA SER A 678 31.31 9.33 -28.87
C SER A 678 32.80 9.68 -29.03
N LEU A 679 33.71 8.83 -28.55
CA LEU A 679 35.16 8.93 -28.80
C LEU A 679 35.65 8.09 -29.98
N ASN A 680 34.74 7.43 -30.73
CA ASN A 680 35.03 6.51 -31.83
C ASN A 680 35.94 5.32 -31.43
N LEU A 681 35.78 4.84 -30.19
CA LEU A 681 36.45 3.67 -29.64
C LEU A 681 35.53 2.45 -29.73
N GLY A 682 36.09 1.27 -30.03
CA GLY A 682 35.35 0.01 -29.95
C GLY A 682 34.91 -0.32 -28.51
N MET A 683 33.95 -1.23 -28.35
CA MET A 683 33.36 -1.64 -27.05
C MET A 683 34.39 -1.88 -25.95
N SER A 684 33.98 -1.66 -24.69
CA SER A 684 34.86 -1.87 -23.54
C SER A 684 35.21 -3.34 -23.33
N THR A 685 36.49 -3.63 -23.10
CA THR A 685 37.00 -4.94 -22.65
C THR A 685 37.30 -4.96 -21.14
N THR A 686 36.95 -3.90 -20.41
CA THR A 686 37.23 -3.78 -18.95
C THR A 686 36.29 -4.65 -18.11
N PHE A 687 35.03 -4.78 -18.53
CA PHE A 687 34.05 -5.63 -17.87
C PHE A 687 34.12 -7.05 -18.42
N LYS A 688 33.81 -8.04 -17.59
CA LYS A 688 33.54 -9.38 -18.08
C LYS A 688 32.29 -9.38 -18.97
N GLN A 689 32.23 -10.34 -19.88
CA GLN A 689 31.04 -10.67 -20.66
C GLN A 689 30.46 -11.97 -20.09
N MET A 690 29.14 -12.15 -20.18
CA MET A 690 28.59 -13.49 -19.99
C MET A 690 28.90 -14.34 -21.22
N ALA A 691 29.22 -15.61 -21.01
CA ALA A 691 29.24 -16.58 -22.09
C ALA A 691 27.80 -16.70 -22.62
N GLN A 692 27.61 -16.41 -23.91
CA GLN A 692 26.38 -16.80 -24.59
C GLN A 692 26.42 -18.33 -24.80
N PRO A 693 25.33 -19.06 -24.59
CA PRO A 693 25.28 -20.49 -24.85
C PRO A 693 25.62 -20.81 -26.32
N ASP A 694 26.32 -21.92 -26.55
CA ASP A 694 26.64 -22.40 -27.90
C ASP A 694 25.37 -23.00 -28.54
N VAL A 695 24.83 -22.34 -29.56
CA VAL A 695 23.42 -22.48 -29.97
C VAL A 695 23.25 -23.28 -31.26
N ASN A 696 22.70 -24.50 -31.10
CA ASN A 696 22.17 -25.32 -32.19
C ASN A 696 20.70 -25.66 -31.88
N VAL A 697 19.86 -24.62 -31.86
CA VAL A 697 18.47 -24.64 -31.36
C VAL A 697 17.52 -25.22 -32.42
N LYS A 698 16.61 -26.12 -32.02
CA LYS A 698 15.59 -26.71 -32.91
C LYS A 698 14.29 -25.92 -32.95
N GLY A 699 13.97 -25.21 -31.87
CA GLY A 699 12.79 -24.37 -31.70
C GLY A 699 12.76 -23.73 -30.30
N PHE A 700 11.94 -22.71 -30.13
CA PHE A 700 11.80 -21.95 -28.89
C PHE A 700 10.47 -22.24 -28.19
N THR A 701 10.49 -22.27 -26.85
CA THR A 701 9.26 -22.34 -26.04
C THR A 701 8.46 -21.03 -26.11
N LEU A 702 7.24 -21.00 -25.57
CA LEU A 702 6.39 -19.80 -25.65
C LEU A 702 7.03 -18.63 -24.91
N ALA A 703 7.55 -18.88 -23.71
CA ALA A 703 8.23 -17.87 -22.92
C ALA A 703 9.53 -17.37 -23.58
N GLN A 704 10.28 -18.27 -24.21
CA GLN A 704 11.50 -17.91 -24.95
C GLN A 704 11.21 -16.98 -26.13
N LYS A 705 10.10 -17.17 -26.84
CA LYS A 705 9.65 -16.25 -27.91
C LYS A 705 9.12 -14.92 -27.39
N MET A 706 8.38 -14.90 -26.28
CA MET A 706 7.94 -13.64 -25.65
C MET A 706 9.13 -12.77 -25.21
N VAL A 707 10.11 -13.37 -24.53
CA VAL A 707 11.35 -12.69 -24.15
C VAL A 707 12.17 -12.29 -25.38
N GLY A 708 12.22 -13.14 -26.42
CA GLY A 708 12.81 -12.81 -27.72
C GLY A 708 12.21 -11.56 -28.35
N ARG A 709 10.87 -11.52 -28.52
CA ARG A 709 10.13 -10.37 -29.07
C ARG A 709 10.42 -9.09 -28.28
N ALA A 710 10.47 -9.17 -26.95
CA ALA A 710 10.83 -8.04 -26.09
C ALA A 710 12.31 -7.59 -26.18
N CYS A 711 13.18 -8.41 -26.78
CA CYS A 711 14.59 -8.11 -27.08
C CYS A 711 14.86 -7.83 -28.57
N GLY A 712 13.85 -7.93 -29.45
CA GLY A 712 14.02 -7.77 -30.91
C GLY A 712 14.60 -8.98 -31.65
N VAL A 713 14.46 -10.19 -31.12
CA VAL A 713 14.92 -11.45 -31.73
C VAL A 713 13.83 -12.54 -31.71
N ASP A 714 13.98 -13.61 -32.48
CA ASP A 714 12.94 -14.68 -32.56
C ASP A 714 12.76 -15.45 -31.25
N GLY A 715 13.80 -15.55 -30.42
CA GLY A 715 13.76 -16.19 -29.10
C GLY A 715 15.07 -16.04 -28.33
N VAL A 716 15.01 -16.20 -27.00
CA VAL A 716 16.19 -16.23 -26.12
C VAL A 716 16.33 -17.62 -25.49
N VAL A 717 17.50 -18.23 -25.59
CA VAL A 717 17.78 -19.57 -25.02
C VAL A 717 18.05 -19.52 -23.51
N PRO A 718 17.79 -20.61 -22.76
CA PRO A 718 18.15 -20.70 -21.34
C PRO A 718 19.65 -20.43 -21.10
N GLY A 719 19.96 -19.71 -20.02
CA GLY A 719 21.31 -19.29 -19.65
C GLY A 719 21.84 -18.06 -20.38
N ALA A 720 21.21 -17.61 -21.47
CA ALA A 720 21.59 -16.37 -22.14
C ALA A 720 21.19 -15.13 -21.32
N TYR A 721 22.04 -14.10 -21.37
CA TYR A 721 21.72 -12.78 -20.82
C TYR A 721 20.96 -11.93 -21.83
N CYS A 722 19.89 -11.29 -21.38
CA CYS A 722 19.07 -10.39 -22.18
C CYS A 722 18.56 -9.20 -21.33
N GLU A 723 18.08 -8.15 -21.99
CA GLU A 723 17.52 -6.93 -21.37
C GLU A 723 16.14 -6.62 -21.97
N PRO A 724 15.13 -7.51 -21.82
CA PRO A 724 13.80 -7.34 -22.41
C PRO A 724 13.13 -6.02 -22.02
N ARG A 725 12.42 -5.43 -23.00
CA ARG A 725 11.55 -4.26 -22.80
C ARG A 725 10.38 -4.58 -21.87
N MET A 726 10.15 -3.72 -20.88
CA MET A 726 9.03 -3.79 -19.94
C MET A 726 7.78 -3.10 -20.52
N GLY A 727 6.82 -3.92 -20.98
CA GLY A 727 5.50 -3.48 -21.43
C GLY A 727 4.61 -3.01 -20.27
N THR A 728 4.66 -3.70 -19.12
CA THR A 728 3.87 -3.36 -17.93
C THR A 728 4.66 -3.60 -16.64
N VAL A 729 4.55 -2.66 -15.68
CA VAL A 729 5.17 -2.73 -14.34
C VAL A 729 4.12 -2.53 -13.25
N GLY A 730 3.98 -3.51 -12.34
CA GLY A 730 3.05 -3.45 -11.21
C GLY A 730 3.69 -2.99 -9.88
N SER A 731 2.97 -2.22 -9.08
CA SER A 731 3.35 -1.80 -7.73
C SER A 731 2.16 -1.83 -6.75
N GLN A 732 2.43 -2.18 -5.50
CA GLN A 732 1.44 -2.26 -4.41
C GLN A 732 1.89 -1.49 -3.17
N ASP A 733 1.01 -1.31 -2.20
CA ASP A 733 1.12 -0.31 -1.13
C ASP A 733 2.07 -0.67 0.03
N THR A 734 2.54 -1.92 0.13
CA THR A 734 3.55 -2.34 1.14
C THR A 734 4.95 -2.54 0.57
N THR A 735 5.12 -2.48 -0.75
CA THR A 735 6.42 -2.45 -1.44
C THR A 735 6.66 -1.11 -2.15
N GLY A 736 5.60 -0.47 -2.64
CA GLY A 736 5.60 0.84 -3.29
C GLY A 736 6.29 1.96 -2.52
N PRO A 737 6.18 2.07 -1.18
CA PRO A 737 7.00 3.00 -0.39
C PRO A 737 8.51 2.76 -0.53
N MET A 738 8.97 1.50 -0.58
CA MET A 738 10.38 1.19 -0.88
C MET A 738 10.69 1.45 -2.36
N THR A 739 9.81 1.08 -3.29
CA THR A 739 10.00 1.31 -4.73
C THR A 739 10.11 2.81 -5.04
N ARG A 740 9.34 3.67 -4.36
CA ARG A 740 9.47 5.13 -4.37
C ARG A 740 10.87 5.59 -3.98
N ASP A 741 11.43 5.00 -2.92
CA ASP A 741 12.73 5.41 -2.38
C ASP A 741 13.89 4.88 -3.24
N GLU A 742 13.79 3.67 -3.80
CA GLU A 742 14.75 3.22 -4.82
C GLU A 742 14.62 4.02 -6.13
N LEU A 743 13.41 4.49 -6.52
CA LEU A 743 13.21 5.42 -7.65
C LEU A 743 13.81 6.81 -7.38
N LYS A 744 13.79 7.29 -6.13
CA LYS A 744 14.47 8.53 -5.72
C LYS A 744 15.99 8.39 -5.85
N ASP A 745 16.57 7.31 -5.33
CA ASP A 745 18.01 7.03 -5.42
C ASP A 745 18.49 6.85 -6.88
N LEU A 746 17.70 6.18 -7.73
CA LEU A 746 17.95 6.05 -9.17
C LEU A 746 17.73 7.35 -9.98
N ALA A 747 17.48 8.47 -9.31
CA ALA A 747 17.22 9.78 -9.91
C ALA A 747 16.04 9.83 -10.90
N CYS A 748 15.05 8.93 -10.76
CA CYS A 748 13.96 8.79 -11.71
C CYS A 748 12.96 9.96 -11.62
N LEU A 749 12.89 10.79 -12.68
CA LEU A 749 11.93 11.88 -12.82
C LEU A 749 10.72 11.54 -13.72
N GLY A 750 10.78 10.45 -14.48
CA GLY A 750 9.67 9.95 -15.31
C GLY A 750 9.93 8.50 -15.73
N PHE A 751 8.87 7.75 -16.00
CA PHE A 751 8.99 6.34 -16.39
C PHE A 751 9.27 6.15 -17.89
N GLN A 752 10.07 5.13 -18.21
CA GLN A 752 10.32 4.67 -19.59
C GLN A 752 9.66 3.32 -19.88
N ALA A 753 9.21 2.58 -18.86
CA ALA A 753 8.28 1.47 -19.04
C ALA A 753 6.95 1.97 -19.59
N ASP A 754 6.32 1.16 -20.45
CA ASP A 754 5.19 1.63 -21.26
C ASP A 754 3.90 1.85 -20.44
N LEU A 755 3.74 1.11 -19.35
CA LEU A 755 2.71 1.33 -18.32
C LEU A 755 3.29 0.98 -16.94
N VAL A 756 3.10 1.86 -15.96
CA VAL A 756 3.42 1.63 -14.55
C VAL A 756 2.17 1.87 -13.71
N MET A 757 1.74 0.87 -12.93
CA MET A 757 0.51 0.93 -12.13
C MET A 757 0.80 0.77 -10.62
N GLN A 758 0.21 1.64 -9.80
CA GLN A 758 0.25 1.57 -8.33
C GLN A 758 -1.15 1.27 -7.75
N SER A 759 -1.23 0.29 -6.85
CA SER A 759 -2.45 -0.08 -6.11
C SER A 759 -2.38 0.25 -4.61
N PHE A 760 -3.54 0.22 -3.95
CA PHE A 760 -3.70 0.39 -2.51
C PHE A 760 -4.62 -0.70 -1.95
N CYS A 761 -4.10 -1.92 -1.86
CA CYS A 761 -4.88 -3.13 -1.65
C CYS A 761 -4.52 -3.93 -0.39
N HIS A 762 -3.32 -3.73 0.17
CA HIS A 762 -2.85 -4.43 1.36
C HIS A 762 -3.13 -3.65 2.66
N THR A 763 -3.28 -2.33 2.57
CA THR A 763 -3.35 -1.43 3.74
C THR A 763 -4.66 -0.62 3.81
N ALA A 764 -5.55 -0.74 2.82
CA ALA A 764 -6.75 0.09 2.73
C ALA A 764 -7.82 -0.21 3.80
N ALA A 765 -7.87 -1.45 4.34
CA ALA A 765 -8.96 -1.87 5.23
C ALA A 765 -8.85 -1.33 6.66
N TYR A 766 -7.64 -1.33 7.24
CA TYR A 766 -7.38 -0.86 8.62
C TYR A 766 -6.14 0.04 8.70
N PRO A 767 -6.10 1.16 7.95
CA PRO A 767 -4.88 1.95 7.75
C PRO A 767 -4.40 2.62 9.04
N ARG A 768 -3.13 2.41 9.37
CA ARG A 768 -2.41 3.17 10.40
C ARG A 768 -2.12 4.60 9.90
N PRO A 769 -1.77 5.56 10.77
CA PRO A 769 -1.44 6.93 10.34
C PRO A 769 -0.38 7.03 9.24
N VAL A 770 0.62 6.13 9.25
CA VAL A 770 1.66 6.00 8.21
C VAL A 770 1.13 5.40 6.90
N ASP A 771 0.17 4.49 6.97
CA ASP A 771 -0.51 3.94 5.78
C ASP A 771 -1.34 5.07 5.12
N VAL A 772 -2.04 5.90 5.90
CA VAL A 772 -2.75 7.11 5.41
C VAL A 772 -1.81 8.15 4.79
N ILE A 773 -0.59 8.32 5.31
CA ILE A 773 0.44 9.18 4.67
C ILE A 773 0.85 8.59 3.32
N THR A 774 1.04 7.28 3.22
CA THR A 774 1.32 6.58 1.96
C THR A 774 0.18 6.78 0.95
N HIS A 775 -1.08 6.62 1.37
CA HIS A 775 -2.26 6.82 0.53
C HIS A 775 -2.39 8.25 -0.03
N ARG A 776 -1.82 9.26 0.66
CA ARG A 776 -1.85 10.66 0.23
C ARG A 776 -0.66 11.07 -0.63
N THR A 777 0.51 10.44 -0.45
CA THR A 777 1.77 10.87 -1.07
C THR A 777 2.18 10.01 -2.27
N LEU A 778 1.93 8.70 -2.20
CA LEU A 778 2.35 7.76 -3.24
C LEU A 778 1.59 7.91 -4.57
N PRO A 779 0.26 8.21 -4.61
CA PRO A 779 -0.44 8.41 -5.89
C PRO A 779 0.19 9.55 -6.72
N LYS A 780 0.47 10.70 -6.08
CA LYS A 780 1.09 11.84 -6.76
C LYS A 780 2.50 11.51 -7.24
N PHE A 781 3.33 10.86 -6.42
CA PHE A 781 4.69 10.49 -6.82
C PHE A 781 4.74 9.62 -8.08
N ILE A 782 3.75 8.73 -8.25
CA ILE A 782 3.59 7.85 -9.42
C ILE A 782 2.99 8.63 -10.61
N ALA A 783 1.95 9.42 -10.38
CA ALA A 783 1.29 10.23 -11.42
C ALA A 783 2.23 11.27 -12.05
N ASP A 784 3.03 11.95 -11.24
CA ASP A 784 4.04 12.93 -11.68
C ASP A 784 5.11 12.33 -12.61
N ARG A 785 5.20 11.00 -12.69
CA ARG A 785 6.16 10.24 -13.51
C ARG A 785 5.53 9.56 -14.73
N GLY A 786 4.24 9.77 -15.00
CA GLY A 786 3.49 9.10 -16.07
C GLY A 786 2.98 7.70 -15.70
N GLY A 787 2.65 7.50 -14.42
CA GLY A 787 2.08 6.25 -13.91
C GLY A 787 0.61 6.36 -13.50
N VAL A 788 -0.11 5.24 -13.60
CA VAL A 788 -1.51 5.10 -13.18
C VAL A 788 -1.56 4.73 -11.70
N ALA A 789 -2.26 5.51 -10.89
CA ALA A 789 -2.48 5.24 -9.47
C ALA A 789 -3.96 4.94 -9.22
N LEU A 790 -4.23 3.76 -8.67
CA LEU A 790 -5.55 3.38 -8.16
C LEU A 790 -5.81 4.06 -6.81
N ARG A 791 -7.02 3.86 -6.26
CA ARG A 791 -7.50 4.48 -5.02
C ARG A 791 -7.63 3.41 -3.91
N PRO A 792 -7.43 3.74 -2.62
CA PRO A 792 -7.73 2.82 -1.53
C PRO A 792 -9.19 2.34 -1.58
N GLY A 793 -9.38 1.03 -1.60
CA GLY A 793 -10.70 0.39 -1.77
C GLY A 793 -11.11 0.06 -3.21
N ASP A 794 -10.27 0.35 -4.21
CA ASP A 794 -10.50 -0.13 -5.58
C ASP A 794 -10.34 -1.66 -5.71
N GLY A 795 -9.44 -2.25 -4.92
CA GLY A 795 -9.19 -3.68 -4.88
C GLY A 795 -7.76 -4.12 -5.18
N ILE A 796 -7.59 -5.43 -5.30
CA ILE A 796 -6.32 -6.17 -5.42
C ILE A 796 -5.56 -5.78 -6.69
N ILE A 797 -4.25 -5.56 -6.54
CA ILE A 797 -3.31 -5.19 -7.61
C ILE A 797 -3.56 -5.96 -8.92
N HIS A 798 -3.52 -7.30 -8.87
CA HIS A 798 -3.49 -8.12 -10.09
C HIS A 798 -4.83 -8.15 -10.81
N SER A 799 -5.95 -8.03 -10.08
CA SER A 799 -7.31 -7.94 -10.64
C SER A 799 -7.57 -6.66 -11.44
N TRP A 800 -6.74 -5.62 -11.24
CA TRP A 800 -6.69 -4.42 -12.07
C TRP A 800 -5.54 -4.48 -13.10
N LEU A 801 -4.34 -4.88 -12.69
CA LEU A 801 -3.15 -4.93 -13.55
C LEU A 801 -3.32 -5.88 -14.73
N ASN A 802 -3.97 -7.03 -14.53
CA ASN A 802 -4.25 -7.99 -15.59
C ASN A 802 -5.19 -7.40 -16.66
N ARG A 803 -6.05 -6.45 -16.29
CA ARG A 803 -6.92 -5.68 -17.20
C ARG A 803 -6.19 -4.54 -17.92
N MET A 804 -4.88 -4.37 -17.72
CA MET A 804 -4.02 -3.39 -18.41
C MET A 804 -2.92 -4.04 -19.27
N LEU A 805 -2.94 -5.37 -19.42
CA LEU A 805 -1.93 -6.12 -20.18
C LEU A 805 -2.17 -6.06 -21.69
N LEU A 806 -1.10 -6.26 -22.45
CA LEU A 806 -1.17 -6.61 -23.87
C LEU A 806 -0.64 -8.05 -24.05
N PRO A 807 -1.22 -8.86 -24.95
CA PRO A 807 -0.74 -10.20 -25.21
C PRO A 807 0.73 -10.21 -25.69
N ASP A 808 1.44 -11.28 -25.37
CA ASP A 808 2.86 -11.50 -25.68
C ASP A 808 3.86 -10.44 -25.14
N GLU A 809 3.45 -9.41 -24.39
CA GLU A 809 4.37 -8.47 -23.74
C GLU A 809 5.06 -9.11 -22.51
N VAL A 810 6.26 -8.60 -22.20
CA VAL A 810 7.02 -8.97 -20.99
C VAL A 810 6.88 -7.86 -19.94
N GLY A 811 6.79 -8.21 -18.66
CA GLY A 811 6.76 -7.25 -17.56
C GLY A 811 7.31 -7.74 -16.23
N THR A 812 7.12 -6.92 -15.20
CA THR A 812 7.56 -7.19 -13.81
C THR A 812 6.62 -6.54 -12.80
N GLY A 813 6.85 -6.77 -11.52
CA GLY A 813 6.15 -6.06 -10.46
C GLY A 813 6.78 -6.23 -9.08
N GLY A 814 6.50 -5.26 -8.21
CA GLY A 814 6.91 -5.23 -6.80
C GLY A 814 6.13 -6.18 -5.91
N ASP A 815 5.69 -7.31 -6.45
CA ASP A 815 4.86 -8.30 -5.77
C ASP A 815 5.08 -9.69 -6.37
N SER A 816 5.25 -10.72 -5.52
CA SER A 816 5.56 -12.09 -5.94
C SER A 816 4.50 -12.75 -6.82
N HIS A 817 3.28 -12.21 -6.78
CA HIS A 817 2.08 -12.70 -7.46
C HIS A 817 1.78 -11.92 -8.75
N THR A 818 2.68 -11.02 -9.19
CA THR A 818 2.62 -10.44 -10.55
C THR A 818 2.94 -11.51 -11.60
N ARG A 819 1.94 -12.29 -11.99
CA ARG A 819 2.03 -13.47 -12.88
C ARG A 819 1.03 -13.35 -14.03
N PHE A 820 1.41 -12.62 -15.07
CA PHE A 820 0.51 -12.23 -16.15
C PHE A 820 -0.19 -13.45 -16.81
N PRO A 821 -1.53 -13.44 -16.95
CA PRO A 821 -2.25 -14.43 -17.76
C PRO A 821 -2.16 -14.14 -19.27
N LEU A 822 -1.68 -12.94 -19.65
CA LEU A 822 -1.45 -12.50 -21.03
C LEU A 822 0.00 -12.04 -21.15
N GLY A 823 0.82 -12.77 -21.92
CA GLY A 823 2.27 -12.56 -21.99
C GLY A 823 3.03 -13.33 -20.90
N ILE A 824 4.06 -12.69 -20.33
CA ILE A 824 4.86 -13.25 -19.22
C ILE A 824 5.39 -12.14 -18.29
N SER A 825 5.52 -12.45 -17.00
CA SER A 825 6.13 -11.54 -16.02
C SER A 825 7.10 -12.24 -15.07
N PHE A 826 8.15 -11.51 -14.70
CA PHE A 826 9.16 -11.93 -13.72
C PHE A 826 9.14 -10.97 -12.52
N PRO A 827 8.46 -11.32 -11.40
CA PRO A 827 8.45 -10.53 -10.18
C PRO A 827 9.84 -10.22 -9.61
N ALA A 828 9.99 -9.05 -8.99
CA ALA A 828 11.26 -8.62 -8.44
C ALA A 828 11.13 -7.78 -7.16
N GLY A 829 12.26 -7.60 -6.46
CA GLY A 829 12.36 -6.65 -5.35
C GLY A 829 12.35 -5.20 -5.83
N SER A 830 11.92 -4.28 -4.96
CA SER A 830 11.68 -2.85 -5.26
C SER A 830 12.79 -2.13 -6.04
N GLY A 831 14.07 -2.52 -5.90
CA GLY A 831 15.17 -1.91 -6.64
C GLY A 831 15.15 -2.23 -8.15
N LEU A 832 14.92 -3.49 -8.50
CA LEU A 832 14.83 -3.92 -9.91
C LEU A 832 13.51 -3.47 -10.56
N VAL A 833 12.45 -3.36 -9.77
CA VAL A 833 11.16 -2.79 -10.21
C VAL A 833 11.28 -1.28 -10.46
N ALA A 834 12.02 -0.57 -9.61
CA ALA A 834 12.36 0.84 -9.83
C ALA A 834 13.21 1.02 -11.09
N PHE A 835 14.23 0.17 -11.30
CA PHE A 835 15.04 0.16 -12.52
C PHE A 835 14.20 -0.12 -13.78
N GLY A 836 13.33 -1.13 -13.74
CA GLY A 836 12.45 -1.51 -14.86
C GLY A 836 11.47 -0.40 -15.22
N ALA A 837 10.88 0.28 -14.22
CA ALA A 837 10.02 1.43 -14.44
C ALA A 837 10.78 2.64 -15.02
N ALA A 838 11.96 2.94 -14.48
CA ALA A 838 12.77 4.10 -14.86
C ALA A 838 13.45 3.98 -16.23
N THR A 839 13.84 2.77 -16.65
CA THR A 839 14.61 2.52 -17.90
C THR A 839 13.82 1.80 -18.99
N GLY A 840 12.64 1.25 -18.67
CA GLY A 840 11.81 0.51 -19.62
C GLY A 840 12.39 -0.85 -20.04
N VAL A 841 13.48 -1.31 -19.41
CA VAL A 841 14.11 -2.62 -19.64
C VAL A 841 14.45 -3.29 -18.31
N MET A 842 14.61 -4.62 -18.30
CA MET A 842 15.01 -5.37 -17.09
C MET A 842 16.09 -6.41 -17.43
N PRO A 843 17.23 -6.46 -16.72
CA PRO A 843 18.20 -7.53 -16.89
C PRO A 843 17.61 -8.89 -16.52
N LEU A 844 17.77 -9.86 -17.42
CA LEU A 844 17.28 -11.22 -17.25
C LEU A 844 18.33 -12.23 -17.74
N ASN A 845 18.76 -13.11 -16.84
CA ASN A 845 19.37 -14.38 -17.20
C ASN A 845 18.21 -15.33 -17.54
N MET A 846 18.07 -15.71 -18.80
CA MET A 846 16.89 -16.44 -19.27
C MET A 846 16.78 -17.82 -18.59
N PRO A 847 15.71 -18.11 -17.85
CA PRO A 847 15.57 -19.41 -17.18
C PRO A 847 15.31 -20.58 -18.13
N GLU A 848 15.62 -21.78 -17.66
CA GLU A 848 15.07 -23.01 -18.22
C GLU A 848 13.56 -23.11 -17.98
N SER A 849 12.83 -23.87 -18.80
CA SER A 849 11.38 -24.01 -18.71
C SER A 849 10.93 -25.42 -18.31
N VAL A 850 9.80 -25.53 -17.61
CA VAL A 850 9.11 -26.77 -17.25
C VAL A 850 7.69 -26.70 -17.82
N LEU A 851 7.31 -27.70 -18.62
CA LEU A 851 5.98 -27.78 -19.22
C LEU A 851 5.04 -28.58 -18.31
N VAL A 852 3.89 -28.01 -17.98
CA VAL A 852 2.73 -28.73 -17.45
C VAL A 852 1.67 -28.79 -18.55
N ARG A 853 1.24 -29.99 -18.92
CA ARG A 853 0.21 -30.20 -19.96
C ARG A 853 -0.97 -30.98 -19.39
N PHE A 854 -2.14 -30.35 -19.38
CA PHE A 854 -3.41 -30.98 -19.01
C PHE A 854 -4.03 -31.72 -20.20
N SER A 855 -4.85 -32.73 -19.91
CA SER A 855 -5.56 -33.55 -20.90
C SER A 855 -6.76 -34.25 -20.26
N GLY A 856 -7.70 -34.82 -21.05
CA GLY A 856 -8.94 -35.39 -20.52
C GLY A 856 -10.00 -34.32 -20.23
N LYS A 857 -10.92 -34.58 -19.28
CA LYS A 857 -11.96 -33.61 -18.85
C LYS A 857 -11.97 -33.42 -17.34
N MET A 858 -12.30 -32.21 -16.88
CA MET A 858 -12.58 -31.98 -15.45
C MET A 858 -13.76 -32.85 -15.01
N GLN A 859 -13.65 -33.44 -13.82
CA GLN A 859 -14.65 -34.34 -13.26
C GLN A 859 -15.64 -33.54 -12.38
N PRO A 860 -16.86 -34.07 -12.11
CA PRO A 860 -17.81 -33.39 -11.23
C PRO A 860 -17.19 -33.05 -9.88
N GLY A 861 -17.29 -31.79 -9.45
CA GLY A 861 -16.70 -31.29 -8.21
C GLY A 861 -15.21 -30.97 -8.27
N VAL A 862 -14.52 -31.16 -9.39
CA VAL A 862 -13.13 -30.73 -9.55
C VAL A 862 -13.12 -29.33 -10.16
N THR A 863 -12.62 -28.36 -9.40
CA THR A 863 -12.55 -26.94 -9.80
C THR A 863 -11.19 -26.63 -10.43
N LEU A 864 -11.07 -25.47 -11.08
CA LEU A 864 -9.77 -25.00 -11.59
C LEU A 864 -8.73 -24.83 -10.48
N ARG A 865 -9.16 -24.49 -9.26
CA ARG A 865 -8.29 -24.40 -8.09
C ARG A 865 -7.76 -25.76 -7.63
N ASP A 866 -8.48 -26.85 -7.89
CA ASP A 866 -7.97 -28.21 -7.67
C ASP A 866 -6.91 -28.59 -8.72
N LEU A 867 -7.05 -28.12 -9.98
CA LEU A 867 -6.02 -28.28 -11.01
C LEU A 867 -4.74 -27.52 -10.65
N VAL A 868 -4.84 -26.34 -10.01
CA VAL A 868 -3.69 -25.61 -9.45
C VAL A 868 -2.94 -26.46 -8.42
N HIS A 869 -3.66 -27.07 -7.46
CA HIS A 869 -3.06 -27.93 -6.44
C HIS A 869 -2.63 -29.31 -6.99
N ALA A 870 -3.18 -29.76 -8.12
CA ALA A 870 -2.74 -30.98 -8.80
C ALA A 870 -1.29 -30.87 -9.32
N ILE A 871 -0.81 -29.67 -9.67
CA ILE A 871 0.58 -29.46 -10.14
C ILE A 871 1.62 -29.93 -9.11
N PRO A 872 1.63 -29.45 -7.84
CA PRO A 872 2.51 -30.00 -6.82
C PRO A 872 2.21 -31.46 -6.47
N TYR A 873 0.93 -31.88 -6.45
CA TYR A 873 0.55 -33.28 -6.16
C TYR A 873 1.21 -34.29 -7.12
N TYR A 874 1.01 -34.12 -8.44
CA TYR A 874 1.63 -34.99 -9.44
C TYR A 874 3.16 -34.83 -9.48
N ALA A 875 3.72 -33.65 -9.21
CA ALA A 875 5.16 -33.46 -9.11
C ALA A 875 5.78 -34.21 -7.91
N ILE A 876 5.06 -34.33 -6.79
CA ILE A 876 5.46 -35.16 -5.63
C ILE A 876 5.39 -36.65 -5.99
N GLN A 877 4.30 -37.11 -6.60
CA GLN A 877 4.17 -38.50 -7.05
C GLN A 877 5.27 -38.92 -8.05
N GLN A 878 5.72 -38.00 -8.91
CA GLN A 878 6.82 -38.21 -9.86
C GLN A 878 8.23 -38.01 -9.23
N GLY A 879 8.33 -37.65 -7.95
CA GLY A 879 9.60 -37.42 -7.24
C GLY A 879 10.37 -36.16 -7.68
N LEU A 880 9.71 -35.26 -8.41
CA LEU A 880 10.22 -33.99 -8.92
C LEU A 880 10.09 -32.83 -7.91
N LEU A 881 9.21 -33.00 -6.90
CA LEU A 881 8.99 -32.09 -5.79
C LEU A 881 9.01 -32.88 -4.46
N THR A 882 9.48 -32.27 -3.37
CA THR A 882 9.42 -32.84 -2.02
C THR A 882 8.97 -31.81 -0.99
N VAL A 883 8.12 -32.22 -0.05
CA VAL A 883 7.68 -31.38 1.08
C VAL A 883 8.80 -31.16 2.11
N GLU A 884 9.64 -32.18 2.34
CA GLU A 884 10.80 -32.08 3.24
C GLU A 884 11.73 -30.92 2.82
N LYS A 885 12.08 -30.08 3.80
CA LYS A 885 12.88 -28.86 3.62
C LYS A 885 14.36 -29.18 3.47
N LYS A 886 14.87 -30.17 4.21
CA LYS A 886 16.28 -30.56 4.21
C LYS A 886 16.64 -31.33 2.95
N GLY A 887 17.36 -30.68 2.03
CA GLY A 887 17.67 -31.26 0.72
C GLY A 887 16.48 -31.24 -0.24
N LYS A 888 15.58 -30.26 -0.08
CA LYS A 888 14.34 -30.12 -0.85
C LYS A 888 14.59 -30.19 -2.37
N LYS A 889 13.92 -31.12 -3.04
CA LYS A 889 13.78 -31.11 -4.50
C LYS A 889 12.60 -30.23 -4.88
N ASN A 890 12.79 -29.38 -5.89
CA ASN A 890 11.72 -28.66 -6.55
C ASN A 890 12.12 -28.37 -8.00
N ILE A 891 11.56 -29.13 -8.95
CA ILE A 891 11.83 -28.96 -10.39
C ILE A 891 11.49 -27.56 -10.90
N PHE A 892 10.54 -26.85 -10.29
CA PHE A 892 10.09 -25.53 -10.72
C PHE A 892 10.96 -24.37 -10.20
N ASN A 893 11.82 -24.62 -9.21
CA ASN A 893 12.58 -23.55 -8.53
C ASN A 893 13.51 -22.82 -9.51
N GLY A 894 13.29 -21.52 -9.70
CA GLY A 894 14.08 -20.71 -10.62
C GLY A 894 13.87 -20.97 -12.11
N ARG A 895 12.86 -21.77 -12.47
CA ARG A 895 12.47 -22.06 -13.86
C ARG A 895 11.22 -21.26 -14.26
N ILE A 896 10.93 -21.21 -15.55
CA ILE A 896 9.62 -20.76 -16.02
C ILE A 896 8.65 -21.94 -16.01
N LEU A 897 7.45 -21.73 -15.50
CA LEU A 897 6.34 -22.66 -15.64
C LEU A 897 5.56 -22.33 -16.92
N GLU A 898 5.50 -23.26 -17.87
CA GLU A 898 4.68 -23.13 -19.08
C GLU A 898 3.49 -24.09 -19.00
N ILE A 899 2.29 -23.61 -19.28
CA ILE A 899 1.05 -24.37 -19.07
C ILE A 899 0.26 -24.52 -20.39
N GLU A 900 -0.11 -25.75 -20.71
CA GLU A 900 -0.89 -26.11 -21.90
C GLU A 900 -2.08 -27.04 -21.57
N GLY A 901 -3.00 -27.17 -22.54
CA GLY A 901 -4.11 -28.14 -22.49
C GLY A 901 -5.46 -27.55 -22.07
N LEU A 902 -5.50 -26.27 -21.69
CA LEU A 902 -6.70 -25.55 -21.24
C LEU A 902 -6.89 -24.21 -21.99
N PRO A 903 -6.91 -24.20 -23.34
CA PRO A 903 -6.78 -22.96 -24.09
C PRO A 903 -8.04 -22.08 -24.07
N ASP A 904 -9.21 -22.67 -23.77
CA ASP A 904 -10.51 -22.00 -23.77
C ASP A 904 -10.88 -21.34 -22.42
N LEU A 905 -9.95 -21.34 -21.45
CA LEU A 905 -10.12 -20.61 -20.18
C LEU A 905 -10.28 -19.11 -20.44
N LYS A 906 -11.08 -18.43 -19.62
CA LYS A 906 -11.10 -16.96 -19.57
C LYS A 906 -9.82 -16.44 -18.91
N CYS A 907 -9.40 -15.22 -19.22
CA CYS A 907 -8.15 -14.66 -18.70
C CYS A 907 -8.11 -14.57 -17.15
N GLU A 908 -9.26 -14.40 -16.50
CA GLU A 908 -9.39 -14.42 -15.03
C GLU A 908 -9.25 -15.82 -14.42
N GLN A 909 -9.62 -16.87 -15.18
CA GLN A 909 -9.39 -18.27 -14.80
C GLN A 909 -7.94 -18.66 -15.05
N ALA A 910 -7.38 -18.29 -16.21
CA ALA A 910 -5.98 -18.51 -16.56
C ALA A 910 -5.02 -17.92 -15.51
N PHE A 911 -5.43 -16.81 -14.87
CA PHE A 911 -4.70 -16.21 -13.77
C PHE A 911 -4.62 -17.09 -12.52
N GLU A 912 -5.61 -17.93 -12.20
CA GLU A 912 -5.52 -18.86 -11.05
C GLU A 912 -4.35 -19.85 -11.21
N LEU A 913 -4.05 -20.26 -12.45
CA LEU A 913 -2.91 -21.12 -12.78
C LEU A 913 -1.58 -20.36 -12.81
N SER A 914 -1.55 -19.12 -13.32
CA SER A 914 -0.31 -18.33 -13.37
C SER A 914 0.08 -17.76 -12.00
N ASP A 915 -0.86 -17.27 -11.19
CA ASP A 915 -0.64 -16.68 -9.86
C ASP A 915 0.10 -17.66 -8.92
N ALA A 916 -0.43 -18.88 -8.79
CA ALA A 916 0.13 -19.94 -7.96
C ALA A 916 1.51 -20.48 -8.40
N SER A 917 2.02 -20.09 -9.57
CA SER A 917 3.42 -20.36 -9.96
C SER A 917 4.43 -19.75 -8.98
N ALA A 918 4.04 -18.69 -8.25
CA ALA A 918 4.84 -18.07 -7.21
C ALA A 918 5.17 -19.05 -6.06
N GLU A 919 4.21 -19.89 -5.67
CA GLU A 919 4.39 -20.90 -4.63
C GLU A 919 5.24 -22.08 -5.11
N ARG A 920 5.26 -22.36 -6.42
CA ARG A 920 6.23 -23.27 -7.03
C ARG A 920 7.66 -22.72 -7.02
N SER A 921 7.91 -21.49 -6.56
CA SER A 921 9.17 -20.77 -6.68
C SER A 921 9.63 -20.56 -8.13
N ALA A 922 8.68 -20.50 -9.07
CA ALA A 922 8.96 -20.22 -10.47
C ALA A 922 9.43 -18.77 -10.67
N ALA A 923 10.39 -18.57 -11.57
CA ALA A 923 10.90 -17.26 -11.96
C ALA A 923 9.83 -16.47 -12.73
N GLY A 924 9.14 -17.12 -13.66
CA GLY A 924 8.02 -16.59 -14.45
C GLY A 924 6.99 -17.69 -14.74
N CYS A 925 5.85 -17.31 -15.31
CA CYS A 925 4.84 -18.25 -15.80
C CYS A 925 4.21 -17.72 -17.08
N THR A 926 3.82 -18.62 -17.98
CA THR A 926 2.94 -18.31 -19.12
C THR A 926 2.00 -19.49 -19.40
N ILE A 927 0.85 -19.21 -20.02
CA ILE A 927 -0.21 -20.18 -20.28
C ILE A 927 -0.72 -19.99 -21.71
N LYS A 928 -0.85 -21.10 -22.45
CA LYS A 928 -1.36 -21.06 -23.82
C LYS A 928 -2.89 -20.93 -23.81
N LEU A 929 -3.39 -19.81 -24.31
CA LEU A 929 -4.81 -19.49 -24.48
C LEU A 929 -5.17 -19.35 -25.96
N ASN A 930 -6.44 -19.57 -26.29
CA ASN A 930 -7.01 -19.27 -27.61
C ASN A 930 -7.31 -17.77 -27.74
N GLU A 931 -7.20 -17.24 -28.95
CA GLU A 931 -7.39 -15.80 -29.21
C GLU A 931 -8.75 -15.26 -28.75
N ASP A 932 -9.81 -16.06 -28.80
CA ASP A 932 -11.17 -15.57 -28.54
C ASP A 932 -11.41 -15.24 -27.06
N SER A 933 -10.81 -16.00 -26.13
CA SER A 933 -10.75 -15.64 -24.71
C SER A 933 -9.99 -14.33 -24.48
N VAL A 934 -8.98 -14.05 -25.29
CA VAL A 934 -8.20 -12.80 -25.22
C VAL A 934 -8.99 -11.63 -25.81
N LYS A 935 -9.69 -11.82 -26.94
CA LYS A 935 -10.55 -10.81 -27.58
C LYS A 935 -11.67 -10.34 -26.66
N GLU A 936 -12.38 -11.29 -26.02
CA GLU A 936 -13.43 -10.98 -25.03
C GLU A 936 -12.87 -10.12 -23.89
N TYR A 937 -11.76 -10.54 -23.29
CA TYR A 937 -11.18 -9.85 -22.15
C TYR A 937 -10.66 -8.45 -22.52
N LEU A 938 -9.97 -8.30 -23.66
CA LEU A 938 -9.49 -6.99 -24.11
C LEU A 938 -10.63 -6.03 -24.48
N THR A 939 -11.73 -6.53 -25.04
CA THR A 939 -12.94 -5.71 -25.32
C THR A 939 -13.51 -5.14 -24.02
N SER A 940 -13.73 -5.99 -23.01
CA SER A 940 -14.14 -5.58 -21.66
C SER A 940 -13.15 -4.58 -21.02
N ASN A 941 -11.85 -4.81 -21.18
CA ASN A 941 -10.80 -3.96 -20.61
C ASN A 941 -10.76 -2.57 -21.26
N ILE A 942 -11.00 -2.43 -22.57
CA ILE A 942 -11.07 -1.12 -23.24
C ILE A 942 -12.15 -0.25 -22.62
N THR A 943 -13.36 -0.79 -22.43
CA THR A 943 -14.46 -0.07 -21.76
C THR A 943 -14.09 0.30 -20.32
N LEU A 944 -13.42 -0.60 -19.58
CA LEU A 944 -12.94 -0.28 -18.23
C LEU A 944 -11.89 0.85 -18.21
N LEU A 945 -10.96 0.88 -19.17
CA LEU A 945 -9.91 1.89 -19.22
C LEU A 945 -10.44 3.27 -19.66
N LYS A 946 -11.34 3.33 -20.65
CA LYS A 946 -12.08 4.58 -20.99
C LYS A 946 -12.92 5.06 -19.79
N TRP A 947 -13.61 4.14 -19.11
CA TRP A 947 -14.32 4.44 -17.85
C TRP A 947 -13.37 4.99 -16.76
N MET A 948 -12.14 4.47 -16.62
CA MET A 948 -11.16 4.99 -15.66
C MET A 948 -10.73 6.42 -16.00
N ILE A 949 -10.65 6.79 -17.27
CA ILE A 949 -10.37 8.18 -17.67
C ILE A 949 -11.55 9.07 -17.28
N SER A 950 -12.79 8.67 -17.59
CA SER A 950 -14.01 9.41 -17.20
C SER A 950 -14.18 9.59 -15.68
N GLU A 951 -13.70 8.63 -14.87
CA GLU A 951 -13.72 8.68 -13.41
C GLU A 951 -12.53 9.45 -12.80
N GLY A 952 -11.65 10.02 -13.62
CA GLY A 952 -10.52 10.86 -13.20
C GLY A 952 -9.36 10.09 -12.55
N TYR A 953 -9.01 8.91 -13.07
CA TYR A 953 -7.77 8.22 -12.67
C TYR A 953 -6.52 8.95 -13.19
N SER A 954 -5.36 8.70 -12.56
CA SER A 954 -4.16 9.48 -12.87
C SER A 954 -3.50 9.10 -14.20
N ASP A 955 -2.94 10.11 -14.86
CA ASP A 955 -2.32 10.05 -16.19
C ASP A 955 -3.19 9.38 -17.28
N PRO A 956 -4.28 10.05 -17.72
CA PRO A 956 -5.14 9.54 -18.79
C PRO A 956 -4.38 9.28 -20.10
N ARG A 957 -3.24 9.96 -20.35
CA ARG A 957 -2.39 9.73 -21.52
C ARG A 957 -1.76 8.33 -21.53
N THR A 958 -1.59 7.70 -20.37
CA THR A 958 -1.10 6.32 -20.25
C THR A 958 -2.23 5.30 -20.34
N LEU A 959 -3.43 5.64 -19.87
CA LEU A 959 -4.63 4.84 -20.08
C LEU A 959 -5.03 4.82 -21.58
N ALA A 960 -5.18 5.97 -22.23
CA ALA A 960 -5.51 6.09 -23.65
C ALA A 960 -4.44 5.43 -24.57
N ARG A 961 -3.15 5.58 -24.25
CA ARG A 961 -2.06 4.88 -24.95
C ARG A 961 -2.15 3.35 -24.81
N ARG A 962 -2.71 2.83 -23.72
CA ARG A 962 -2.93 1.39 -23.54
C ARG A 962 -4.19 0.93 -24.28
N VAL A 963 -5.28 1.69 -24.23
CA VAL A 963 -6.53 1.49 -24.99
C VAL A 963 -6.24 1.36 -26.49
N SER A 964 -5.59 2.37 -27.09
CA SER A 964 -5.25 2.38 -28.52
C SER A 964 -4.42 1.17 -28.97
N LYS A 965 -3.61 0.59 -28.08
CA LYS A 965 -2.86 -0.65 -28.36
C LYS A 965 -3.70 -1.93 -28.21
N MET A 966 -4.67 -1.95 -27.30
CA MET A 966 -5.63 -3.05 -27.20
C MET A 966 -6.53 -3.07 -28.43
N GLU A 967 -7.05 -1.91 -28.83
CA GLU A 967 -7.83 -1.73 -30.06
C GLU A 967 -7.02 -2.19 -31.28
N LYS A 968 -5.77 -1.73 -31.42
CA LYS A 968 -4.86 -2.18 -32.49
C LYS A 968 -4.52 -3.68 -32.48
N TRP A 969 -4.53 -4.34 -31.32
CA TRP A 969 -4.40 -5.81 -31.28
C TRP A 969 -5.71 -6.48 -31.74
N LEU A 970 -6.88 -5.92 -31.40
CA LEU A 970 -8.18 -6.41 -31.88
C LEU A 970 -8.37 -6.22 -33.40
N GLU A 971 -7.76 -5.19 -34.01
CA GLU A 971 -7.73 -4.99 -35.47
C GLU A 971 -6.99 -6.10 -36.24
N SER A 972 -5.99 -6.74 -35.62
CA SER A 972 -5.21 -7.81 -36.23
C SER A 972 -4.70 -8.79 -35.16
N PRO A 973 -5.61 -9.61 -34.59
CA PRO A 973 -5.28 -10.52 -33.49
C PRO A 973 -4.21 -11.53 -33.90
N SER A 974 -3.24 -11.72 -33.01
CA SER A 974 -2.18 -12.71 -33.18
C SER A 974 -1.54 -13.01 -31.83
N LEU A 975 -1.25 -14.29 -31.59
CA LEU A 975 -0.55 -14.79 -30.41
C LEU A 975 0.69 -15.59 -30.85
N LEU A 976 1.73 -15.58 -30.01
CA LEU A 976 2.86 -16.49 -30.17
C LEU A 976 2.47 -17.94 -29.81
N GLU A 977 3.10 -18.91 -30.47
CA GLU A 977 3.04 -20.33 -30.09
C GLU A 977 4.46 -20.87 -29.89
N ALA A 978 4.64 -21.79 -28.92
CA ALA A 978 5.85 -22.59 -28.80
C ALA A 978 6.11 -23.44 -30.05
N ASP A 979 7.38 -23.63 -30.42
CA ASP A 979 7.75 -24.55 -31.50
C ASP A 979 7.56 -26.01 -31.09
N LYS A 980 7.24 -26.87 -32.07
CA LYS A 980 7.02 -28.31 -31.84
C LYS A 980 8.26 -29.05 -31.34
N GLU A 981 9.45 -28.53 -31.68
CA GLU A 981 10.76 -29.04 -31.28
C GLU A 981 11.37 -28.28 -30.09
N ALA A 982 10.57 -27.47 -29.37
CA ALA A 982 11.03 -26.71 -28.21
C ALA A 982 11.43 -27.63 -27.05
N GLU A 983 12.58 -27.36 -26.44
CA GLU A 983 13.15 -28.20 -25.40
C GLU A 983 12.81 -27.70 -23.99
N TYR A 984 12.30 -28.61 -23.15
CA TYR A 984 11.90 -28.36 -21.77
C TYR A 984 12.69 -29.27 -20.84
N ALA A 985 13.05 -28.77 -19.65
CA ALA A 985 13.84 -29.53 -18.69
C ALA A 985 13.05 -30.64 -17.98
N ALA A 986 11.73 -30.49 -17.92
CA ALA A 986 10.78 -31.53 -17.54
C ALA A 986 9.44 -31.28 -18.21
N VAL A 987 8.68 -32.35 -18.45
CA VAL A 987 7.31 -32.32 -18.97
C VAL A 987 6.43 -33.14 -18.03
N ILE A 988 5.49 -32.48 -17.36
CA ILE A 988 4.53 -33.10 -16.44
C ILE A 988 3.18 -33.14 -17.15
N ASN A 989 2.75 -34.33 -17.55
CA ASN A 989 1.42 -34.53 -18.12
C ASN A 989 0.43 -34.85 -16.99
N ILE A 990 -0.71 -34.17 -16.96
CA ILE A 990 -1.77 -34.38 -15.97
C ILE A 990 -3.04 -34.79 -16.71
N ASN A 991 -3.59 -35.96 -16.36
CA ASN A 991 -4.85 -36.45 -16.89
C ASN A 991 -6.00 -36.05 -15.94
N LEU A 992 -6.86 -35.16 -16.40
CA LEU A 992 -8.04 -34.71 -15.67
C LEU A 992 -9.06 -35.84 -15.50
N ASP A 993 -9.07 -36.84 -16.38
CA ASP A 993 -9.92 -38.02 -16.22
C ASP A 993 -9.48 -38.93 -15.06
N GLU A 994 -8.29 -38.72 -14.47
CA GLU A 994 -7.81 -39.43 -13.28
C GLU A 994 -8.07 -38.66 -11.97
N LEU A 995 -8.25 -37.33 -12.04
CA LEU A 995 -8.49 -36.49 -10.87
C LEU A 995 -9.97 -36.56 -10.45
N LYS A 996 -10.30 -37.37 -9.43
CA LYS A 996 -11.70 -37.70 -9.05
C LYS A 996 -12.28 -36.95 -7.84
N GLU A 997 -11.49 -36.12 -7.17
CA GLU A 997 -11.89 -35.39 -5.96
C GLU A 997 -11.06 -34.10 -5.78
N PRO A 998 -11.49 -33.17 -4.92
CA PRO A 998 -10.73 -31.95 -4.62
C PRO A 998 -9.34 -32.20 -4.04
N VAL A 999 -8.43 -31.26 -4.28
CA VAL A 999 -7.03 -31.28 -3.81
C VAL A 999 -6.74 -30.01 -3.02
N LEU A 1000 -6.14 -30.17 -1.84
CA LEU A 1000 -5.85 -29.08 -0.91
C LEU A 1000 -4.37 -29.08 -0.54
N CYS A 1001 -3.79 -27.90 -0.28
CA CYS A 1001 -2.51 -27.83 0.44
C CYS A 1001 -2.77 -27.95 1.94
N CYS A 1002 -2.12 -28.90 2.60
CA CYS A 1002 -2.16 -29.11 4.05
C CYS A 1002 -1.51 -27.93 4.82
N PRO A 1003 -1.75 -27.78 6.13
CA PRO A 1003 -1.29 -26.63 6.89
C PRO A 1003 0.22 -26.38 6.83
N ASN A 1004 0.59 -25.10 6.73
CA ASN A 1004 1.96 -24.57 6.85
C ASN A 1004 2.91 -24.81 5.66
N ASP A 1005 2.53 -25.54 4.61
CA ASP A 1005 3.31 -25.60 3.35
C ASP A 1005 2.38 -25.57 2.10
N PRO A 1006 2.58 -24.67 1.12
CA PRO A 1006 1.83 -24.70 -0.13
C PRO A 1006 2.25 -25.84 -1.07
N ASP A 1007 3.33 -26.57 -0.76
CA ASP A 1007 3.76 -27.75 -1.52
C ASP A 1007 3.08 -29.03 -1.05
N ASP A 1008 2.58 -29.10 0.19
CA ASP A 1008 2.03 -30.32 0.79
C ASP A 1008 0.58 -30.59 0.32
N ALA A 1009 0.44 -30.77 -1.00
CA ALA A 1009 -0.82 -31.07 -1.66
C ALA A 1009 -1.26 -32.52 -1.45
N LYS A 1010 -2.53 -32.72 -1.06
CA LYS A 1010 -3.18 -34.03 -0.89
C LYS A 1010 -4.64 -33.97 -1.32
N THR A 1011 -5.24 -35.11 -1.64
CA THR A 1011 -6.67 -35.19 -1.91
C THR A 1011 -7.52 -35.02 -0.66
N LEU A 1012 -8.80 -34.68 -0.83
CA LEU A 1012 -9.75 -34.57 0.27
C LEU A 1012 -9.85 -35.86 1.11
N THR A 1013 -9.84 -37.04 0.47
CA THR A 1013 -9.84 -38.35 1.14
C THR A 1013 -8.53 -38.65 1.90
N GLU A 1014 -7.37 -38.21 1.38
CA GLU A 1014 -6.07 -38.37 2.07
C GLU A 1014 -5.95 -37.51 3.34
N ILE A 1015 -6.67 -36.38 3.41
CA ILE A 1015 -6.71 -35.48 4.57
C ILE A 1015 -7.78 -35.90 5.59
N GLY A 1016 -8.97 -36.28 5.11
CA GLY A 1016 -10.11 -36.59 5.95
C GLY A 1016 -10.73 -35.36 6.65
N THR A 1017 -11.54 -35.62 7.68
CA THR A 1017 -12.44 -34.62 8.27
C THR A 1017 -11.81 -33.81 9.40
N ALA A 1018 -10.88 -32.90 9.08
CA ALA A 1018 -10.34 -31.94 10.04
C ALA A 1018 -11.41 -30.91 10.46
N GLY A 1019 -11.48 -30.55 11.75
CA GLY A 1019 -12.34 -29.48 12.26
C GLY A 1019 -11.83 -28.09 11.85
N ILE A 1020 -12.73 -27.15 11.59
CA ILE A 1020 -12.43 -25.81 11.06
C ILE A 1020 -13.10 -24.74 11.92
N ASP A 1021 -12.34 -23.71 12.31
CA ASP A 1021 -12.80 -22.59 13.15
C ASP A 1021 -13.18 -21.36 12.31
N GLU A 1022 -12.34 -21.00 11.33
CA GLU A 1022 -12.54 -19.84 10.45
C GLU A 1022 -12.42 -20.23 8.96
N VAL A 1023 -13.07 -19.49 8.07
CA VAL A 1023 -12.98 -19.70 6.62
C VAL A 1023 -12.79 -18.36 5.91
N PHE A 1024 -11.90 -18.29 4.93
CA PHE A 1024 -11.61 -17.07 4.17
C PHE A 1024 -11.77 -17.28 2.66
N ILE A 1025 -12.74 -16.60 2.06
CA ILE A 1025 -12.98 -16.57 0.62
C ILE A 1025 -12.64 -15.17 0.09
N GLY A 1026 -11.43 -15.04 -0.45
CA GLY A 1026 -10.99 -13.87 -1.20
C GLY A 1026 -9.47 -13.75 -1.34
N SER A 1027 -8.98 -13.58 -2.57
CA SER A 1027 -7.61 -13.13 -2.88
C SER A 1027 -7.48 -12.78 -4.37
N CYS A 1028 -6.26 -12.62 -4.87
CA CYS A 1028 -5.98 -12.60 -6.31
C CYS A 1028 -6.43 -13.88 -7.05
N MET A 1029 -6.49 -15.03 -6.36
CA MET A 1029 -6.99 -16.32 -6.87
C MET A 1029 -8.52 -16.39 -7.02
N THR A 1030 -9.25 -15.29 -6.85
CA THR A 1030 -10.72 -15.28 -6.90
C THR A 1030 -11.25 -14.18 -7.82
N ASN A 1031 -12.37 -14.48 -8.47
CA ASN A 1031 -13.15 -13.63 -9.37
C ASN A 1031 -14.64 -13.81 -9.02
N ILE A 1032 -15.54 -12.96 -9.56
CA ILE A 1032 -16.98 -12.95 -9.21
C ILE A 1032 -17.68 -14.33 -9.20
N GLY A 1033 -17.27 -15.28 -10.08
CA GLY A 1033 -17.88 -16.61 -10.16
C GLY A 1033 -17.74 -17.42 -8.88
N HIS A 1034 -16.56 -17.39 -8.24
CA HIS A 1034 -16.28 -18.05 -6.96
C HIS A 1034 -17.21 -17.57 -5.84
N TYR A 1035 -17.53 -16.28 -5.82
CA TYR A 1035 -18.46 -15.70 -4.85
C TYR A 1035 -19.89 -16.14 -5.13
N ARG A 1036 -20.33 -16.16 -6.40
CA ARG A 1036 -21.65 -16.70 -6.75
C ARG A 1036 -21.80 -18.17 -6.38
N ALA A 1037 -20.77 -18.99 -6.63
CA ALA A 1037 -20.75 -20.40 -6.28
C ALA A 1037 -20.84 -20.61 -4.75
N ALA A 1038 -19.98 -19.94 -3.98
CA ALA A 1038 -20.00 -19.94 -2.53
C ALA A 1038 -21.34 -19.47 -1.97
N GLY A 1039 -21.87 -18.33 -2.46
CA GLY A 1039 -23.18 -17.81 -2.08
C GLY A 1039 -24.33 -18.76 -2.40
N LYS A 1040 -24.28 -19.46 -3.54
CA LYS A 1040 -25.29 -20.45 -3.91
C LYS A 1040 -25.23 -21.69 -2.99
N MET A 1041 -24.05 -22.14 -2.58
CA MET A 1041 -23.90 -23.19 -1.55
C MET A 1041 -24.42 -22.72 -0.18
N LEU A 1042 -24.01 -21.54 0.28
CA LEU A 1042 -24.44 -20.94 1.55
C LEU A 1042 -25.95 -20.70 1.61
N SER A 1043 -26.61 -20.41 0.49
CA SER A 1043 -28.06 -20.23 0.42
C SER A 1043 -28.88 -21.47 0.79
N GLN A 1044 -28.27 -22.66 0.75
CA GLN A 1044 -28.89 -23.93 1.16
C GLN A 1044 -28.92 -24.10 2.68
N PHE A 1045 -28.19 -23.27 3.43
CA PHE A 1045 -28.14 -23.30 4.89
C PHE A 1045 -29.15 -22.32 5.51
N ASP A 1046 -29.79 -22.73 6.61
CA ASP A 1046 -30.77 -21.93 7.33
C ASP A 1046 -30.35 -21.72 8.79
N GLY A 1047 -29.73 -20.57 9.04
CA GLY A 1047 -29.13 -20.20 10.31
C GLY A 1047 -27.89 -19.34 10.11
N GLN A 1048 -27.18 -19.06 11.21
CA GLN A 1048 -25.82 -18.52 11.19
C GLN A 1048 -24.79 -19.65 11.30
N LEU A 1049 -23.65 -19.50 10.65
CA LEU A 1049 -22.58 -20.50 10.65
C LEU A 1049 -21.97 -20.67 12.05
N SER A 1050 -21.52 -21.88 12.36
CA SER A 1050 -20.67 -22.15 13.52
C SER A 1050 -19.23 -21.67 13.31
N THR A 1051 -18.77 -21.64 12.06
CA THR A 1051 -17.47 -21.10 11.66
C THR A 1051 -17.52 -19.59 11.45
N ARG A 1052 -16.37 -18.93 11.60
CA ARG A 1052 -16.23 -17.53 11.20
C ARG A 1052 -15.89 -17.43 9.72
N LEU A 1053 -16.89 -17.25 8.87
CA LEU A 1053 -16.69 -17.01 7.45
C LEU A 1053 -16.34 -15.53 7.18
N TRP A 1054 -15.30 -15.30 6.40
CA TRP A 1054 -14.84 -14.01 5.89
C TRP A 1054 -14.97 -13.98 4.37
N ILE A 1055 -15.59 -12.94 3.82
CA ILE A 1055 -15.76 -12.70 2.39
C ILE A 1055 -15.06 -11.39 2.02
N ALA A 1056 -14.13 -11.40 1.06
CA ALA A 1056 -13.41 -10.20 0.62
C ALA A 1056 -13.31 -10.17 -0.92
N PRO A 1057 -14.19 -9.43 -1.63
CA PRO A 1057 -14.14 -9.34 -3.09
C PRO A 1057 -12.82 -8.76 -3.63
N PRO A 1058 -12.37 -9.17 -4.83
CA PRO A 1058 -11.07 -8.75 -5.35
C PRO A 1058 -11.08 -7.31 -5.84
N THR A 1059 -12.21 -6.80 -6.36
CA THR A 1059 -12.38 -5.38 -6.73
C THR A 1059 -13.71 -4.80 -6.25
N LYS A 1060 -13.81 -3.47 -6.25
CA LYS A 1060 -15.09 -2.77 -6.01
C LYS A 1060 -16.15 -3.09 -7.06
N MET A 1061 -15.78 -3.50 -8.27
CA MET A 1061 -16.72 -3.88 -9.32
C MET A 1061 -17.36 -5.24 -9.01
N ASP A 1062 -16.59 -6.18 -8.46
CA ASP A 1062 -17.10 -7.45 -7.92
C ASP A 1062 -18.04 -7.19 -6.72
N GLU A 1063 -17.64 -6.33 -5.76
CA GLU A 1063 -18.49 -5.94 -4.62
C GLU A 1063 -19.80 -5.29 -5.07
N GLU A 1064 -19.74 -4.33 -6.00
CA GLU A 1064 -20.93 -3.64 -6.50
C GLU A 1064 -21.87 -4.60 -7.22
N GLN A 1065 -21.35 -5.48 -8.08
CA GLN A 1065 -22.16 -6.43 -8.83
C GLN A 1065 -22.75 -7.52 -7.92
N LEU A 1066 -21.98 -8.07 -6.97
CA LEU A 1066 -22.50 -9.01 -5.96
C LEU A 1066 -23.53 -8.36 -5.03
N THR A 1067 -23.46 -7.04 -4.83
CA THR A 1067 -24.47 -6.26 -4.11
C THR A 1067 -25.72 -6.06 -4.95
N LYS A 1068 -25.59 -5.68 -6.24
CA LYS A 1068 -26.69 -5.54 -7.22
C LYS A 1068 -27.46 -6.86 -7.39
N GLU A 1069 -26.76 -7.98 -7.39
CA GLU A 1069 -27.32 -9.35 -7.49
C GLU A 1069 -27.86 -9.90 -6.16
N GLY A 1070 -27.67 -9.19 -5.04
CA GLY A 1070 -28.20 -9.58 -3.73
C GLY A 1070 -27.40 -10.62 -2.94
N TYR A 1071 -26.24 -11.08 -3.42
CA TYR A 1071 -25.39 -12.06 -2.72
C TYR A 1071 -24.95 -11.59 -1.33
N TYR A 1072 -24.75 -10.27 -1.13
CA TYR A 1072 -24.48 -9.69 0.19
C TYR A 1072 -25.58 -9.97 1.22
N SER A 1073 -26.84 -10.14 0.80
CA SER A 1073 -27.93 -10.55 1.69
C SER A 1073 -27.77 -12.00 2.17
N ILE A 1074 -27.27 -12.89 1.30
CA ILE A 1074 -26.98 -14.29 1.65
C ILE A 1074 -25.83 -14.35 2.65
N TYR A 1075 -24.73 -13.62 2.41
CA TYR A 1075 -23.59 -13.54 3.33
C TYR A 1075 -24.02 -12.99 4.70
N GLY A 1076 -24.84 -11.93 4.73
CA GLY A 1076 -25.41 -11.38 5.95
C GLY A 1076 -26.33 -12.35 6.69
N LYS A 1077 -27.19 -13.10 5.99
CA LYS A 1077 -28.08 -14.12 6.58
C LYS A 1077 -27.28 -15.17 7.36
N VAL A 1078 -26.20 -15.68 6.76
CA VAL A 1078 -25.37 -16.74 7.37
C VAL A 1078 -24.36 -16.22 8.41
N GLY A 1079 -24.33 -14.90 8.65
CA GLY A 1079 -23.46 -14.27 9.66
C GLY A 1079 -22.01 -14.05 9.19
N ALA A 1080 -21.74 -14.10 7.89
CA ALA A 1080 -20.40 -13.90 7.34
C ALA A 1080 -19.92 -12.45 7.49
N ARG A 1081 -18.62 -12.27 7.72
CA ARG A 1081 -17.96 -10.96 7.78
C ARG A 1081 -17.50 -10.55 6.38
N THR A 1082 -18.17 -9.55 5.81
CA THR A 1082 -17.74 -8.92 4.55
C THR A 1082 -16.65 -7.87 4.82
N GLU A 1083 -15.51 -8.01 4.16
CA GLU A 1083 -14.40 -7.05 4.15
C GLU A 1083 -14.43 -6.23 2.85
N MET A 1084 -13.96 -4.98 2.91
CA MET A 1084 -13.87 -4.13 1.71
C MET A 1084 -12.82 -4.66 0.70
N PRO A 1085 -12.94 -4.30 -0.60
CA PRO A 1085 -12.06 -4.82 -1.65
C PRO A 1085 -10.57 -4.63 -1.40
N GLY A 1086 -9.82 -5.72 -1.44
CA GLY A 1086 -8.39 -5.75 -1.15
C GLY A 1086 -7.90 -7.12 -0.67
N CYS A 1087 -6.62 -7.20 -0.31
CA CYS A 1087 -5.96 -8.47 0.01
C CYS A 1087 -6.40 -9.06 1.37
N SER A 1088 -6.97 -8.25 2.27
CA SER A 1088 -7.46 -8.64 3.60
C SER A 1088 -6.53 -9.65 4.32
N LEU A 1089 -7.04 -10.83 4.74
CA LEU A 1089 -6.30 -11.85 5.47
C LEU A 1089 -5.16 -12.50 4.67
N CYS A 1090 -5.15 -12.41 3.33
CA CYS A 1090 -4.11 -13.01 2.47
C CYS A 1090 -2.69 -12.51 2.77
N MET A 1091 -2.56 -11.35 3.42
CA MET A 1091 -1.28 -10.85 3.95
C MET A 1091 -1.13 -10.92 5.47
N GLY A 1092 -2.23 -10.92 6.24
CA GLY A 1092 -2.18 -10.92 7.71
C GLY A 1092 -1.47 -9.70 8.33
N ASN A 1093 -1.35 -8.60 7.59
CA ASN A 1093 -0.65 -7.37 8.02
C ASN A 1093 -1.55 -6.38 8.79
N GLN A 1094 -2.86 -6.60 8.74
CA GLN A 1094 -3.90 -5.78 9.37
C GLN A 1094 -4.90 -6.70 10.10
N ALA A 1095 -6.01 -7.09 9.45
CA ALA A 1095 -6.88 -8.14 9.95
C ALA A 1095 -6.14 -9.49 9.96
N ARG A 1096 -6.48 -10.33 10.95
CA ARG A 1096 -5.93 -11.67 11.19
C ARG A 1096 -7.02 -12.59 11.76
N VAL A 1097 -6.88 -13.90 11.55
CA VAL A 1097 -7.69 -14.92 12.25
C VAL A 1097 -7.25 -15.04 13.71
N ALA A 1098 -8.06 -15.70 14.55
CA ALA A 1098 -7.72 -15.96 15.94
C ALA A 1098 -6.43 -16.81 16.11
N ASP A 1099 -5.74 -16.61 17.23
CA ASP A 1099 -4.52 -17.35 17.56
C ASP A 1099 -4.80 -18.86 17.66
N ASN A 1100 -4.02 -19.66 16.93
CA ASN A 1100 -4.11 -21.12 16.79
C ASN A 1100 -5.36 -21.67 16.07
N ALA A 1101 -6.17 -20.82 15.43
CA ALA A 1101 -7.34 -21.26 14.65
C ALA A 1101 -6.96 -22.19 13.48
N THR A 1102 -7.83 -23.16 13.19
CA THR A 1102 -7.76 -23.99 11.98
C THR A 1102 -8.64 -23.37 10.90
N VAL A 1103 -8.08 -23.15 9.71
CA VAL A 1103 -8.67 -22.29 8.68
C VAL A 1103 -8.73 -23.00 7.33
N VAL A 1104 -9.82 -22.83 6.58
CA VAL A 1104 -9.84 -23.08 5.13
C VAL A 1104 -9.76 -21.75 4.38
N SER A 1105 -8.85 -21.63 3.42
CA SER A 1105 -8.58 -20.37 2.73
C SER A 1105 -8.47 -20.51 1.22
N THR A 1106 -9.04 -19.57 0.48
CA THR A 1106 -8.79 -19.41 -0.97
C THR A 1106 -7.58 -18.52 -1.28
N SER A 1107 -6.82 -18.09 -0.26
CA SER A 1107 -5.57 -17.34 -0.45
C SER A 1107 -4.48 -18.14 -1.16
N THR A 1108 -3.40 -17.48 -1.60
CA THR A 1108 -2.23 -18.14 -2.21
C THR A 1108 -1.31 -18.82 -1.20
N ARG A 1109 -1.35 -18.46 0.08
CA ARG A 1109 -0.30 -18.82 1.07
C ARG A 1109 -0.85 -19.22 2.43
N ASN A 1110 -0.34 -20.34 2.92
CA ASN A 1110 -0.63 -20.94 4.22
C ASN A 1110 0.57 -21.05 5.18
N PHE A 1111 1.70 -20.40 4.88
CA PHE A 1111 2.92 -20.42 5.72
C PHE A 1111 2.64 -20.14 7.22
N PRO A 1112 3.47 -20.67 8.15
CA PRO A 1112 3.31 -20.42 9.57
C PRO A 1112 3.11 -18.95 9.92
N ASN A 1113 2.16 -18.67 10.81
CA ASN A 1113 1.79 -17.33 11.27
C ASN A 1113 1.19 -16.38 10.20
N ARG A 1114 0.99 -16.81 8.95
CA ARG A 1114 0.58 -15.92 7.83
C ARG A 1114 -0.79 -15.27 8.05
N LEU A 1115 -1.86 -16.04 8.24
CA LEU A 1115 -3.21 -15.49 8.47
C LEU A 1115 -3.43 -15.07 9.94
N GLY A 1116 -2.79 -15.77 10.89
CA GLY A 1116 -2.92 -15.57 12.34
C GLY A 1116 -1.83 -16.34 13.07
N LYS A 1117 -1.50 -15.97 14.32
CA LYS A 1117 -0.36 -16.57 15.03
C LYS A 1117 -0.69 -18.01 15.44
N GLY A 1118 0.21 -18.95 15.11
CA GLY A 1118 -0.02 -20.39 15.33
C GLY A 1118 -1.15 -21.04 14.51
N ALA A 1119 -1.81 -20.30 13.62
CA ALA A 1119 -2.97 -20.80 12.87
C ALA A 1119 -2.59 -21.86 11.82
N ASN A 1120 -3.44 -22.89 11.68
CA ASN A 1120 -3.24 -24.01 10.74
C ASN A 1120 -4.14 -23.82 9.51
N VAL A 1121 -3.55 -23.50 8.35
CA VAL A 1121 -4.31 -23.03 7.18
C VAL A 1121 -4.27 -24.04 6.04
N TYR A 1122 -5.42 -24.61 5.68
CA TYR A 1122 -5.62 -25.36 4.45
C TYR A 1122 -5.86 -24.40 3.27
N LEU A 1123 -5.30 -24.69 2.10
CA LEU A 1123 -5.63 -23.98 0.85
C LEU A 1123 -6.62 -24.81 0.02
N ALA A 1124 -7.71 -24.18 -0.45
CA ALA A 1124 -8.82 -24.87 -1.12
C ALA A 1124 -9.51 -23.98 -2.19
N SER A 1125 -10.44 -24.59 -2.94
CA SER A 1125 -11.42 -23.91 -3.80
C SER A 1125 -12.49 -23.17 -2.99
N ALA A 1126 -13.16 -22.19 -3.60
CA ALA A 1126 -14.18 -21.39 -2.91
C ALA A 1126 -15.44 -22.21 -2.57
N GLU A 1127 -15.75 -23.17 -3.43
CA GLU A 1127 -16.80 -24.17 -3.32
C GLU A 1127 -16.54 -25.07 -2.10
N LEU A 1128 -15.34 -25.63 -1.99
CA LEU A 1128 -14.97 -26.49 -0.86
C LEU A 1128 -14.88 -25.69 0.46
N ALA A 1129 -14.38 -24.45 0.40
CA ALA A 1129 -14.37 -23.53 1.52
C ALA A 1129 -15.79 -23.22 2.03
N ALA A 1130 -16.75 -22.95 1.13
CA ALA A 1130 -18.14 -22.70 1.49
C ALA A 1130 -18.81 -23.92 2.15
N VAL A 1131 -18.56 -25.13 1.65
CA VAL A 1131 -19.05 -26.37 2.29
C VAL A 1131 -18.40 -26.57 3.67
N ALA A 1132 -17.09 -26.34 3.80
CA ALA A 1132 -16.40 -26.45 5.10
C ALA A 1132 -16.91 -25.43 6.13
N ALA A 1133 -17.26 -24.22 5.68
CA ALA A 1133 -17.86 -23.19 6.53
C ALA A 1133 -19.22 -23.60 7.10
N VAL A 1134 -20.05 -24.29 6.28
CA VAL A 1134 -21.36 -24.83 6.67
C VAL A 1134 -21.25 -26.02 7.63
N LEU A 1135 -20.25 -26.88 7.46
CA LEU A 1135 -20.11 -28.10 8.26
C LEU A 1135 -19.28 -27.95 9.54
N GLY A 1136 -18.48 -26.89 9.71
CA GLY A 1136 -17.53 -26.76 10.83
C GLY A 1136 -16.32 -27.70 10.74
N ARG A 1137 -16.13 -28.32 9.58
CA ARG A 1137 -15.07 -29.29 9.27
C ARG A 1137 -14.90 -29.44 7.77
N LEU A 1138 -13.80 -30.05 7.34
CA LEU A 1138 -13.68 -30.57 5.98
C LEU A 1138 -14.79 -31.63 5.72
N PRO A 1139 -15.47 -31.57 4.55
CA PRO A 1139 -16.42 -32.60 4.12
C PRO A 1139 -15.70 -33.89 3.70
N THR A 1140 -16.42 -34.99 3.64
CA THR A 1140 -16.05 -36.12 2.77
C THR A 1140 -16.38 -35.80 1.31
N ASN A 1141 -15.77 -36.51 0.34
CA ASN A 1141 -16.05 -36.26 -1.08
C ASN A 1141 -17.55 -36.47 -1.43
N GLU A 1142 -18.23 -37.45 -0.83
CA GLU A 1142 -19.68 -37.64 -1.02
C GLU A 1142 -20.51 -36.45 -0.51
N GLU A 1143 -20.19 -35.93 0.68
CA GLU A 1143 -20.85 -34.74 1.23
C GLU A 1143 -20.60 -33.51 0.35
N TYR A 1144 -19.37 -33.30 -0.11
CA TYR A 1144 -19.01 -32.20 -0.99
C TYR A 1144 -19.75 -32.27 -2.34
N LEU A 1145 -19.74 -33.43 -3.01
CA LEU A 1145 -20.44 -33.64 -4.27
C LEU A 1145 -21.95 -33.40 -4.16
N LYS A 1146 -22.55 -33.71 -3.00
CA LYS A 1146 -23.96 -33.43 -2.73
C LYS A 1146 -24.26 -31.92 -2.73
N TYR A 1147 -23.41 -31.07 -2.15
CA TYR A 1147 -23.56 -29.61 -2.24
C TYR A 1147 -23.26 -29.08 -3.64
N HIS A 1148 -22.24 -29.64 -4.32
CA HIS A 1148 -21.85 -29.24 -5.67
C HIS A 1148 -22.92 -29.56 -6.74
N GLY A 1149 -23.71 -30.61 -6.54
CA GLY A 1149 -24.78 -31.03 -7.47
C GLY A 1149 -25.87 -29.97 -7.73
N GLU A 1150 -25.99 -28.94 -6.89
CA GLU A 1150 -26.89 -27.80 -7.13
C GLU A 1150 -26.25 -26.67 -7.97
N LEU A 1151 -24.91 -26.57 -8.01
CA LEU A 1151 -24.19 -25.60 -8.86
C LEU A 1151 -24.28 -26.00 -10.33
N ALA A 1152 -24.06 -27.28 -10.63
CA ALA A 1152 -24.08 -27.84 -12.00
C ALA A 1152 -25.43 -27.70 -12.74
N LYS A 1153 -26.50 -27.29 -12.05
CA LYS A 1153 -27.82 -26.98 -12.64
C LYS A 1153 -27.91 -25.55 -13.18
N ASN A 1154 -26.97 -24.67 -12.84
CA ASN A 1154 -27.02 -23.23 -13.08
C ASN A 1154 -25.65 -22.65 -13.50
N GLU A 1155 -24.73 -23.49 -13.96
CA GLU A 1155 -23.30 -23.22 -14.13
C GLU A 1155 -23.04 -21.94 -14.96
N ASP A 1156 -23.68 -21.83 -16.13
CA ASP A 1156 -23.61 -20.67 -17.04
C ASP A 1156 -23.97 -19.32 -16.38
N SER A 1157 -24.82 -19.33 -15.35
CA SER A 1157 -25.24 -18.12 -14.62
C SER A 1157 -24.37 -17.80 -13.41
N ILE A 1158 -23.67 -18.80 -12.88
CA ILE A 1158 -22.77 -18.67 -11.73
C ILE A 1158 -21.44 -18.10 -12.23
N TYR A 1159 -20.84 -18.71 -13.24
CA TYR A 1159 -19.51 -18.34 -13.75
C TYR A 1159 -19.57 -17.32 -14.91
N LYS A 1160 -20.53 -16.38 -14.87
CA LYS A 1160 -20.54 -15.22 -15.78
C LYS A 1160 -19.55 -14.15 -15.31
N TYR A 1161 -18.46 -13.94 -16.05
CA TYR A 1161 -17.41 -12.96 -15.73
C TYR A 1161 -17.83 -11.50 -15.95
N LEU A 1162 -17.00 -10.55 -15.49
CA LEU A 1162 -17.25 -9.10 -15.62
C LEU A 1162 -16.79 -8.58 -16.99
N ASN A 1163 -17.73 -8.55 -17.94
CA ASN A 1163 -17.57 -7.96 -19.26
C ASN A 1163 -18.15 -6.53 -19.24
N PHE A 1164 -17.30 -5.52 -19.08
CA PHE A 1164 -17.72 -4.11 -18.86
C PHE A 1164 -18.36 -3.47 -20.09
N ASP A 1165 -18.01 -3.97 -21.29
CA ASP A 1165 -18.68 -3.75 -22.57
C ASP A 1165 -20.17 -4.13 -22.57
N GLN A 1166 -20.61 -4.92 -21.58
CA GLN A 1166 -21.97 -5.44 -21.44
C GLN A 1166 -22.72 -4.85 -20.23
N VAL A 1167 -22.18 -3.78 -19.63
CA VAL A 1167 -22.77 -3.11 -18.47
C VAL A 1167 -23.04 -1.64 -18.81
N GLU A 1168 -24.31 -1.28 -18.94
CA GLU A 1168 -24.77 0.06 -19.37
C GLU A 1168 -24.13 1.21 -18.57
N ASP A 1169 -23.98 1.05 -17.25
CA ASP A 1169 -23.33 2.02 -16.34
C ASP A 1169 -21.86 2.35 -16.70
N TYR A 1170 -21.16 1.42 -17.36
CA TYR A 1170 -19.75 1.56 -17.76
C TYR A 1170 -19.63 2.07 -19.20
N VAL A 1171 -20.42 1.50 -20.12
CA VAL A 1171 -20.51 1.93 -21.53
C VAL A 1171 -20.92 3.41 -21.61
N ALA A 1172 -22.01 3.81 -20.96
CA ALA A 1172 -22.50 5.21 -20.96
C ALA A 1172 -21.60 6.23 -20.21
N LYS A 1173 -20.42 5.80 -19.75
CA LYS A 1173 -19.33 6.63 -19.24
C LYS A 1173 -18.11 6.62 -20.15
N ALA A 1174 -17.76 5.47 -20.73
CA ALA A 1174 -16.73 5.35 -21.76
C ALA A 1174 -17.10 6.16 -23.03
N ASP A 1175 -18.34 6.04 -23.51
CA ASP A 1175 -18.85 6.71 -24.71
C ASP A 1175 -18.82 8.26 -24.63
N LYS A 1176 -18.62 8.83 -23.43
CA LYS A 1176 -18.49 10.27 -23.23
C LYS A 1176 -17.10 10.80 -23.56
N GLU A 1177 -16.08 9.95 -23.49
CA GLU A 1177 -14.72 10.30 -23.89
C GLU A 1177 -14.64 10.49 -25.42
N GLU A 1178 -15.30 9.62 -26.18
CA GLU A 1178 -15.38 9.74 -27.65
C GLU A 1178 -16.13 11.02 -28.11
N GLN A 1179 -17.01 11.58 -27.26
CA GLN A 1179 -17.66 12.88 -27.52
C GLN A 1179 -16.83 14.10 -27.11
N GLU A 1180 -15.73 13.92 -26.35
CA GLU A 1180 -14.75 14.98 -26.04
C GLU A 1180 -13.51 14.89 -26.96
N GLU A 1181 -13.18 13.71 -27.54
CA GLU A 1181 -12.12 13.58 -28.55
C GLU A 1181 -12.52 14.06 -29.96
N ASP A 1182 -13.83 14.10 -30.29
CA ASP A 1182 -14.34 14.64 -31.56
C ASP A 1182 -14.35 16.19 -31.62
N GLU A 1183 -14.03 16.90 -30.52
CA GLU A 1183 -13.62 18.31 -30.60
C GLU A 1183 -12.18 18.40 -31.13
N GLU A 1184 -12.02 18.64 -32.44
CA GLU A 1184 -10.73 19.03 -33.04
C GLU A 1184 -10.02 20.06 -32.14
N PRO A 1185 -8.72 19.91 -31.84
CA PRO A 1185 -8.02 20.80 -30.92
C PRO A 1185 -7.94 22.21 -31.50
N ILE A 1186 -8.93 23.03 -31.18
CA ILE A 1186 -9.18 24.35 -31.79
C ILE A 1186 -7.88 25.15 -31.72
N PRO A 1187 -7.22 25.44 -32.86
CA PRO A 1187 -6.03 26.26 -32.84
C PRO A 1187 -6.42 27.62 -32.27
N PHE A 1188 -5.62 28.18 -31.36
CA PHE A 1188 -5.95 29.43 -30.66
C PHE A 1188 -5.80 30.63 -31.62
N ALA A 1189 -6.77 30.73 -32.54
CA ALA A 1189 -6.85 31.62 -33.68
C ALA A 1189 -8.19 32.35 -33.62
N GLU A 1190 -8.10 33.59 -33.13
CA GLU A 1190 -9.07 34.69 -33.22
C GLU A 1190 -10.52 34.40 -33.66
N THR A 1191 -11.40 34.34 -32.65
CA THR A 1191 -12.76 34.95 -32.68
C THR A 1191 -13.85 34.33 -33.57
N VAL A 1192 -14.69 33.47 -32.97
CA VAL A 1192 -16.06 33.19 -33.46
C VAL A 1192 -17.11 34.10 -32.78
N TRP A 1193 -16.89 34.49 -31.52
CA TRP A 1193 -17.86 35.24 -30.70
C TRP A 1193 -18.18 36.68 -31.16
N ASN A 1194 -17.41 37.26 -32.08
CA ASN A 1194 -17.56 38.66 -32.48
C ASN A 1194 -18.63 38.91 -33.57
N VAL A 1195 -19.15 37.88 -34.25
CA VAL A 1195 -20.10 38.08 -35.36
C VAL A 1195 -21.55 38.15 -34.88
N ALA A 1196 -21.96 37.23 -33.98
CA ALA A 1196 -23.33 37.15 -33.48
C ALA A 1196 -23.76 38.43 -32.73
N LEU A 1197 -22.84 39.05 -31.98
CA LEU A 1197 -23.10 40.26 -31.19
C LEU A 1197 -23.24 41.54 -32.03
N VAL A 1198 -22.75 41.56 -33.28
CA VAL A 1198 -22.84 42.71 -34.19
C VAL A 1198 -24.14 42.68 -34.99
N LEU A 1199 -24.63 41.50 -35.37
CA LEU A 1199 -25.87 41.35 -36.14
C LEU A 1199 -27.13 41.60 -35.30
N GLY A 1200 -27.07 41.39 -33.97
CA GLY A 1200 -28.21 41.60 -33.06
C GLY A 1200 -28.67 43.06 -32.90
N PHE A 1201 -27.92 44.05 -33.42
CA PHE A 1201 -28.24 45.48 -33.28
C PHE A 1201 -28.93 46.11 -34.51
N THR A 1202 -29.25 45.34 -35.56
CA THR A 1202 -29.92 45.88 -36.76
C THR A 1202 -31.44 45.67 -36.82
N GLU A 1203 -32.06 45.00 -35.84
CA GLU A 1203 -33.52 44.83 -35.75
C GLU A 1203 -34.23 45.91 -34.90
N SER A 1204 -33.89 47.18 -35.13
CA SER A 1204 -34.79 48.29 -34.84
C SER A 1204 -34.66 49.38 -35.90
N GLY A 1205 -35.80 49.78 -36.48
CA GLY A 1205 -35.86 50.86 -37.45
C GLY A 1205 -35.64 52.24 -36.80
N GLU A 1206 -35.37 53.24 -37.64
CA GLU A 1206 -35.29 54.67 -37.29
C GLU A 1206 -34.02 55.14 -36.54
N GLY A 1207 -33.00 54.29 -36.38
CA GLY A 1207 -31.63 54.73 -36.05
C GLY A 1207 -30.96 55.48 -37.22
N GLY A 1208 -30.31 56.61 -36.94
CA GLY A 1208 -29.68 57.45 -37.96
C GLY A 1208 -28.25 57.01 -38.32
N TRP A 1209 -27.72 57.52 -39.45
CA TRP A 1209 -26.32 57.28 -39.83
C TRP A 1209 -25.31 57.77 -38.78
N LEU A 1210 -25.72 58.73 -37.94
CA LEU A 1210 -24.94 59.21 -36.81
C LEU A 1210 -24.79 58.16 -35.71
N ASP A 1211 -25.81 57.34 -35.47
CA ASP A 1211 -25.81 56.32 -34.41
C ASP A 1211 -24.94 55.12 -34.82
N ILE A 1212 -24.97 54.75 -36.10
CA ILE A 1212 -24.04 53.77 -36.69
C ILE A 1212 -22.58 54.28 -36.55
N LEU A 1213 -22.33 55.56 -36.88
CA LEU A 1213 -21.01 56.17 -36.75
C LEU A 1213 -20.54 56.25 -35.28
N LEU A 1214 -21.45 56.62 -34.36
CA LEU A 1214 -21.15 56.69 -32.92
C LEU A 1214 -20.86 55.30 -32.35
N THR A 1215 -21.59 54.28 -32.79
CA THR A 1215 -21.38 52.88 -32.39
C THR A 1215 -20.05 52.35 -32.91
N LEU A 1216 -19.67 52.65 -34.16
CA LEU A 1216 -18.35 52.33 -34.71
C LEU A 1216 -17.21 53.04 -33.96
N ILE A 1217 -17.39 54.31 -33.60
CA ILE A 1217 -16.41 55.06 -32.79
C ILE A 1217 -16.28 54.46 -31.39
N LEU A 1218 -17.40 54.13 -30.72
CA LEU A 1218 -17.40 53.48 -29.41
C LEU A 1218 -16.78 52.08 -29.43
N ALA A 1219 -17.01 51.29 -30.48
CA ALA A 1219 -16.34 50.01 -30.70
C ALA A 1219 -14.82 50.19 -30.85
N CYS A 1220 -14.38 51.14 -31.70
CA CYS A 1220 -12.96 51.43 -31.90
C CYS A 1220 -12.27 51.99 -30.64
N MET A 1221 -12.98 52.71 -29.78
CA MET A 1221 -12.43 53.26 -28.54
C MET A 1221 -12.48 52.29 -27.34
N SER A 1222 -13.39 51.32 -27.33
CA SER A 1222 -13.55 50.39 -26.20
C SER A 1222 -12.57 49.22 -26.21
N LEU A 1223 -12.42 48.54 -27.35
CA LEU A 1223 -11.69 47.26 -27.45
C LEU A 1223 -10.22 47.34 -26.98
N SER A 1224 -9.48 48.39 -27.33
CA SER A 1224 -8.07 48.53 -26.93
C SER A 1224 -7.88 49.22 -25.58
N ALA A 1225 -8.50 50.40 -25.40
CA ALA A 1225 -8.21 51.25 -24.25
C ALA A 1225 -8.90 50.76 -22.97
N VAL A 1226 -10.15 50.31 -23.03
CA VAL A 1226 -10.86 49.78 -21.85
C VAL A 1226 -10.32 48.41 -21.47
N SER A 1227 -9.94 47.57 -22.44
CA SER A 1227 -9.25 46.30 -22.16
C SER A 1227 -7.91 46.54 -21.44
N ALA A 1228 -7.04 47.39 -21.98
CA ALA A 1228 -5.76 47.72 -21.34
C ALA A 1228 -5.93 48.39 -19.97
N PHE A 1229 -6.93 49.27 -19.80
CA PHE A 1229 -7.21 49.90 -18.52
C PHE A 1229 -7.78 48.92 -17.48
N MET A 1230 -8.71 48.04 -17.87
CA MET A 1230 -9.25 47.00 -17.00
C MET A 1230 -8.20 45.95 -16.65
N GLN A 1231 -7.36 45.53 -17.59
CA GLN A 1231 -6.21 44.66 -17.32
C GLN A 1231 -5.22 45.34 -16.38
N SER A 1232 -4.94 46.64 -16.54
CA SER A 1232 -4.08 47.40 -15.63
C SER A 1232 -4.69 47.50 -14.22
N LEU A 1233 -6.00 47.72 -14.10
CA LEU A 1233 -6.72 47.75 -12.82
C LEU A 1233 -6.78 46.36 -12.17
N PHE A 1234 -6.99 45.30 -12.95
CA PHE A 1234 -7.02 43.92 -12.48
C PHE A 1234 -5.63 43.47 -12.02
N VAL A 1235 -4.57 43.86 -12.74
CA VAL A 1235 -3.17 43.69 -12.31
C VAL A 1235 -2.86 44.52 -11.06
N LEU A 1236 -3.37 45.74 -10.92
CA LEU A 1236 -3.19 46.54 -9.70
C LEU A 1236 -3.97 45.99 -8.49
N VAL A 1237 -5.13 45.37 -8.71
CA VAL A 1237 -5.91 44.69 -7.66
C VAL A 1237 -5.24 43.38 -7.26
N ILE A 1238 -4.80 42.57 -8.23
CA ILE A 1238 -4.04 41.33 -7.96
C ILE A 1238 -2.72 41.67 -7.27
N LEU A 1239 -1.93 42.62 -7.76
CA LEU A 1239 -0.68 43.06 -7.12
C LEU A 1239 -0.91 43.92 -5.86
N SER A 1240 -2.14 44.04 -5.34
CA SER A 1240 -2.39 44.72 -4.08
C SER A 1240 -2.04 43.82 -2.88
N PRO A 1241 -1.48 44.36 -1.79
CA PRO A 1241 -1.28 43.62 -0.54
C PRO A 1241 -2.58 43.07 0.09
N SER A 1242 -3.74 43.51 -0.40
CA SER A 1242 -5.07 43.02 0.02
C SER A 1242 -5.50 41.74 -0.70
N PHE A 1243 -4.83 41.37 -1.80
CA PHE A 1243 -5.12 40.18 -2.61
C PHE A 1243 -3.99 39.15 -2.53
N LEU A 1244 -2.73 39.61 -2.55
CA LEU A 1244 -1.54 38.78 -2.33
C LEU A 1244 -1.02 38.94 -0.90
N GLY A 1245 -1.72 38.33 0.06
CA GLY A 1245 -1.14 38.09 1.37
C GLY A 1245 0.13 37.23 1.23
N GLU A 1246 1.19 37.55 2.00
CA GLU A 1246 2.46 36.81 1.94
C GLU A 1246 2.21 35.31 2.18
N PRO A 1247 2.77 34.38 1.35
CA PRO A 1247 3.98 34.53 0.54
C PRO A 1247 3.82 34.07 -0.94
N PHE A 1248 3.71 34.99 -1.91
CA PHE A 1248 3.51 34.63 -3.33
C PHE A 1248 4.77 34.63 -4.22
N GLU A 1249 5.89 35.22 -3.78
CA GLU A 1249 7.07 35.42 -4.64
C GLU A 1249 7.83 34.12 -4.97
N SER A 1250 7.71 33.07 -4.14
CA SER A 1250 8.34 31.76 -4.35
C SER A 1250 7.77 31.03 -5.57
N GLU A 1251 6.45 30.95 -5.72
CA GLU A 1251 5.81 30.20 -6.79
C GLU A 1251 5.96 30.85 -8.17
N ILE A 1252 6.02 32.20 -8.24
CA ILE A 1252 6.36 32.91 -9.48
C ILE A 1252 7.75 32.47 -9.99
N GLN A 1253 8.71 32.26 -9.11
CA GLN A 1253 10.07 31.87 -9.49
C GLN A 1253 10.12 30.41 -9.99
N ILE A 1254 9.32 29.52 -9.42
CA ILE A 1254 9.12 28.14 -9.90
C ILE A 1254 8.47 28.16 -11.30
N ALA A 1255 7.38 28.91 -11.47
CA ALA A 1255 6.65 29.01 -12.74
C ALA A 1255 7.51 29.62 -13.87
N ARG A 1256 8.36 30.61 -13.56
CA ARG A 1256 9.32 31.19 -14.51
C ARG A 1256 10.40 30.18 -14.93
N THR A 1257 10.96 29.43 -13.98
CA THR A 1257 11.97 28.39 -14.26
C THR A 1257 11.39 27.25 -15.10
N TRP A 1258 10.19 26.76 -14.77
CA TRP A 1258 9.47 25.75 -15.55
C TRP A 1258 9.24 26.19 -17.01
N ARG A 1259 8.82 27.44 -17.21
CA ARG A 1259 8.57 28.01 -18.54
C ARG A 1259 9.85 28.26 -19.35
N ALA A 1260 10.99 28.47 -18.69
CA ALA A 1260 12.29 28.56 -19.35
C ALA A 1260 12.77 27.17 -19.84
N ASN A 1261 12.63 26.14 -19.01
CA ASN A 1261 13.12 24.79 -19.34
C ASN A 1261 12.42 24.20 -20.58
N ILE A 1262 11.11 24.42 -20.74
CA ILE A 1262 10.35 23.97 -21.93
C ILE A 1262 10.88 24.60 -23.23
N ALA A 1263 11.46 25.81 -23.19
CA ALA A 1263 12.01 26.46 -24.38
C ALA A 1263 13.35 25.88 -24.86
N HIS A 1264 13.96 24.96 -24.10
CA HIS A 1264 15.26 24.37 -24.41
C HIS A 1264 15.22 22.90 -24.85
N ASP A 1265 14.07 22.22 -24.77
CA ASP A 1265 13.88 20.86 -25.31
C ASP A 1265 14.11 20.83 -26.83
N SER A 1266 14.96 19.90 -27.28
CA SER A 1266 15.32 19.73 -28.69
C SER A 1266 14.16 19.23 -29.55
N LYS A 1267 13.22 18.44 -29.01
CA LYS A 1267 12.04 17.94 -29.75
C LYS A 1267 11.18 19.07 -30.32
N TYR A 1268 11.06 20.17 -29.58
CA TYR A 1268 10.31 21.36 -30.02
C TYR A 1268 11.04 22.21 -31.09
N LYS A 1269 12.32 21.95 -31.37
CA LYS A 1269 13.05 22.58 -32.48
C LYS A 1269 12.90 21.80 -33.77
N GLU A 1270 12.98 20.48 -33.75
CA GLU A 1270 12.84 19.65 -34.96
C GLU A 1270 11.42 19.73 -35.55
N GLN A 1271 10.38 19.68 -34.70
CA GLN A 1271 8.99 19.85 -35.17
C GLN A 1271 8.73 21.22 -35.83
N ARG A 1272 9.54 22.24 -35.55
CA ARG A 1272 9.43 23.58 -36.19
C ARG A 1272 10.22 23.72 -37.49
N GLN A 1273 11.06 22.75 -37.87
CA GLN A 1273 11.85 22.82 -39.11
C GLN A 1273 11.23 22.02 -40.28
N ASN A 1274 10.41 21.00 -40.00
CA ASN A 1274 9.75 20.21 -41.05
C ASN A 1274 8.38 20.78 -41.49
N ALA A 1275 7.86 21.80 -40.81
CA ALA A 1275 6.58 22.45 -41.14
C ALA A 1275 6.74 23.56 -42.20
N SER A 1276 7.13 23.20 -43.43
CA SER A 1276 7.20 24.17 -44.53
C SER A 1276 6.87 23.57 -45.91
N ALA A 1277 5.74 24.04 -46.46
CA ALA A 1277 5.21 23.86 -47.82
C ALA A 1277 4.68 22.46 -48.24
N PRO A 1278 3.52 22.41 -48.92
CA PRO A 1278 2.37 23.34 -48.91
C PRO A 1278 1.13 22.75 -48.22
#